data_AF-A0A7K1WS14-F1
#
_entry.id   AF-A0A7K1WS14-F1
#
_cell.length_a   1.000
_cell.length_b   1.000
_cell.length_c   1.000
_cell.angle_alpha   90.00
_cell.angle_beta   90.00
_cell.angle_gamma   90.00
#
_symmetry.space_group_name_H-M   'P 1'
#
loop_
_entity.id
_entity.type
_entity.pdbx_description
1 polymer ?
#
loop_
_entity_poly.entity_id
_entity_poly.type
_entity_poly.pdbx_seq_one_letter_code
_entity_poly.pdbx_strand_id
1 'polypeptide(L)'
;MKQAFLIYIFLIPILSFSQLNGTITIDWQNKKEVNYGENKFIIPHFSGSSFRFDITKKSITLLQNLNQSGVSNGSSAQISNVVYESISRADLGDLTLENIPAKPNESIIITNARDIKYSFLSLSPIIKEGNSYKRIKSFSYFISNSNARTASTSSFQKSAAIVNSVLASGDWYRFYIQKSGVYRIDRSFLQSLGFDASKVDPRRIKIYGNGGRMLPLANSTYYPNDLTENAIQIAGENDGVFNNEDYILFYAEGTDNWNSESQTNLNLYDSKSYYYITASGGDGKRIQNLNQPTGNSTLELNTFDDYQYHEIDQTNIVHLGRQWLGESFDINQEQEFSFSFPNLDTSVPVKMEVSAAAASLTTTSFAITANGQNAGSISFPPLIANSDTKYTTGKLPSNAEFTGTDNIKIKLTYNNNGVPGSKGYLDYINLTAKRKLLGTGKQFHFQYNAAGSTGGIVNYTIGNASGIAQIWDVTDLYNISKVETANQSSFSFKANLGEVRKYVAIDPSDYYAPLKENQSKIANQNLKGTLFRNSQNVFQDIDYVIVTPKSLASQAERLANFHRTNSGLNVKVISLENIYQEFSSGKQDIAAIRNCVKYIYDNASSSDKRVRYLNLFGDASYDYKDRISNNTNIVPIYQSLISNTVGEASFPSDDFYGLMDSNEGVIIPSLAGIDIALGRMLVSDNAQAQEMVNKVIDYHDTKSYGNWRNNIVLISDDSDRPGDQTLQANQNALADQIATEKPFFNIDKIFLDAYTQEASAGGSRYPKARTDFFNAFEKGALIFNYLGHGGEDGLASERIWEKSDGQNLANQYKYPLFITITCEFSRFDDPTRPTAGEYVYWNPKGGAISMLTTVREIGQTNAEEFNKTISKSLLSYGSNQYNTIAESLRISKNENPSSSSNVVFYIGDPALMLAIPKPRINLTKVNDIVISQTIPDLKSLSKIKISGEITDENNTLLSNYNGELATAIFDKLITNTTLNNDGFSPPMQFKTLGETIFRGNASVTNGQFEFSFVVPRDIRIPVDNGRISFYSKKNESLENQTGYNNTIKIGGINENAPQDNISPKVKLYMNDETFVSGGITNESPFLLAFLEDENGINTASGIGHDIVAILDGDVSNPYILNDYYQTKLDDYTNGNLRFPFRNLAPGLHTISFTAWDVYNNPVTNEIQFTVVGDDSLTLSHVLNYPNPFSTYTQFWFSHNRPYEPLDVQVQVMTITGKVVWTKNQTVTTEGFLSREITWDGRDDFGDRIGKGVYIYKLTVKSNLTNKKAEKYEKLVIL
;
A
#
# COMPACT_ATOMS: atom_id res chain seq x y z
N MET A 1 59.28 -24.29 -44.95
CA MET A 1 57.99 -24.95 -44.64
C MET A 1 57.60 -24.94 -43.14
N LYS A 2 58.38 -24.36 -42.21
CA LYS A 2 57.99 -24.24 -40.78
C LYS A 2 57.44 -22.86 -40.37
N GLN A 3 57.49 -21.85 -41.23
CA GLN A 3 56.96 -20.50 -40.95
C GLN A 3 55.55 -20.26 -41.49
N ALA A 4 55.04 -21.11 -42.39
CA ALA A 4 53.66 -21.01 -42.88
C ALA A 4 52.64 -21.60 -41.89
N PHE A 5 53.04 -22.53 -41.02
CA PHE A 5 52.14 -23.18 -40.07
C PHE A 5 51.86 -22.31 -38.83
N LEU A 6 52.78 -21.40 -38.46
CA LEU A 6 52.58 -20.49 -37.32
C LEU A 6 51.62 -19.34 -37.64
N ILE A 7 51.54 -18.91 -38.91
CA ILE A 7 50.66 -17.81 -39.33
C ILE A 7 49.20 -18.29 -39.47
N TYR A 8 48.97 -19.58 -39.74
CA TYR A 8 47.61 -20.13 -39.79
C TYR A 8 47.00 -20.41 -38.40
N ILE A 9 47.80 -20.51 -37.33
CA ILE A 9 47.30 -20.65 -35.95
C ILE A 9 46.94 -19.29 -35.33
N PHE A 10 47.54 -18.19 -35.81
CA PHE A 10 47.23 -16.82 -35.36
C PHE A 10 46.06 -16.14 -36.11
N LEU A 11 45.51 -16.77 -37.14
CA LEU A 11 44.37 -16.27 -37.92
C LEU A 11 43.06 -17.03 -37.65
N ILE A 12 43.00 -17.84 -36.60
CA ILE A 12 41.72 -18.29 -36.04
C ILE A 12 41.21 -17.13 -35.17
N PRO A 13 40.14 -16.42 -35.55
CA PRO A 13 39.46 -15.60 -34.57
C PRO A 13 38.93 -16.58 -33.54
N ILE A 14 39.47 -16.51 -32.33
CA ILE A 14 38.80 -17.10 -31.18
C ILE A 14 37.51 -16.27 -31.02
N LEU A 15 36.48 -16.64 -31.78
CA LEU A 15 35.09 -16.37 -31.42
C LEU A 15 34.83 -17.27 -30.22
N SER A 16 35.39 -16.92 -29.05
CA SER A 16 34.85 -17.39 -27.79
C SER A 16 33.48 -16.73 -27.70
N PHE A 17 32.47 -17.40 -28.23
CA PHE A 17 31.11 -17.11 -27.83
C PHE A 17 31.12 -17.26 -26.31
N SER A 18 30.85 -16.17 -25.58
CA SER A 18 30.57 -16.25 -24.15
C SER A 18 29.27 -17.05 -24.00
N GLN A 19 29.42 -18.37 -23.86
CA GLN A 19 28.32 -19.30 -23.68
C GLN A 19 28.01 -19.37 -22.19
N LEU A 20 26.83 -18.91 -21.79
CA LEU A 20 26.37 -19.01 -20.40
C LEU A 20 25.71 -20.39 -20.23
N ASN A 21 26.35 -21.25 -19.45
CA ASN A 21 25.89 -22.59 -19.14
C ASN A 21 25.91 -22.83 -17.62
N GLY A 22 25.03 -23.71 -17.15
CA GLY A 22 24.98 -24.10 -15.75
C GLY A 22 24.21 -25.39 -15.56
N THR A 23 24.26 -25.94 -14.35
CA THR A 23 23.52 -27.16 -13.98
C THR A 23 22.63 -26.85 -12.79
N ILE A 24 21.39 -27.30 -12.85
CA ILE A 24 20.38 -27.16 -11.81
C ILE A 24 19.99 -28.55 -11.32
N THR A 25 19.99 -28.74 -10.01
CA THR A 25 19.46 -29.93 -9.34
C THR A 25 18.20 -29.54 -8.59
N ILE A 26 17.13 -30.32 -8.77
CA ILE A 26 15.84 -30.11 -8.12
C ILE A 26 15.73 -31.09 -6.95
N ASP A 27 15.72 -30.54 -5.75
CA ASP A 27 15.60 -31.29 -4.51
C ASP A 27 14.12 -31.50 -4.15
N TRP A 28 13.54 -32.53 -4.77
CA TRP A 28 12.17 -32.95 -4.53
C TRP A 28 11.96 -33.49 -3.12
N GLN A 29 10.91 -32.98 -2.49
CA GLN A 29 10.40 -33.46 -1.22
C GLN A 29 9.21 -34.40 -1.46
N ASN A 30 8.70 -35.01 -0.39
CA ASN A 30 7.40 -35.70 -0.43
C ASN A 30 6.28 -34.72 -0.78
N LYS A 31 5.10 -35.24 -1.15
CA LYS A 31 3.90 -34.41 -1.32
C LYS A 31 3.73 -33.53 -0.08
N LYS A 32 3.54 -32.22 -0.29
CA LYS A 32 3.38 -31.24 0.78
C LYS A 32 1.96 -30.70 0.73
N GLU A 33 1.35 -30.55 1.90
CA GLU A 33 0.14 -29.75 2.07
C GLU A 33 0.55 -28.27 1.98
N VAL A 34 -0.08 -27.54 1.05
CA VAL A 34 0.14 -26.10 0.86
C VAL A 34 -1.20 -25.41 1.08
N ASN A 35 -1.17 -24.40 1.97
CA ASN A 35 -2.35 -23.65 2.37
C ASN A 35 -2.36 -22.26 1.75
N TYR A 36 -3.55 -21.85 1.32
CA TYR A 36 -3.86 -20.51 0.81
C TYR A 36 -5.17 -20.08 1.47
N GLY A 37 -5.06 -19.24 2.50
CA GLY A 37 -6.19 -19.00 3.40
C GLY A 37 -6.68 -20.32 4.01
N GLU A 38 -7.99 -20.58 3.89
CA GLU A 38 -8.63 -21.80 4.40
C GLU A 38 -8.55 -23.00 3.42
N ASN A 39 -8.00 -22.81 2.23
CA ASN A 39 -7.87 -23.86 1.22
C ASN A 39 -6.63 -24.74 1.45
N LYS A 40 -6.75 -26.03 1.14
CA LYS A 40 -5.68 -27.03 1.24
C LYS A 40 -5.43 -27.70 -0.10
N PHE A 41 -4.16 -27.76 -0.51
CA PHE A 41 -3.72 -28.48 -1.69
C PHE A 41 -2.58 -29.43 -1.35
N ILE A 42 -2.73 -30.70 -1.70
CA ILE A 42 -1.67 -31.70 -1.61
C ILE A 42 -0.98 -31.77 -2.97
N ILE A 43 0.24 -31.26 -3.09
CA ILE A 43 0.96 -31.19 -4.36
C ILE A 43 2.42 -31.66 -4.25
N PRO A 44 3.06 -32.08 -5.35
CA PRO A 44 4.50 -32.24 -5.43
C PRO A 44 5.23 -30.93 -5.10
N HIS A 45 6.29 -31.02 -4.31
CA HIS A 45 7.07 -29.85 -3.87
C HIS A 45 8.57 -30.12 -3.98
N PHE A 46 9.35 -29.08 -4.27
CA PHE A 46 10.82 -29.11 -4.20
C PHE A 46 11.33 -27.89 -3.43
N SER A 47 12.46 -28.03 -2.76
CA SER A 47 13.01 -26.98 -1.89
C SER A 47 13.60 -25.80 -2.69
N GLY A 48 13.59 -24.61 -2.09
CA GLY A 48 14.25 -23.42 -2.61
C GLY A 48 13.30 -22.36 -3.20
N SER A 49 13.86 -21.17 -3.43
CA SER A 49 13.12 -19.98 -3.86
C SER A 49 12.63 -20.02 -5.31
N SER A 50 12.91 -21.10 -6.06
CA SER A 50 12.55 -21.24 -7.48
C SER A 50 11.22 -21.97 -7.71
N PHE A 51 10.59 -22.48 -6.64
CA PHE A 51 9.27 -23.12 -6.72
C PHE A 51 8.17 -22.08 -6.92
N ARG A 52 7.25 -22.31 -7.86
CA ARG A 52 6.03 -21.51 -8.05
C ARG A 52 4.84 -22.45 -8.16
N PHE A 53 3.76 -22.13 -7.44
CA PHE A 53 2.47 -22.78 -7.58
C PHE A 53 1.43 -21.74 -8.01
N ASP A 54 0.75 -22.02 -9.12
CA ASP A 54 -0.41 -21.24 -9.58
C ASP A 54 -1.67 -21.90 -9.04
N ILE A 55 -2.32 -21.25 -8.07
CA ILE A 55 -3.53 -21.75 -7.41
C ILE A 55 -4.72 -21.89 -8.36
N THR A 56 -4.81 -21.01 -9.36
CA THR A 56 -5.96 -20.96 -10.28
C THR A 56 -5.85 -22.08 -11.30
N LYS A 57 -4.65 -22.28 -11.85
CA LYS A 57 -4.36 -23.37 -12.79
C LYS A 57 -4.07 -24.70 -12.10
N LYS A 58 -3.83 -24.69 -10.79
CA LYS A 58 -3.30 -25.83 -10.02
C LYS A 58 -2.11 -26.46 -10.73
N SER A 59 -1.10 -25.65 -11.03
CA SER A 59 0.09 -26.05 -11.78
C SER A 59 1.36 -25.55 -11.10
N ILE A 60 2.47 -26.27 -11.26
CA ILE A 60 3.77 -25.87 -10.70
C ILE A 60 4.74 -25.46 -11.81
N THR A 61 5.57 -24.47 -11.53
CA THR A 61 6.62 -23.97 -12.44
C THR A 61 7.92 -23.80 -11.66
N LEU A 62 9.05 -24.10 -12.30
CA LEU A 62 10.36 -23.70 -11.82
C LEU A 62 10.70 -22.34 -12.43
N LEU A 63 10.95 -21.34 -11.60
CA LEU A 63 11.40 -20.01 -11.99
C LEU A 63 12.72 -19.68 -11.29
N GLN A 64 13.84 -19.93 -11.96
CA GLN A 64 15.18 -19.75 -11.39
C GLN A 64 15.76 -18.41 -11.83
N ASN A 65 16.06 -17.52 -10.89
CA ASN A 65 16.87 -16.34 -11.17
C ASN A 65 18.33 -16.77 -11.45
N LEU A 66 18.87 -16.37 -12.60
CA LEU A 66 20.22 -16.70 -13.03
C LEU A 66 21.27 -15.63 -12.67
N ASN A 67 20.84 -14.41 -12.30
CA ASN A 67 21.71 -13.27 -12.00
C ASN A 67 22.78 -12.98 -13.08
N GLN A 68 22.42 -13.09 -14.37
CA GLN A 68 23.37 -12.94 -15.48
C GLN A 68 23.17 -11.62 -16.24
N SER A 69 24.18 -10.75 -16.20
CA SER A 69 24.18 -9.42 -16.86
C SER A 69 24.40 -9.46 -18.39
N GLY A 70 24.72 -10.63 -18.96
CA GLY A 70 25.05 -10.83 -20.37
C GLY A 70 23.93 -11.36 -21.27
N VAL A 71 22.68 -11.40 -20.79
CA VAL A 71 21.54 -11.93 -21.55
C VAL A 71 20.78 -10.80 -22.24
N SER A 72 20.38 -11.00 -23.51
CA SER A 72 19.72 -10.01 -24.36
C SER A 72 18.26 -10.36 -24.65
N ASN A 73 17.42 -9.35 -24.90
CA ASN A 73 16.05 -9.58 -25.38
C ASN A 73 16.09 -10.40 -26.69
N GLY A 74 15.39 -11.54 -26.69
CA GLY A 74 15.43 -12.52 -27.79
C GLY A 74 16.46 -13.65 -27.63
N SER A 75 17.14 -13.74 -26.48
CA SER A 75 17.87 -14.95 -26.10
C SER A 75 16.90 -16.13 -25.94
N SER A 76 17.38 -17.34 -26.18
CA SER A 76 16.61 -18.57 -25.95
C SER A 76 17.34 -19.48 -24.98
N ALA A 77 16.58 -20.15 -24.12
CA ALA A 77 17.08 -21.20 -23.25
C ALA A 77 16.94 -22.56 -23.93
N GLN A 78 17.94 -23.41 -23.78
CA GLN A 78 17.87 -24.83 -24.11
C GLN A 78 18.34 -25.62 -22.90
N ILE A 79 17.61 -26.67 -22.56
CA ILE A 79 18.03 -27.62 -21.53
C ILE A 79 18.57 -28.90 -22.15
N SER A 80 19.58 -29.48 -21.52
CA SER A 80 20.22 -30.74 -21.90
C SER A 80 20.54 -31.57 -20.66
N ASN A 81 20.97 -32.82 -20.85
CA ASN A 81 21.28 -33.74 -19.75
C ASN A 81 20.15 -33.86 -18.71
N VAL A 82 18.89 -33.83 -19.16
CA VAL A 82 17.73 -33.86 -18.27
C VAL A 82 17.59 -35.26 -17.68
N VAL A 83 17.71 -35.35 -16.36
CA VAL A 83 17.51 -36.58 -15.60
C VAL A 83 16.07 -36.58 -15.10
N TYR A 84 15.28 -37.55 -15.55
CA TYR A 84 13.89 -37.73 -15.12
C TYR A 84 13.76 -38.83 -14.08
N GLU A 85 12.75 -38.66 -13.23
CA GLU A 85 12.25 -39.68 -12.31
C GLU A 85 10.75 -39.86 -12.54
N SER A 86 10.27 -41.10 -12.60
CA SER A 86 8.84 -41.38 -12.73
C SER A 86 8.08 -40.91 -11.50
N ILE A 87 6.92 -40.29 -11.69
CA ILE A 87 6.01 -39.90 -10.61
C ILE A 87 4.65 -40.56 -10.84
N SER A 88 4.08 -41.16 -9.79
CA SER A 88 2.78 -41.84 -9.91
C SER A 88 1.65 -40.81 -10.03
N ARG A 89 0.50 -41.20 -10.60
CA ARG A 89 -0.68 -40.31 -10.64
C ARG A 89 -1.15 -39.89 -9.24
N ALA A 90 -1.02 -40.79 -8.25
CA ALA A 90 -1.35 -40.47 -6.86
C ALA A 90 -0.40 -39.44 -6.25
N ASP A 91 0.85 -39.38 -6.73
CA ASP A 91 1.85 -38.44 -6.24
C ASP A 91 1.73 -37.05 -6.86
N LEU A 92 0.97 -36.88 -7.95
CA LEU A 92 0.63 -35.57 -8.51
C LEU A 92 -0.36 -34.80 -7.64
N GLY A 93 -1.10 -35.48 -6.76
CA GLY A 93 -2.06 -34.86 -5.85
C GLY A 93 -3.10 -33.99 -6.59
N ASP A 94 -3.26 -32.75 -6.15
CA ASP A 94 -4.30 -31.82 -6.61
C ASP A 94 -3.95 -31.02 -7.87
N LEU A 95 -2.84 -31.34 -8.55
CA LEU A 95 -2.50 -30.71 -9.83
C LEU A 95 -3.53 -31.04 -10.92
N THR A 96 -3.92 -30.03 -11.71
CA THR A 96 -4.82 -30.24 -12.86
C THR A 96 -4.04 -30.92 -13.99
N LEU A 97 -4.43 -32.16 -14.33
CA LEU A 97 -3.66 -33.02 -15.23
C LEU A 97 -3.58 -32.48 -16.66
N GLU A 98 -4.60 -31.74 -17.09
CA GLU A 98 -4.68 -31.06 -18.39
C GLU A 98 -3.65 -29.95 -18.53
N ASN A 99 -3.20 -29.38 -17.40
CA ASN A 99 -2.21 -28.31 -17.35
C ASN A 99 -0.76 -28.81 -17.32
N ILE A 100 -0.54 -30.14 -17.22
CA ILE A 100 0.80 -30.73 -17.26
C ILE A 100 1.23 -30.93 -18.72
N PRO A 101 2.29 -30.23 -19.19
CA PRO A 101 2.68 -30.27 -20.59
C PRO A 101 3.41 -31.56 -20.96
N ALA A 102 3.48 -31.87 -22.26
CA ALA A 102 4.20 -33.04 -22.76
C ALA A 102 5.75 -32.89 -22.75
N LYS A 103 6.24 -31.68 -22.52
CA LYS A 103 7.67 -31.32 -22.49
C LYS A 103 7.88 -30.11 -21.55
N PRO A 104 9.10 -29.85 -21.05
CA PRO A 104 9.33 -28.84 -20.02
C PRO A 104 8.99 -27.41 -20.42
N ASN A 105 8.98 -27.09 -21.72
CA ASN A 105 8.68 -25.75 -22.26
C ASN A 105 9.57 -24.66 -21.65
N GLU A 106 10.89 -24.88 -21.70
CA GLU A 106 11.88 -23.94 -21.20
C GLU A 106 11.84 -22.58 -21.92
N SER A 107 11.95 -21.51 -21.14
CA SER A 107 11.98 -20.13 -21.63
C SER A 107 12.87 -19.27 -20.75
N ILE A 108 13.44 -18.21 -21.32
CA ILE A 108 14.16 -17.17 -20.59
C ILE A 108 13.31 -15.91 -20.55
N ILE A 109 13.02 -15.44 -19.33
CA ILE A 109 12.30 -14.20 -19.08
C ILE A 109 13.33 -13.14 -18.70
N ILE A 110 13.30 -12.00 -19.38
CA ILE A 110 14.22 -10.90 -19.14
C ILE A 110 13.41 -9.67 -18.81
N THR A 111 13.75 -9.03 -17.71
CA THR A 111 13.14 -7.78 -17.25
C THR A 111 14.26 -6.81 -16.91
N ASN A 112 14.04 -5.51 -17.05
CA ASN A 112 14.96 -4.50 -16.53
C ASN A 112 14.25 -3.73 -15.43
N ALA A 113 14.99 -3.39 -14.37
CA ALA A 113 14.50 -2.52 -13.31
C ALA A 113 15.63 -1.58 -12.93
N ARG A 114 15.47 -0.28 -13.24
CA ARG A 114 16.47 0.77 -13.02
C ARG A 114 17.85 0.40 -13.58
N ASP A 115 17.87 0.04 -14.86
CA ASP A 115 19.05 -0.43 -15.63
C ASP A 115 19.68 -1.76 -15.13
N ILE A 116 19.13 -2.40 -14.08
CA ILE A 116 19.52 -3.74 -13.65
C ILE A 116 18.72 -4.76 -14.46
N LYS A 117 19.43 -5.68 -15.11
CA LYS A 117 18.84 -6.80 -15.84
C LYS A 117 18.62 -7.99 -14.94
N TYR A 118 17.39 -8.48 -14.90
CA TYR A 118 17.04 -9.74 -14.27
C TYR A 118 16.73 -10.78 -15.36
N SER A 119 17.25 -12.00 -15.17
CA SER A 119 17.10 -13.10 -16.12
C SER A 119 16.61 -14.34 -15.39
N PHE A 120 15.43 -14.83 -15.75
CA PHE A 120 14.80 -15.98 -15.12
C PHE A 120 14.62 -17.13 -16.09
N LEU A 121 15.13 -18.31 -15.74
CA LEU A 121 14.81 -19.53 -16.44
C LEU A 121 13.48 -20.08 -15.93
N SER A 122 12.50 -20.21 -16.82
CA SER A 122 11.17 -20.74 -16.53
C SER A 122 10.92 -22.06 -17.26
N LEU A 123 10.46 -23.09 -16.56
CA LEU A 123 10.04 -24.37 -17.15
C LEU A 123 9.04 -25.15 -16.26
N SER A 124 8.32 -26.09 -16.86
CA SER A 124 7.51 -27.08 -16.15
C SER A 124 8.40 -28.19 -15.58
N PRO A 125 8.46 -28.36 -14.25
CA PRO A 125 9.32 -29.36 -13.61
C PRO A 125 8.74 -30.79 -13.70
N ILE A 126 7.48 -30.93 -14.12
CA ILE A 126 6.79 -32.19 -14.37
C ILE A 126 6.28 -32.20 -15.82
N ILE A 127 6.39 -33.35 -16.49
CA ILE A 127 5.89 -33.57 -17.84
C ILE A 127 5.00 -34.81 -17.91
N LYS A 128 4.14 -34.83 -18.93
CA LYS A 128 3.30 -35.97 -19.29
C LYS A 128 3.91 -36.71 -20.48
N GLU A 129 4.16 -38.00 -20.32
CA GLU A 129 4.65 -38.88 -21.39
C GLU A 129 3.62 -40.00 -21.62
N GLY A 130 2.80 -39.83 -22.66
CA GLY A 130 1.65 -40.70 -22.92
C GLY A 130 0.64 -40.65 -21.78
N ASN A 131 0.43 -41.77 -21.10
CA ASN A 131 -0.43 -41.90 -19.91
C ASN A 131 0.35 -41.87 -18.58
N SER A 132 1.67 -41.64 -18.63
CA SER A 132 2.56 -41.60 -17.45
C SER A 132 3.11 -40.19 -17.22
N TYR A 133 3.68 -39.95 -16.04
CA TYR A 133 4.23 -38.66 -15.65
C TYR A 133 5.66 -38.81 -15.15
N LYS A 134 6.49 -37.81 -15.45
CA LYS A 134 7.90 -37.74 -15.03
C LYS A 134 8.21 -36.38 -14.44
N ARG A 135 9.01 -36.34 -13.39
CA ARG A 135 9.56 -35.11 -12.79
C ARG A 135 11.05 -34.98 -13.06
N ILE A 136 11.54 -33.75 -13.21
CA ILE A 136 12.95 -33.47 -13.50
C ILE A 136 13.75 -33.49 -12.20
N LYS A 137 14.81 -34.30 -12.09
CA LYS A 137 15.74 -34.31 -10.95
C LYS A 137 16.90 -33.35 -11.13
N SER A 138 17.41 -33.22 -12.36
CA SER A 138 18.48 -32.30 -12.69
C SER A 138 18.52 -32.06 -14.19
N PHE A 139 19.09 -30.94 -14.60
CA PHE A 139 19.35 -30.64 -16.00
C PHE A 139 20.50 -29.64 -16.11
N SER A 140 21.16 -29.64 -17.26
CA SER A 140 22.05 -28.55 -17.67
C SER A 140 21.25 -27.57 -18.53
N TYR A 141 21.54 -26.29 -18.43
CA TYR A 141 20.98 -25.27 -19.30
C TYR A 141 22.07 -24.56 -20.09
N PHE A 142 21.70 -24.09 -21.27
CA PHE A 142 22.49 -23.27 -22.15
C PHE A 142 21.63 -22.11 -22.65
N ILE A 143 22.16 -20.89 -22.58
CA ILE A 143 21.52 -19.71 -23.14
C ILE A 143 22.19 -19.35 -24.45
N SER A 144 21.43 -19.41 -25.54
CA SER A 144 21.87 -18.88 -26.82
C SER A 144 21.46 -17.42 -26.92
N ASN A 145 22.44 -16.54 -26.91
CA ASN A 145 22.22 -15.14 -27.26
C ASN A 145 22.03 -15.07 -28.77
N SER A 146 20.88 -14.61 -29.23
CA SER A 146 20.70 -14.37 -30.64
C SER A 146 21.55 -13.16 -31.02
N ASN A 147 22.53 -13.36 -31.90
CA ASN A 147 23.11 -12.30 -32.73
C ASN A 147 22.10 -11.87 -33.79
N ALA A 148 20.82 -11.72 -33.44
CA ALA A 148 20.04 -10.72 -34.12
C ALA A 148 20.89 -9.47 -33.92
N ARG A 149 21.39 -8.89 -35.02
CA ARG A 149 21.62 -7.46 -35.02
C ARG A 149 20.30 -6.95 -34.46
N THR A 150 20.28 -6.58 -33.19
CA THR A 150 19.46 -5.48 -32.78
C THR A 150 19.75 -4.50 -33.90
N ALA A 151 18.75 -4.27 -34.75
CA ALA A 151 18.57 -2.92 -35.20
C ALA A 151 18.72 -2.19 -33.87
N SER A 152 19.88 -1.60 -33.68
CA SER A 152 20.01 -0.56 -32.72
C SER A 152 19.07 0.49 -33.31
N THR A 153 17.78 0.34 -33.07
CA THR A 153 17.15 1.28 -32.21
C THR A 153 17.94 1.28 -30.88
N SER A 154 19.18 1.76 -30.94
CA SER A 154 19.47 3.06 -30.39
C SER A 154 18.41 4.02 -30.94
N SER A 155 17.15 3.84 -30.54
CA SER A 155 16.64 4.87 -29.71
C SER A 155 17.60 4.88 -28.51
N PHE A 156 18.71 5.63 -28.64
CA PHE A 156 18.72 6.84 -27.84
C PHE A 156 17.30 7.33 -27.98
N GLN A 157 16.41 6.99 -27.03
CA GLN A 157 15.13 7.67 -26.92
C GLN A 157 15.57 9.09 -27.05
N LYS A 158 15.33 9.66 -28.23
CA LYS A 158 15.82 10.97 -28.61
C LYS A 158 15.12 11.79 -27.56
N SER A 159 15.85 12.17 -26.48
CA SER A 159 15.26 12.46 -25.15
C SER A 159 13.94 13.12 -25.43
N ALA A 160 12.82 12.44 -25.16
CA ALA A 160 11.54 12.85 -25.73
C ALA A 160 11.46 14.36 -25.48
N ALA A 161 11.49 15.18 -26.53
CA ALA A 161 11.82 16.59 -26.28
C ALA A 161 10.77 17.10 -25.30
N ILE A 162 11.19 17.79 -24.23
CA ILE A 162 10.23 18.41 -23.33
C ILE A 162 9.40 19.37 -24.18
N VAL A 163 8.17 18.97 -24.45
CA VAL A 163 7.23 19.70 -25.30
C VAL A 163 6.19 20.35 -24.43
N ASN A 164 5.78 21.54 -24.84
CA ASN A 164 4.64 22.18 -24.22
C ASN A 164 3.37 21.44 -24.64
N SER A 165 2.40 21.34 -23.74
CA SER A 165 1.06 20.88 -24.12
C SER A 165 0.45 21.85 -25.13
N VAL A 166 -0.39 21.35 -26.03
CA VAL A 166 -1.23 22.21 -26.87
C VAL A 166 -2.11 23.14 -26.03
N LEU A 167 -2.46 22.75 -24.80
CA LEU A 167 -3.22 23.56 -23.84
C LEU A 167 -2.39 24.66 -23.16
N ALA A 168 -1.09 24.75 -23.43
CA ALA A 168 -0.19 25.72 -22.77
C ALA A 168 -0.55 27.18 -23.10
N SER A 169 -1.20 27.41 -24.23
CA SER A 169 -1.65 28.74 -24.67
C SER A 169 -2.89 28.61 -25.55
N GLY A 170 -3.64 29.70 -25.67
CA GLY A 170 -4.86 29.76 -26.48
C GLY A 170 -6.09 30.08 -25.65
N ASP A 171 -7.25 29.98 -26.31
CA ASP A 171 -8.58 30.12 -25.71
C ASP A 171 -9.34 28.81 -25.94
N TRP A 172 -9.51 28.03 -24.87
CA TRP A 172 -9.95 26.64 -24.93
C TRP A 172 -11.31 26.46 -24.27
N TYR A 173 -12.21 25.78 -24.97
CA TYR A 173 -13.54 25.44 -24.48
C TYR A 173 -13.75 23.93 -24.60
N ARG A 174 -14.05 23.27 -23.48
CA ARG A 174 -14.25 21.84 -23.37
C ARG A 174 -15.74 21.50 -23.46
N PHE A 175 -16.03 20.42 -24.16
CA PHE A 175 -17.32 19.75 -24.21
C PHE A 175 -17.10 18.24 -24.18
N TYR A 176 -18.17 17.44 -24.08
CA TYR A 176 -18.07 16.00 -24.05
C TYR A 176 -19.17 15.30 -24.83
N ILE A 177 -18.94 14.03 -25.13
CA ILE A 177 -19.86 13.12 -25.78
C ILE A 177 -19.81 11.75 -25.08
N GLN A 178 -20.80 10.90 -25.33
CA GLN A 178 -20.88 9.55 -24.75
C GLN A 178 -20.89 8.45 -25.81
N LYS A 179 -21.60 8.70 -26.93
CA LYS A 179 -21.79 7.75 -28.02
C LYS A 179 -20.90 8.08 -29.22
N SER A 180 -20.34 7.06 -29.87
CA SER A 180 -19.56 7.25 -31.10
C SER A 180 -20.44 7.66 -32.29
N GLY A 181 -20.01 8.63 -33.10
CA GLY A 181 -20.73 9.08 -34.29
C GLY A 181 -20.34 10.46 -34.81
N VAL A 182 -21.07 10.96 -35.80
CA VAL A 182 -20.92 12.31 -36.37
C VAL A 182 -21.81 13.29 -35.62
N TYR A 183 -21.18 14.34 -35.11
CA TYR A 183 -21.81 15.38 -34.30
C TYR A 183 -21.89 16.70 -35.07
N ARG A 184 -23.00 17.42 -34.86
CA ARG A 184 -23.21 18.79 -35.35
C ARG A 184 -23.02 19.77 -34.19
N ILE A 185 -22.12 20.72 -34.38
CA ILE A 185 -21.93 21.88 -33.50
C ILE A 185 -22.42 23.11 -34.24
N ASP A 186 -23.53 23.67 -33.75
CA ASP A 186 -24.08 24.92 -34.26
C ASP A 186 -23.63 26.15 -33.45
N ARG A 187 -24.00 27.33 -33.93
CA ARG A 187 -23.70 28.60 -33.26
C ARG A 187 -24.23 28.67 -31.83
N SER A 188 -25.41 28.10 -31.58
CA SER A 188 -26.05 28.15 -30.25
C SER A 188 -25.27 27.33 -29.23
N PHE A 189 -24.77 26.16 -29.64
CA PHE A 189 -23.91 25.32 -28.81
C PHE A 189 -22.59 26.02 -28.50
N LEU A 190 -21.93 26.61 -29.51
CA LEU A 190 -20.70 27.40 -29.32
C LEU A 190 -20.90 28.53 -28.31
N GLN A 191 -21.97 29.31 -28.46
CA GLN A 191 -22.33 30.37 -27.51
C GLN A 191 -22.57 29.82 -26.10
N SER A 192 -23.18 28.64 -25.98
CA SER A 192 -23.43 27.99 -24.70
C SER A 192 -22.15 27.56 -23.96
N LEU A 193 -21.05 27.33 -24.69
CA LEU A 193 -19.71 27.11 -24.11
C LEU A 193 -19.05 28.42 -23.66
N GLY A 194 -19.55 29.57 -24.13
CA GLY A 194 -18.91 30.88 -24.03
C GLY A 194 -17.98 31.20 -25.21
N PHE A 195 -18.00 30.41 -26.29
CA PHE A 195 -17.23 30.65 -27.50
C PHE A 195 -17.96 31.65 -28.41
N ASP A 196 -17.37 32.83 -28.63
CA ASP A 196 -17.95 33.87 -29.48
C ASP A 196 -17.59 33.67 -30.95
N ALA A 197 -18.37 32.83 -31.63
CA ALA A 197 -18.18 32.51 -33.05
C ALA A 197 -18.30 33.74 -33.98
N SER A 198 -18.92 34.83 -33.53
CA SER A 198 -19.08 36.05 -34.35
C SER A 198 -17.78 36.84 -34.53
N LYS A 199 -16.77 36.58 -33.70
CA LYS A 199 -15.47 37.27 -33.71
C LYS A 199 -14.35 36.43 -34.31
N VAL A 200 -14.67 35.27 -34.87
CA VAL A 200 -13.72 34.26 -35.31
C VAL A 200 -13.95 33.94 -36.78
N ASP A 201 -12.86 33.87 -37.55
CA ASP A 201 -12.87 33.28 -38.88
C ASP A 201 -13.09 31.76 -38.75
N PRO A 202 -14.17 31.18 -39.32
CA PRO A 202 -14.46 29.75 -39.24
C PRO A 202 -13.29 28.87 -39.67
N ARG A 203 -12.45 29.34 -40.60
CA ARG A 203 -11.27 28.61 -41.10
C ARG A 203 -10.24 28.29 -40.01
N ARG A 204 -10.22 29.10 -38.94
CA ARG A 204 -9.30 28.94 -37.80
C ARG A 204 -9.82 28.05 -36.69
N ILE A 205 -11.08 27.61 -36.76
CA ILE A 205 -11.68 26.73 -35.75
C ILE A 205 -11.03 25.33 -35.82
N LYS A 206 -10.69 24.80 -34.65
CA LYS A 206 -10.06 23.48 -34.44
C LYS A 206 -10.76 22.72 -33.33
N ILE A 207 -10.81 21.40 -33.46
CA ILE A 207 -11.25 20.50 -32.39
C ILE A 207 -10.11 19.55 -32.04
N TYR A 208 -9.80 19.43 -30.76
CA TYR A 208 -8.77 18.56 -30.21
C TYR A 208 -9.39 17.52 -29.27
N GLY A 209 -8.88 16.29 -29.28
CA GLY A 209 -9.40 15.19 -28.47
C GLY A 209 -8.88 13.84 -28.96
N ASN A 210 -8.76 12.88 -28.05
CA ASN A 210 -8.18 11.55 -28.31
C ASN A 210 -9.20 10.39 -28.18
N GLY A 211 -10.51 10.71 -28.21
CA GLY A 211 -11.57 9.72 -28.09
C GLY A 211 -11.81 9.16 -26.68
N GLY A 212 -12.87 8.35 -26.58
CA GLY A 212 -13.37 7.79 -25.33
C GLY A 212 -12.85 6.40 -24.99
N ARG A 213 -11.93 5.84 -25.78
CA ARG A 213 -11.26 4.57 -25.48
C ARG A 213 -10.46 4.66 -24.18
N MET A 214 -10.48 3.58 -23.40
CA MET A 214 -9.55 3.39 -22.29
C MET A 214 -8.11 3.43 -22.81
N LEU A 215 -7.21 4.04 -22.03
CA LEU A 215 -5.80 4.05 -22.38
C LEU A 215 -5.22 2.62 -22.24
N PRO A 216 -4.28 2.21 -23.10
CA PRO A 216 -3.70 0.88 -23.01
C PRO A 216 -2.92 0.63 -21.72
N LEU A 217 -3.11 -0.53 -21.10
CA LEU A 217 -2.24 -0.96 -20.00
C LEU A 217 -0.85 -1.36 -20.50
N ALA A 218 -0.67 -1.87 -21.72
CA ALA A 218 0.68 -2.15 -22.23
C ALA A 218 1.40 -0.87 -22.67
N ASN A 219 2.64 -0.66 -22.21
CA ASN A 219 3.49 0.49 -22.57
C ASN A 219 3.88 0.49 -24.06
N SER A 220 3.89 -0.69 -24.71
CA SER A 220 4.21 -0.85 -26.13
C SER A 220 3.06 -0.44 -27.06
N THR A 221 1.84 -0.35 -26.54
CA THR A 221 0.69 0.02 -27.36
C THR A 221 0.63 1.53 -27.49
N TYR A 222 0.71 2.03 -28.73
CA TYR A 222 0.72 3.45 -29.00
C TYR A 222 -0.59 4.13 -28.56
N TYR A 223 -0.43 5.27 -27.87
CA TYR A 223 -1.49 6.25 -27.60
C TYR A 223 -0.89 7.65 -27.74
N PRO A 224 -1.61 8.66 -28.24
CA PRO A 224 -1.05 10.00 -28.38
C PRO A 224 -0.59 10.59 -27.05
N ASN A 225 0.63 11.17 -27.05
CA ASN A 225 1.22 11.79 -25.85
C ASN A 225 0.58 13.13 -25.46
N ASP A 226 -0.25 13.72 -26.32
CA ASP A 226 -0.99 14.96 -26.06
C ASP A 226 -2.31 14.95 -26.84
N LEU A 227 -3.16 15.96 -26.63
CA LEU A 227 -4.37 16.14 -27.42
C LEU A 227 -4.04 16.29 -28.92
N THR A 228 -4.68 15.49 -29.76
CA THR A 228 -4.48 15.52 -31.21
C THR A 228 -5.61 16.31 -31.89
N GLU A 229 -5.26 17.08 -32.92
CA GLU A 229 -6.23 17.81 -33.74
C GLU A 229 -7.04 16.85 -34.62
N ASN A 230 -8.37 16.96 -34.53
CA ASN A 230 -9.32 16.15 -35.28
C ASN A 230 -9.68 16.86 -36.59
N ALA A 231 -9.81 16.11 -37.68
CA ALA A 231 -10.29 16.65 -38.94
C ALA A 231 -11.78 16.99 -38.83
N ILE A 232 -12.14 18.23 -39.18
CA ILE A 232 -13.54 18.72 -39.14
C ILE A 232 -14.02 19.14 -40.53
N GLN A 233 -15.34 19.24 -40.72
CA GLN A 233 -15.95 19.89 -41.87
C GLN A 233 -16.77 21.08 -41.37
N ILE A 234 -16.65 22.25 -41.98
CA ILE A 234 -17.46 23.42 -41.64
C ILE A 234 -18.33 23.79 -42.84
N ALA A 235 -19.64 23.73 -42.66
CA ALA A 235 -20.59 24.24 -43.65
C ALA A 235 -20.69 25.76 -43.49
N GLY A 236 -20.43 26.51 -44.57
CA GLY A 236 -20.52 27.97 -44.60
C GLY A 236 -19.20 28.74 -44.45
N GLU A 237 -18.04 28.07 -44.31
CA GLU A 237 -16.77 28.76 -43.96
C GLU A 237 -16.17 29.71 -45.02
N ASN A 238 -16.73 29.77 -46.23
CA ASN A 238 -16.12 30.47 -47.37
C ASN A 238 -16.13 31.99 -47.28
N ASP A 239 -17.09 32.58 -46.56
CA ASP A 239 -17.22 34.04 -46.40
C ASP A 239 -16.39 34.59 -45.23
N GLY A 240 -15.75 33.72 -44.45
CA GLY A 240 -14.93 34.08 -43.30
C GLY A 240 -15.73 34.50 -42.05
N VAL A 241 -17.05 34.30 -42.01
CA VAL A 241 -17.92 34.65 -40.89
C VAL A 241 -18.75 33.44 -40.47
N PHE A 242 -18.84 33.14 -39.17
CA PHE A 242 -19.72 32.07 -38.68
C PHE A 242 -21.16 32.58 -38.52
N ASN A 243 -21.99 32.37 -39.54
CA ASN A 243 -23.39 32.76 -39.60
C ASN A 243 -24.29 31.86 -38.74
N ASN A 244 -25.59 32.16 -38.68
CA ASN A 244 -26.56 31.37 -37.90
C ASN A 244 -26.83 29.98 -38.50
N GLU A 245 -26.73 29.86 -39.82
CA GLU A 245 -26.94 28.59 -40.53
C GLU A 245 -25.67 27.73 -40.61
N ASP A 246 -24.53 28.29 -40.22
CA ASP A 246 -23.25 27.60 -40.27
C ASP A 246 -23.12 26.59 -39.13
N TYR A 247 -22.43 25.49 -39.40
CA TYR A 247 -22.21 24.44 -38.42
C TYR A 247 -20.93 23.66 -38.72
N ILE A 248 -20.41 23.06 -37.66
CA ILE A 248 -19.24 22.17 -37.72
C ILE A 248 -19.76 20.74 -37.63
N LEU A 249 -19.27 19.88 -38.52
CA LEU A 249 -19.38 18.43 -38.41
C LEU A 249 -18.02 17.85 -38.05
N PHE A 250 -18.01 16.93 -37.09
CA PHE A 250 -16.84 16.13 -36.78
C PHE A 250 -17.27 14.76 -36.27
N TYR A 251 -16.40 13.77 -36.45
CA TYR A 251 -16.62 12.45 -35.88
C TYR A 251 -15.98 12.41 -34.50
N ALA A 252 -16.73 11.89 -33.54
CA ALA A 252 -16.26 11.73 -32.17
C ALA A 252 -16.40 10.26 -31.77
N GLU A 253 -15.35 9.71 -31.19
CA GLU A 253 -15.38 8.40 -30.56
C GLU A 253 -15.74 8.51 -29.08
N GLY A 254 -16.81 7.80 -28.69
CA GLY A 254 -17.37 7.72 -27.35
C GLY A 254 -16.76 6.60 -26.50
N THR A 255 -17.42 6.31 -25.38
CA THR A 255 -17.00 5.30 -24.40
C THR A 255 -17.64 3.92 -24.65
N ASP A 256 -18.32 3.76 -25.78
CA ASP A 256 -19.17 2.63 -26.19
C ASP A 256 -18.42 1.66 -27.12
N ASN A 257 -17.22 1.23 -26.73
CA ASN A 257 -16.34 0.42 -27.56
C ASN A 257 -15.84 -0.82 -26.82
N TRP A 258 -15.91 -1.98 -27.49
CA TRP A 258 -15.31 -3.21 -26.99
C TRP A 258 -13.81 -3.05 -26.72
N ASN A 259 -13.40 -3.39 -25.50
CA ASN A 259 -12.00 -3.42 -25.08
C ASN A 259 -11.57 -4.86 -24.78
N SER A 260 -10.72 -5.42 -25.63
CA SER A 260 -10.26 -6.81 -25.49
C SER A 260 -9.43 -7.08 -24.23
N GLU A 261 -8.73 -6.07 -23.71
CA GLU A 261 -7.89 -6.21 -22.52
C GLU A 261 -8.70 -6.30 -21.21
N SER A 262 -9.83 -5.59 -21.16
CA SER A 262 -10.75 -5.54 -20.02
C SER A 262 -11.99 -6.41 -20.22
N GLN A 263 -12.20 -6.95 -21.43
CA GLN A 263 -13.33 -7.81 -21.81
C GLN A 263 -14.71 -7.19 -21.55
N THR A 264 -14.87 -5.91 -21.90
CA THR A 264 -16.09 -5.13 -21.66
C THR A 264 -16.36 -4.19 -22.85
N ASN A 265 -17.63 -3.87 -23.10
CA ASN A 265 -18.06 -2.81 -24.02
C ASN A 265 -18.06 -1.42 -23.39
N LEU A 266 -17.94 -1.34 -22.06
CA LEU A 266 -18.01 -0.12 -21.30
C LEU A 266 -16.60 0.37 -20.94
N ASN A 267 -16.40 1.69 -20.96
CA ASN A 267 -15.21 2.26 -20.35
C ASN A 267 -15.28 2.08 -18.82
N LEU A 268 -14.21 1.56 -18.21
CA LEU A 268 -14.16 1.27 -16.78
C LEU A 268 -14.02 2.52 -15.90
N TYR A 269 -13.47 3.60 -16.43
CA TYR A 269 -12.98 4.74 -15.63
C TYR A 269 -13.82 6.00 -15.77
N ASP A 270 -14.48 6.20 -16.91
CA ASP A 270 -15.31 7.38 -17.19
C ASP A 270 -16.45 7.05 -18.16
N SER A 271 -17.54 7.81 -18.10
CA SER A 271 -18.68 7.72 -19.03
C SER A 271 -18.70 8.86 -20.06
N LYS A 272 -17.69 9.73 -20.02
CA LYS A 272 -17.56 10.91 -20.87
C LYS A 272 -16.26 10.87 -21.68
N SER A 273 -16.38 11.24 -22.96
CA SER A 273 -15.26 11.47 -23.87
C SER A 273 -15.16 12.98 -24.14
N TYR A 274 -14.07 13.60 -23.70
CA TYR A 274 -13.91 15.06 -23.74
C TYR A 274 -13.15 15.54 -24.99
N TYR A 275 -13.62 16.65 -25.55
CA TYR A 275 -13.05 17.35 -26.69
C TYR A 275 -12.93 18.85 -26.39
N TYR A 276 -12.02 19.52 -27.08
CA TYR A 276 -11.67 20.92 -26.86
C TYR A 276 -11.75 21.70 -28.17
N ILE A 277 -12.44 22.83 -28.16
CA ILE A 277 -12.52 23.74 -29.30
C ILE A 277 -11.71 25.01 -29.05
N THR A 278 -11.01 25.46 -30.09
CA THR A 278 -10.30 26.75 -30.10
C THR A 278 -10.31 27.35 -31.51
N ALA A 279 -10.05 28.65 -31.58
CA ALA A 279 -9.79 29.39 -32.82
C ALA A 279 -8.42 30.07 -32.85
N SER A 280 -7.58 29.77 -31.86
CA SER A 280 -6.24 30.34 -31.76
C SER A 280 -5.28 29.69 -32.76
N GLY A 281 -4.27 30.43 -33.21
CA GLY A 281 -3.23 29.92 -34.14
C GLY A 281 -3.67 29.89 -35.61
N GLY A 282 -3.06 29.03 -36.44
CA GLY A 282 -3.34 28.96 -37.90
C GLY A 282 -4.71 28.37 -38.26
N ASP A 283 -4.88 28.02 -39.53
CA ASP A 283 -6.09 27.32 -40.02
C ASP A 283 -6.22 25.94 -39.36
N GLY A 284 -7.47 25.48 -39.23
CA GLY A 284 -7.78 24.18 -38.65
C GLY A 284 -7.81 23.04 -39.66
N LYS A 285 -7.59 21.82 -39.19
CA LYS A 285 -7.58 20.60 -39.99
C LYS A 285 -8.95 20.32 -40.60
N ARG A 286 -8.99 20.08 -41.91
CA ARG A 286 -10.22 19.78 -42.66
C ARG A 286 -10.27 18.34 -43.14
N ILE A 287 -11.47 17.75 -43.15
CA ILE A 287 -11.71 16.42 -43.75
C ILE A 287 -11.43 16.47 -45.25
N GLN A 288 -10.54 15.60 -45.72
CA GLN A 288 -10.12 15.52 -47.12
C GLN A 288 -10.94 14.50 -47.90
N ASN A 289 -10.95 14.57 -49.22
CA ASN A 289 -11.56 13.51 -50.04
C ASN A 289 -10.75 12.21 -49.95
N LEU A 290 -11.44 11.07 -49.87
CA LEU A 290 -10.84 9.75 -49.86
C LEU A 290 -10.26 9.42 -51.24
N ASN A 291 -8.97 9.06 -51.27
CA ASN A 291 -8.30 8.62 -52.48
C ASN A 291 -8.65 7.15 -52.78
N GLN A 292 -9.63 6.94 -53.65
CA GLN A 292 -10.06 5.59 -54.04
C GLN A 292 -9.01 4.89 -54.92
N PRO A 293 -8.81 3.56 -54.78
CA PRO A 293 -7.90 2.82 -55.63
C PRO A 293 -8.43 2.73 -57.07
N THR A 294 -7.52 2.83 -58.04
CA THR A 294 -7.85 2.86 -59.48
C THR A 294 -7.97 1.48 -60.12
N GLY A 295 -7.49 0.42 -59.46
CA GLY A 295 -7.53 -0.95 -59.96
C GLY A 295 -8.94 -1.57 -60.06
N ASN A 296 -9.02 -2.74 -60.68
CA ASN A 296 -10.25 -3.54 -60.72
C ASN A 296 -10.58 -4.08 -59.33
N SER A 297 -11.87 -4.08 -59.01
CA SER A 297 -12.38 -4.70 -57.78
C SER A 297 -12.19 -6.22 -57.83
N THR A 298 -11.70 -6.80 -56.75
CA THR A 298 -11.60 -8.24 -56.53
C THR A 298 -12.73 -8.77 -55.64
N LEU A 299 -13.51 -7.88 -55.03
CA LEU A 299 -14.60 -8.22 -54.12
C LEU A 299 -15.71 -7.15 -54.22
N GLU A 300 -16.92 -7.59 -54.53
CA GLU A 300 -18.11 -6.73 -54.53
C GLU A 300 -18.88 -6.96 -53.22
N LEU A 301 -19.09 -5.91 -52.43
CA LEU A 301 -19.85 -5.98 -51.18
C LEU A 301 -21.07 -5.07 -51.23
N ASN A 302 -22.24 -5.65 -51.01
CA ASN A 302 -23.49 -4.94 -50.70
C ASN A 302 -23.97 -5.25 -49.27
N THR A 303 -23.10 -5.80 -48.44
CA THR A 303 -23.34 -6.12 -47.04
C THR A 303 -22.15 -5.71 -46.16
N PHE A 304 -22.39 -5.60 -44.86
CA PHE A 304 -21.38 -5.26 -43.86
C PHE A 304 -21.59 -6.05 -42.57
N ASP A 305 -20.57 -6.07 -41.72
CA ASP A 305 -20.62 -6.67 -40.39
C ASP A 305 -21.01 -5.58 -39.37
N ASP A 306 -22.18 -5.76 -38.74
CA ASP A 306 -22.71 -4.88 -37.71
C ASP A 306 -22.57 -5.52 -36.32
N TYR A 307 -22.46 -4.68 -35.29
CA TYR A 307 -22.22 -5.08 -33.91
C TYR A 307 -23.16 -4.34 -32.96
N GLN A 308 -23.86 -5.09 -32.11
CA GLN A 308 -24.64 -4.55 -31.00
C GLN A 308 -24.38 -5.34 -29.72
N TYR A 309 -24.54 -4.68 -28.58
CA TYR A 309 -24.34 -5.30 -27.28
C TYR A 309 -25.37 -4.84 -26.26
N HIS A 310 -25.56 -5.65 -25.22
CA HIS A 310 -26.23 -5.29 -23.97
C HIS A 310 -25.28 -5.60 -22.83
N GLU A 311 -24.89 -4.58 -22.08
CA GLU A 311 -23.99 -4.66 -20.94
C GLU A 311 -24.25 -3.45 -20.03
N ILE A 312 -24.36 -3.70 -18.72
CA ILE A 312 -24.54 -2.67 -17.70
C ILE A 312 -23.71 -3.03 -16.46
N ASP A 313 -23.06 -2.04 -15.85
CA ASP A 313 -22.34 -2.24 -14.59
C ASP A 313 -23.27 -1.97 -13.40
N GLN A 314 -23.76 -3.01 -12.72
CA GLN A 314 -24.60 -2.86 -11.52
C GLN A 314 -23.93 -3.36 -10.24
N THR A 315 -23.32 -4.54 -10.27
CA THR A 315 -22.80 -5.21 -9.08
C THR A 315 -21.40 -5.74 -9.32
N ASN A 316 -20.50 -5.50 -8.38
CA ASN A 316 -19.28 -6.29 -8.21
C ASN A 316 -19.53 -7.26 -7.05
N ILE A 317 -19.53 -8.58 -7.28
CA ILE A 317 -20.01 -9.55 -6.27
C ILE A 317 -19.12 -9.59 -5.03
N VAL A 318 -17.80 -9.41 -5.21
CA VAL A 318 -16.80 -9.67 -4.17
C VAL A 318 -16.15 -8.39 -3.67
N HIS A 319 -16.41 -7.25 -4.31
CA HIS A 319 -15.79 -5.95 -4.05
C HIS A 319 -14.28 -5.97 -4.35
N LEU A 320 -13.91 -6.47 -5.53
CA LEU A 320 -12.53 -6.54 -6.00
C LEU A 320 -12.45 -6.70 -7.52
N GLY A 321 -11.27 -6.46 -8.08
CA GLY A 321 -11.03 -6.57 -9.51
C GLY A 321 -11.84 -5.55 -10.31
N ARG A 322 -11.81 -5.67 -11.64
CA ARG A 322 -12.46 -4.71 -12.55
C ARG A 322 -13.67 -5.24 -13.31
N GLN A 323 -14.12 -6.47 -13.03
CA GLN A 323 -15.35 -7.00 -13.61
C GLN A 323 -16.55 -6.50 -12.81
N TRP A 324 -17.49 -5.87 -13.51
CA TRP A 324 -18.82 -5.55 -13.01
C TRP A 324 -19.83 -6.40 -13.75
N LEU A 325 -20.92 -6.76 -13.08
CA LEU A 325 -21.99 -7.58 -13.62
C LEU A 325 -23.29 -6.78 -13.61
N GLY A 326 -24.16 -7.08 -14.56
CA GLY A 326 -25.46 -6.46 -14.73
C GLY A 326 -26.54 -7.17 -13.94
N GLU A 327 -27.63 -7.50 -14.63
CA GLU A 327 -28.87 -7.97 -14.02
C GLU A 327 -28.69 -9.26 -13.22
N SER A 328 -29.29 -9.31 -12.03
CA SER A 328 -29.38 -10.51 -11.19
C SER A 328 -30.63 -11.34 -11.53
N PHE A 329 -30.49 -12.66 -11.47
CA PHE A 329 -31.53 -13.65 -11.78
C PHE A 329 -32.01 -14.42 -10.53
N ASP A 330 -31.79 -13.87 -9.33
CA ASP A 330 -32.20 -14.46 -8.07
C ASP A 330 -33.72 -14.35 -7.81
N ILE A 331 -34.30 -13.19 -8.12
CA ILE A 331 -35.74 -12.92 -8.00
C ILE A 331 -36.46 -13.21 -9.33
N ASN A 332 -36.00 -12.59 -10.42
CA ASN A 332 -36.54 -12.81 -11.76
C ASN A 332 -35.61 -13.70 -12.58
N GLN A 333 -35.89 -15.00 -12.56
CA GLN A 333 -35.10 -16.03 -13.24
C GLN A 333 -35.21 -16.00 -14.76
N GLU A 334 -36.17 -15.25 -15.33
CA GLU A 334 -36.36 -15.15 -16.77
C GLU A 334 -36.34 -13.69 -17.23
N GLN A 335 -35.36 -13.35 -18.08
CA GLN A 335 -35.20 -11.98 -18.58
C GLN A 335 -34.98 -12.01 -20.10
N GLU A 336 -35.55 -11.04 -20.81
CA GLU A 336 -35.50 -10.94 -22.28
C GLU A 336 -34.90 -9.59 -22.70
N PHE A 337 -33.94 -9.65 -23.62
CA PHE A 337 -33.18 -8.53 -24.15
C PHE A 337 -33.45 -8.38 -25.64
N SER A 338 -33.67 -7.15 -26.11
CA SER A 338 -34.09 -6.87 -27.49
C SER A 338 -33.04 -6.07 -28.25
N PHE A 339 -32.74 -6.51 -29.48
CA PHE A 339 -31.78 -5.89 -30.41
C PHE A 339 -32.45 -5.63 -31.75
N SER A 340 -31.99 -4.62 -32.50
CA SER A 340 -32.57 -4.24 -33.78
C SER A 340 -31.50 -4.10 -34.86
N PHE A 341 -31.45 -5.05 -35.80
CA PHE A 341 -30.52 -5.07 -36.94
C PHE A 341 -31.31 -4.84 -38.24
N PRO A 342 -31.74 -3.62 -38.57
CA PRO A 342 -32.61 -3.39 -39.72
C PRO A 342 -31.93 -3.76 -41.04
N ASN A 343 -32.66 -4.42 -41.95
CA ASN A 343 -32.13 -4.97 -43.19
C ASN A 343 -31.08 -6.08 -42.98
N LEU A 344 -31.35 -6.98 -42.04
CA LEU A 344 -30.51 -8.15 -41.80
C LEU A 344 -30.43 -9.02 -43.07
N ASP A 345 -29.24 -9.55 -43.36
CA ASP A 345 -29.11 -10.63 -44.34
C ASP A 345 -29.43 -11.97 -43.67
N THR A 346 -30.68 -12.41 -43.78
CA THR A 346 -31.18 -13.64 -43.16
C THR A 346 -30.54 -14.92 -43.72
N SER A 347 -29.74 -14.84 -44.78
CA SER A 347 -28.98 -16.00 -45.31
C SER A 347 -27.70 -16.28 -44.52
N VAL A 348 -27.22 -15.32 -43.72
CA VAL A 348 -26.03 -15.45 -42.88
C VAL A 348 -26.47 -15.51 -41.41
N PRO A 349 -26.06 -16.55 -40.65
CA PRO A 349 -26.37 -16.62 -39.23
C PRO A 349 -25.82 -15.43 -38.43
N VAL A 350 -26.53 -15.04 -37.38
CA VAL A 350 -26.06 -14.04 -36.40
C VAL A 350 -25.18 -14.76 -35.39
N LYS A 351 -23.98 -14.21 -35.16
CA LYS A 351 -23.06 -14.69 -34.13
C LYS A 351 -23.42 -14.10 -32.78
N MET A 352 -23.41 -14.94 -31.76
CA MET A 352 -23.74 -14.57 -30.39
C MET A 352 -22.59 -14.90 -29.45
N GLU A 353 -22.25 -13.95 -28.58
CA GLU A 353 -21.44 -14.21 -27.40
C GLU A 353 -22.24 -13.76 -26.18
N VAL A 354 -22.43 -14.67 -25.22
CA VAL A 354 -23.06 -14.37 -23.93
C VAL A 354 -22.07 -14.75 -22.85
N SER A 355 -21.79 -13.82 -21.96
CA SER A 355 -21.01 -14.03 -20.73
C SER A 355 -21.93 -13.87 -19.54
N ALA A 356 -21.80 -14.76 -18.55
CA ALA A 356 -22.59 -14.73 -17.33
C ALA A 356 -21.79 -15.28 -16.16
N ALA A 357 -22.25 -15.01 -14.94
CA ALA A 357 -21.63 -15.48 -13.71
C ALA A 357 -22.65 -16.18 -12.81
N ALA A 358 -22.18 -17.10 -11.97
CA ALA A 358 -23.01 -17.73 -10.94
C ALA A 358 -22.23 -17.91 -9.63
N ALA A 359 -22.92 -17.61 -8.52
CA ALA A 359 -22.47 -17.88 -7.16
C ALA A 359 -23.44 -18.90 -6.54
N SER A 360 -23.00 -20.17 -6.45
CA SER A 360 -23.84 -21.29 -6.03
C SER A 360 -23.02 -22.46 -5.51
N LEU A 361 -23.46 -23.13 -4.44
CA LEU A 361 -22.89 -24.39 -3.92
C LEU A 361 -23.43 -25.64 -4.65
N THR A 362 -24.32 -25.46 -5.61
CA THR A 362 -24.84 -26.51 -6.51
C THR A 362 -24.59 -26.15 -7.96
N THR A 363 -24.57 -27.15 -8.84
CA THR A 363 -24.52 -26.90 -10.29
C THR A 363 -25.72 -26.07 -10.71
N THR A 364 -25.48 -24.97 -11.43
CA THR A 364 -26.52 -24.09 -11.97
C THR A 364 -26.27 -23.84 -13.46
N SER A 365 -27.23 -23.25 -14.16
CA SER A 365 -27.07 -22.98 -15.59
C SER A 365 -27.93 -21.82 -16.07
N PHE A 366 -27.51 -21.19 -17.16
CA PHE A 366 -28.35 -20.35 -18.00
C PHE A 366 -28.76 -21.14 -19.25
N ALA A 367 -30.05 -21.20 -19.53
CA ALA A 367 -30.56 -21.57 -20.85
C ALA A 367 -30.79 -20.29 -21.67
N ILE A 368 -30.26 -20.26 -22.90
CA ILE A 368 -30.35 -19.11 -23.79
C ILE A 368 -31.24 -19.48 -24.97
N THR A 369 -32.24 -18.65 -25.23
CA THR A 369 -33.07 -18.76 -26.44
C THR A 369 -32.97 -17.49 -27.28
N ALA A 370 -32.89 -17.66 -28.59
CA ALA A 370 -32.91 -16.58 -29.56
C ALA A 370 -34.20 -16.69 -30.39
N ASN A 371 -35.04 -15.66 -30.36
CA ASN A 371 -36.35 -15.65 -31.03
C ASN A 371 -37.22 -16.87 -30.69
N GLY A 372 -37.15 -17.33 -29.43
CA GLY A 372 -37.86 -18.51 -28.93
C GLY A 372 -37.25 -19.86 -29.32
N GLN A 373 -36.15 -19.90 -30.09
CA GLN A 373 -35.41 -21.12 -30.41
C GLN A 373 -34.22 -21.30 -29.47
N ASN A 374 -33.87 -22.55 -29.14
CA ASN A 374 -32.70 -22.84 -28.29
C ASN A 374 -31.40 -22.41 -28.99
N ALA A 375 -30.63 -21.53 -28.34
CA ALA A 375 -29.35 -21.01 -28.84
C ALA A 375 -28.14 -21.57 -28.05
N GLY A 376 -28.38 -22.31 -26.97
CA GLY A 376 -27.34 -22.93 -26.14
C GLY A 376 -27.58 -22.77 -24.65
N SER A 377 -26.63 -23.23 -23.86
CA SER A 377 -26.65 -23.10 -22.40
C SER A 377 -25.26 -22.88 -21.84
N ILE A 378 -25.16 -22.14 -20.74
CA ILE A 378 -23.95 -21.98 -19.95
C ILE A 378 -24.15 -22.76 -18.65
N SER A 379 -23.23 -23.68 -18.33
CA SER A 379 -23.28 -24.47 -17.08
C SER A 379 -22.19 -24.00 -16.13
N PHE A 380 -22.52 -23.91 -14.84
CA PHE A 380 -21.61 -23.47 -13.78
C PHE A 380 -21.41 -24.61 -12.78
N PRO A 381 -20.16 -25.01 -12.51
CA PRO A 381 -19.88 -25.99 -11.47
C PRO A 381 -20.23 -25.42 -10.07
N PRO A 382 -20.52 -26.30 -9.09
CA PRO A 382 -20.72 -25.86 -7.71
C PRO A 382 -19.44 -25.26 -7.15
N LEU A 383 -19.57 -24.17 -6.41
CA LEU A 383 -18.50 -23.63 -5.57
C LEU A 383 -18.19 -24.61 -4.43
N ILE A 384 -16.92 -24.65 -4.05
CA ILE A 384 -16.47 -25.40 -2.89
C ILE A 384 -16.69 -24.53 -1.66
N ALA A 385 -17.32 -25.09 -0.62
CA ALA A 385 -17.49 -24.38 0.64
C ALA A 385 -16.13 -23.94 1.20
N ASN A 386 -16.05 -22.72 1.72
CA ASN A 386 -14.82 -22.09 2.22
C ASN A 386 -13.71 -21.86 1.18
N SER A 387 -14.02 -21.92 -0.11
CA SER A 387 -13.07 -21.50 -1.15
C SER A 387 -12.89 -19.98 -1.20
N ASP A 388 -11.68 -19.56 -1.52
CA ASP A 388 -11.32 -18.22 -1.99
C ASP A 388 -12.15 -17.77 -3.21
N THR A 389 -12.49 -18.70 -4.11
CA THR A 389 -13.35 -18.45 -5.28
C THR A 389 -14.81 -18.25 -4.84
N LYS A 390 -15.34 -17.04 -5.02
CA LYS A 390 -16.68 -16.64 -4.56
C LYS A 390 -17.75 -16.72 -5.65
N TYR A 391 -17.35 -16.76 -6.92
CA TYR A 391 -18.24 -17.04 -8.05
C TYR A 391 -17.48 -17.62 -9.24
N THR A 392 -18.21 -18.14 -10.23
CA THR A 392 -17.63 -18.62 -11.49
C THR A 392 -18.23 -17.87 -12.66
N THR A 393 -17.44 -17.64 -13.70
CA THR A 393 -17.88 -17.07 -14.97
C THR A 393 -17.98 -18.15 -16.03
N GLY A 394 -18.95 -18.04 -16.92
CA GLY A 394 -19.15 -18.94 -18.05
C GLY A 394 -19.54 -18.15 -19.29
N LYS A 395 -19.14 -18.66 -20.46
CA LYS A 395 -19.48 -18.06 -21.75
C LYS A 395 -20.09 -19.10 -22.66
N LEU A 396 -20.97 -18.67 -23.56
CA LEU A 396 -21.35 -19.51 -24.69
C LEU A 396 -20.12 -19.85 -25.55
N PRO A 397 -20.11 -21.00 -26.24
CA PRO A 397 -19.07 -21.31 -27.22
C PRO A 397 -18.93 -20.19 -28.25
N SER A 398 -17.69 -19.87 -28.65
CA SER A 398 -17.38 -18.75 -29.57
C SER A 398 -17.96 -18.90 -30.97
N ASN A 399 -18.54 -20.06 -31.29
CA ASN A 399 -19.22 -20.37 -32.55
C ASN A 399 -20.75 -20.45 -32.41
N ALA A 400 -21.32 -19.95 -31.31
CA ALA A 400 -22.76 -19.90 -31.13
C ALA A 400 -23.39 -18.97 -32.19
N GLU A 401 -24.27 -19.54 -33.00
CA GLU A 401 -24.91 -18.88 -34.14
C GLU A 401 -26.39 -19.25 -34.20
N PHE A 402 -27.22 -18.33 -34.67
CA PHE A 402 -28.65 -18.58 -34.87
C PHE A 402 -29.18 -17.80 -36.08
N THR A 403 -30.31 -18.23 -36.62
CA THR A 403 -31.00 -17.50 -37.69
C THR A 403 -31.68 -16.26 -37.11
N GLY A 404 -31.17 -15.08 -37.47
CA GLY A 404 -31.72 -13.80 -37.02
C GLY A 404 -32.92 -13.32 -37.84
N THR A 405 -33.60 -12.31 -37.30
CA THR A 405 -34.52 -11.43 -38.04
C THR A 405 -34.15 -9.98 -37.71
N ASP A 406 -34.76 -9.00 -38.37
CA ASP A 406 -34.48 -7.58 -38.12
C ASP A 406 -34.64 -7.18 -36.64
N ASN A 407 -35.54 -7.83 -35.90
CA ASN A 407 -35.64 -7.70 -34.45
C ASN A 407 -35.25 -9.02 -33.79
N ILE A 408 -34.29 -8.98 -32.89
CA ILE A 408 -33.76 -10.15 -32.22
C ILE A 408 -34.11 -10.06 -30.74
N LYS A 409 -34.68 -11.14 -30.21
CA LYS A 409 -34.97 -11.31 -28.78
C LYS A 409 -34.10 -12.41 -28.21
N ILE A 410 -33.27 -12.06 -27.23
CA ILE A 410 -32.43 -13.02 -26.50
C ILE A 410 -33.03 -13.17 -25.10
N LYS A 411 -33.55 -14.36 -24.78
CA LYS A 411 -34.08 -14.66 -23.45
C LYS A 411 -33.11 -15.58 -22.71
N LEU A 412 -32.75 -15.17 -21.50
CA LEU A 412 -31.97 -15.95 -20.54
C LEU A 412 -32.92 -16.47 -19.46
N THR A 413 -32.88 -17.78 -19.22
CA THR A 413 -33.57 -18.45 -18.11
C THR A 413 -32.53 -19.08 -17.19
N TYR A 414 -32.43 -18.59 -15.95
CA TYR A 414 -31.53 -19.13 -14.93
C TYR A 414 -32.16 -20.30 -14.20
N ASN A 415 -31.47 -21.45 -14.18
CA ASN A 415 -31.84 -22.60 -13.38
C ASN A 415 -30.96 -22.67 -12.13
N ASN A 416 -31.53 -22.31 -10.99
CA ASN A 416 -30.88 -22.36 -9.67
C ASN A 416 -30.87 -23.77 -9.03
N ASN A 417 -31.36 -24.78 -9.75
CA ASN A 417 -31.49 -26.16 -9.30
C ASN A 417 -32.24 -26.32 -7.96
N GLY A 418 -33.23 -25.46 -7.72
CA GLY A 418 -34.08 -25.49 -6.53
C GLY A 418 -33.46 -24.90 -5.27
N VAL A 419 -32.29 -24.23 -5.35
CA VAL A 419 -31.61 -23.60 -4.21
C VAL A 419 -31.86 -22.08 -4.23
N PRO A 420 -32.68 -21.52 -3.31
CA PRO A 420 -33.01 -20.09 -3.30
C PRO A 420 -31.81 -19.16 -3.09
N GLY A 421 -30.72 -19.66 -2.48
CA GLY A 421 -29.50 -18.89 -2.26
C GLY A 421 -28.56 -18.80 -3.47
N SER A 422 -28.82 -19.56 -4.54
CA SER A 422 -27.99 -19.55 -5.74
C SER A 422 -28.33 -18.36 -6.62
N LYS A 423 -27.32 -17.56 -6.96
CA LYS A 423 -27.48 -16.32 -7.72
C LYS A 423 -26.77 -16.40 -9.06
N GLY A 424 -27.49 -16.04 -10.13
CA GLY A 424 -26.94 -15.86 -11.48
C GLY A 424 -26.93 -14.38 -11.86
N TYR A 425 -25.96 -13.97 -12.66
CA TYR A 425 -25.80 -12.60 -13.14
C TYR A 425 -25.43 -12.57 -14.62
N LEU A 426 -25.96 -11.61 -15.36
CA LEU A 426 -25.51 -11.32 -16.72
C LEU A 426 -24.25 -10.45 -16.68
N ASP A 427 -23.26 -10.77 -17.51
CA ASP A 427 -22.09 -9.92 -17.75
C ASP A 427 -22.36 -9.09 -19.01
N TYR A 428 -22.41 -9.74 -20.18
CA TYR A 428 -22.78 -9.08 -21.44
C TYR A 428 -23.42 -10.03 -22.45
N ILE A 429 -24.15 -9.45 -23.40
CA ILE A 429 -24.61 -10.10 -24.63
C ILE A 429 -24.06 -9.30 -25.81
N ASN A 430 -23.22 -9.93 -26.65
CA ASN A 430 -22.70 -9.34 -27.88
C ASN A 430 -23.27 -10.07 -29.08
N LEU A 431 -23.79 -9.32 -30.06
CA LEU A 431 -24.32 -9.84 -31.31
C LEU A 431 -23.56 -9.24 -32.50
N THR A 432 -23.05 -10.10 -33.37
CA THR A 432 -22.46 -9.71 -34.65
C THR A 432 -23.30 -10.26 -35.79
N ALA A 433 -23.79 -9.38 -36.66
CA ALA A 433 -24.76 -9.73 -37.69
C ALA A 433 -24.35 -9.18 -39.06
N LYS A 434 -24.67 -9.92 -40.13
CA LYS A 434 -24.48 -9.43 -41.50
C LYS A 434 -25.69 -8.61 -41.91
N ARG A 435 -25.50 -7.34 -42.28
CA ARG A 435 -26.57 -6.45 -42.74
C ARG A 435 -26.34 -6.01 -44.17
N LYS A 436 -27.43 -5.77 -44.89
CA LYS A 436 -27.37 -5.13 -46.22
C LYS A 436 -26.95 -3.67 -46.06
N LEU A 437 -26.05 -3.21 -46.93
CA LEU A 437 -25.64 -1.81 -47.02
C LEU A 437 -26.77 -0.98 -47.65
N LEU A 438 -27.76 -0.63 -46.83
CA LEU A 438 -28.91 0.18 -47.22
C LEU A 438 -29.06 1.40 -46.32
N GLY A 439 -29.43 2.55 -46.89
CA GLY A 439 -29.82 3.73 -46.12
C GLY A 439 -31.04 3.47 -45.23
N THR A 440 -30.98 3.96 -43.98
CA THR A 440 -32.00 3.74 -42.94
C THR A 440 -32.63 5.02 -42.39
N GLY A 441 -32.29 6.19 -42.95
CA GLY A 441 -32.72 7.49 -42.40
C GLY A 441 -31.96 7.91 -41.14
N LYS A 442 -30.83 7.24 -40.85
CA LYS A 442 -29.97 7.44 -39.68
C LYS A 442 -28.52 7.27 -40.06
N GLN A 443 -27.62 7.87 -39.29
CA GLN A 443 -26.20 7.57 -39.45
C GLN A 443 -25.91 6.15 -38.94
N PHE A 444 -25.02 5.42 -39.61
CA PHE A 444 -24.62 4.08 -39.16
C PHE A 444 -23.18 3.76 -39.51
N HIS A 445 -22.52 3.02 -38.63
CA HIS A 445 -21.18 2.50 -38.86
C HIS A 445 -21.25 1.23 -39.70
N PHE A 446 -20.24 1.01 -40.53
CA PHE A 446 -20.08 -0.25 -41.24
C PHE A 446 -18.61 -0.61 -41.44
N GLN A 447 -18.32 -1.91 -41.41
CA GLN A 447 -17.00 -2.47 -41.66
C GLN A 447 -17.11 -3.86 -42.29
N TYR A 448 -15.99 -4.37 -42.80
CA TYR A 448 -15.87 -5.75 -43.28
C TYR A 448 -14.78 -6.47 -42.48
N ASN A 449 -15.17 -7.37 -41.58
CA ASN A 449 -14.28 -8.00 -40.60
C ASN A 449 -13.20 -8.87 -41.26
N ALA A 450 -13.50 -9.48 -42.42
CA ALA A 450 -12.53 -10.29 -43.15
C ALA A 450 -11.58 -9.47 -44.05
N ALA A 451 -11.68 -8.14 -44.05
CA ALA A 451 -10.81 -7.28 -44.87
C ALA A 451 -9.32 -7.40 -44.48
N GLY A 452 -9.01 -7.63 -43.20
CA GLY A 452 -7.63 -7.73 -42.72
C GLY A 452 -6.87 -8.99 -43.17
N SER A 453 -7.59 -10.07 -43.50
CA SER A 453 -7.01 -11.33 -43.99
C SER A 453 -7.19 -11.53 -45.49
N THR A 454 -7.83 -10.58 -46.18
CA THR A 454 -8.09 -10.63 -47.63
C THR A 454 -7.24 -9.57 -48.33
N GLY A 455 -6.56 -9.91 -49.43
CA GLY A 455 -5.87 -8.93 -50.27
C GLY A 455 -6.75 -8.43 -51.43
N GLY A 456 -6.41 -7.28 -52.01
CA GLY A 456 -7.05 -6.76 -53.22
C GLY A 456 -7.82 -5.46 -53.01
N ILE A 457 -8.83 -5.22 -53.86
CA ILE A 457 -9.66 -4.00 -53.83
C ILE A 457 -11.11 -4.44 -53.66
N VAL A 458 -11.81 -3.81 -52.72
CA VAL A 458 -13.25 -4.00 -52.52
C VAL A 458 -14.02 -2.82 -53.12
N ASN A 459 -15.15 -3.12 -53.75
CA ASN A 459 -16.14 -2.13 -54.14
C ASN A 459 -17.37 -2.29 -53.24
N TYR A 460 -17.63 -1.28 -52.42
CA TYR A 460 -18.84 -1.22 -51.59
C TYR A 460 -19.97 -0.61 -52.40
N THR A 461 -21.12 -1.27 -52.44
CA THR A 461 -22.33 -0.77 -53.09
C THR A 461 -23.43 -0.60 -52.05
N ILE A 462 -23.89 0.63 -51.90
CA ILE A 462 -24.91 1.05 -50.95
C ILE A 462 -26.20 1.33 -51.73
N GLY A 463 -27.29 0.71 -51.29
CA GLY A 463 -28.63 0.96 -51.82
C GLY A 463 -29.42 1.93 -50.93
N ASN A 464 -30.55 2.43 -51.42
CA ASN A 464 -31.34 3.46 -50.75
C ASN A 464 -30.49 4.66 -50.25
N ALA A 465 -29.53 5.08 -51.08
CA ALA A 465 -28.49 6.02 -50.67
C ALA A 465 -28.90 7.50 -50.80
N SER A 466 -30.14 7.80 -51.21
CA SER A 466 -30.56 9.17 -51.51
C SER A 466 -30.58 10.11 -50.29
N GLY A 467 -30.71 9.57 -49.07
CA GLY A 467 -30.61 10.33 -47.81
C GLY A 467 -29.21 10.36 -47.20
N ILE A 468 -28.29 9.50 -47.67
CA ILE A 468 -26.91 9.48 -47.18
C ILE A 468 -26.18 10.59 -47.94
N ALA A 469 -25.72 11.64 -47.27
CA ALA A 469 -24.99 12.73 -47.91
C ALA A 469 -23.53 12.35 -48.19
N GLN A 470 -22.88 11.70 -47.22
CA GLN A 470 -21.46 11.40 -47.25
C GLN A 470 -21.14 10.08 -46.56
N ILE A 471 -19.99 9.50 -46.90
CA ILE A 471 -19.38 8.37 -46.20
C ILE A 471 -18.00 8.81 -45.73
N TRP A 472 -17.71 8.65 -44.45
CA TRP A 472 -16.40 8.96 -43.90
C TRP A 472 -15.65 7.68 -43.55
N ASP A 473 -14.38 7.60 -43.94
CA ASP A 473 -13.42 6.61 -43.42
C ASP A 473 -12.89 7.14 -42.08
N VAL A 474 -13.26 6.44 -41.00
CA VAL A 474 -12.95 6.77 -39.60
C VAL A 474 -11.96 5.78 -39.00
N THR A 475 -11.23 5.04 -39.85
CA THR A 475 -10.19 4.08 -39.41
C THR A 475 -9.08 4.79 -38.61
N ASP A 476 -8.66 5.96 -39.09
CA ASP A 476 -7.82 6.89 -38.34
C ASP A 476 -8.68 8.05 -37.80
N LEU A 477 -8.89 8.05 -36.48
CA LEU A 477 -9.72 9.03 -35.77
C LEU A 477 -9.29 10.49 -36.04
N TYR A 478 -8.01 10.73 -36.31
CA TYR A 478 -7.46 12.07 -36.47
C TYR A 478 -7.42 12.51 -37.93
N ASN A 479 -7.28 11.58 -38.87
CA ASN A 479 -7.11 11.82 -40.31
C ASN A 479 -8.27 11.28 -41.15
N ILE A 480 -9.48 11.69 -40.80
CA ILE A 480 -10.71 11.28 -41.48
C ILE A 480 -10.72 11.78 -42.93
N SER A 481 -11.19 10.92 -43.82
CA SER A 481 -11.43 11.25 -45.23
C SER A 481 -12.86 10.91 -45.64
N LYS A 482 -13.39 11.61 -46.64
CA LYS A 482 -14.79 11.52 -47.06
C LYS A 482 -14.97 11.10 -48.51
N VAL A 483 -16.10 10.48 -48.79
CA VAL A 483 -16.66 10.32 -50.12
C VAL A 483 -18.03 10.99 -50.14
N GLU A 484 -18.22 11.95 -51.05
CA GLU A 484 -19.51 12.59 -51.25
C GLU A 484 -20.39 11.71 -52.14
N THR A 485 -21.67 11.64 -51.79
CA THR A 485 -22.66 10.94 -52.62
C THR A 485 -23.39 11.96 -53.50
N ALA A 486 -23.78 11.55 -54.70
CA ALA A 486 -24.46 12.43 -55.66
C ALA A 486 -26.00 12.42 -55.51
N ASN A 487 -26.53 12.22 -54.29
CA ASN A 487 -27.97 12.04 -54.00
C ASN A 487 -28.64 10.97 -54.88
N GLN A 488 -27.91 9.88 -55.17
CA GLN A 488 -28.39 8.79 -56.01
C GLN A 488 -29.07 7.70 -55.18
N SER A 489 -29.98 6.94 -55.78
CA SER A 489 -30.65 5.81 -55.11
C SER A 489 -29.70 4.65 -54.78
N SER A 490 -28.60 4.52 -55.51
CA SER A 490 -27.48 3.64 -55.21
C SER A 490 -26.16 4.37 -55.39
N PHE A 491 -25.20 4.06 -54.55
CA PHE A 491 -23.88 4.69 -54.51
C PHE A 491 -22.81 3.62 -54.31
N SER A 492 -21.67 3.72 -55.01
CA SER A 492 -20.54 2.81 -54.81
C SER A 492 -19.22 3.55 -54.67
N PHE A 493 -18.31 2.99 -53.87
CA PHE A 493 -16.94 3.46 -53.75
C PHE A 493 -15.97 2.31 -53.52
N LYS A 494 -14.70 2.50 -53.89
CA LYS A 494 -13.65 1.50 -53.75
C LYS A 494 -12.74 1.77 -52.56
N ALA A 495 -12.23 0.70 -51.95
CA ALA A 495 -11.20 0.74 -50.92
C ALA A 495 -10.21 -0.43 -51.04
N ASN A 496 -9.01 -0.27 -50.49
CA ASN A 496 -8.03 -1.37 -50.43
C ASN A 496 -8.39 -2.35 -49.31
N LEU A 497 -8.19 -3.64 -49.56
CA LEU A 497 -8.20 -4.69 -48.55
C LEU A 497 -6.78 -4.91 -47.98
N GLY A 498 -6.65 -5.70 -46.92
CA GLY A 498 -5.41 -5.95 -46.17
C GLY A 498 -5.42 -5.37 -44.76
N GLU A 499 -6.42 -4.54 -44.44
CA GLU A 499 -6.71 -4.05 -43.09
C GLU A 499 -8.23 -3.90 -42.92
N VAL A 500 -8.71 -3.98 -41.67
CA VAL A 500 -10.12 -3.70 -41.38
C VAL A 500 -10.32 -2.19 -41.29
N ARG A 501 -11.04 -1.64 -42.28
CA ARG A 501 -11.43 -0.23 -42.31
C ARG A 501 -12.81 -0.02 -41.71
N LYS A 502 -12.95 1.09 -40.98
CA LYS A 502 -14.19 1.53 -40.34
C LYS A 502 -14.76 2.72 -41.09
N TYR A 503 -16.03 2.65 -41.46
CA TYR A 503 -16.73 3.74 -42.14
C TYR A 503 -17.98 4.16 -41.37
N VAL A 504 -18.41 5.40 -41.57
CA VAL A 504 -19.72 5.90 -41.15
C VAL A 504 -20.45 6.47 -42.34
N ALA A 505 -21.67 5.98 -42.60
CA ALA A 505 -22.60 6.56 -43.55
C ALA A 505 -23.41 7.65 -42.85
N ILE A 506 -23.49 8.84 -43.44
CA ILE A 506 -23.99 10.04 -42.79
C ILE A 506 -25.31 10.47 -43.41
N ASP A 507 -26.38 10.41 -42.61
CA ASP A 507 -27.67 11.00 -42.93
C ASP A 507 -27.81 12.34 -42.19
N PRO A 508 -27.98 13.48 -42.89
CA PRO A 508 -28.10 14.79 -42.24
C PRO A 508 -29.25 14.95 -41.26
N SER A 509 -30.26 14.07 -41.30
CA SER A 509 -31.39 14.09 -40.36
C SER A 509 -31.06 13.53 -38.98
N ASP A 510 -29.90 12.85 -38.81
CA ASP A 510 -29.52 12.14 -37.59
C ASP A 510 -28.12 12.53 -37.08
N TYR A 511 -27.76 13.81 -37.21
CA TYR A 511 -26.56 14.32 -36.53
C TYR A 511 -26.75 14.30 -35.01
N TYR A 512 -25.73 13.85 -34.28
CA TYR A 512 -25.73 13.92 -32.82
C TYR A 512 -25.38 15.33 -32.32
N ALA A 513 -25.80 15.65 -31.10
CA ALA A 513 -25.48 16.90 -30.43
C ALA A 513 -24.55 16.65 -29.23
N PRO A 514 -23.45 17.42 -29.08
CA PRO A 514 -22.56 17.29 -27.94
C PRO A 514 -23.19 17.84 -26.65
N LEU A 515 -22.59 17.47 -25.52
CA LEU A 515 -22.98 17.92 -24.18
C LEU A 515 -21.89 18.79 -23.57
N LYS A 516 -22.23 19.54 -22.52
CA LYS A 516 -21.28 20.42 -21.83
C LYS A 516 -21.42 20.35 -20.32
N GLU A 517 -20.35 20.73 -19.64
CA GLU A 517 -20.34 20.92 -18.19
C GLU A 517 -20.52 22.39 -17.85
N ASN A 518 -20.81 22.68 -16.57
CA ASN A 518 -21.02 24.04 -16.07
C ASN A 518 -19.79 24.94 -16.33
N GLN A 519 -18.58 24.39 -16.23
CA GLN A 519 -17.33 25.08 -16.55
C GLN A 519 -16.78 24.58 -17.89
N SER A 520 -17.23 25.18 -18.98
CA SER A 520 -16.76 24.82 -20.33
C SER A 520 -15.44 25.50 -20.70
N LYS A 521 -15.20 26.73 -20.25
CA LYS A 521 -13.92 27.43 -20.52
C LYS A 521 -12.83 26.91 -19.60
N ILE A 522 -11.69 26.52 -20.17
CA ILE A 522 -10.57 25.94 -19.43
C ILE A 522 -9.39 26.91 -19.40
N ALA A 523 -8.73 26.98 -18.24
CA ALA A 523 -7.46 27.69 -18.10
C ALA A 523 -6.34 26.98 -18.87
N ASN A 524 -5.39 27.75 -19.39
CA ASN A 524 -4.20 27.18 -20.03
C ASN A 524 -3.39 26.37 -19.02
N GLN A 525 -2.89 25.23 -19.46
CA GLN A 525 -2.13 24.28 -18.64
C GLN A 525 -0.95 23.74 -19.43
N ASN A 526 0.21 23.62 -18.78
CA ASN A 526 1.43 23.15 -19.41
C ASN A 526 2.28 22.28 -18.47
N LEU A 527 1.70 21.22 -17.94
CA LEU A 527 2.37 20.29 -17.04
C LEU A 527 3.61 19.70 -17.72
N LYS A 528 3.48 19.15 -18.93
CA LYS A 528 4.61 18.57 -19.70
C LYS A 528 5.80 19.53 -19.84
N GLY A 529 5.54 20.78 -20.24
CA GLY A 529 6.59 21.79 -20.45
C GLY A 529 7.21 22.36 -19.17
N THR A 530 6.53 22.26 -18.02
CA THR A 530 6.92 22.95 -16.77
C THR A 530 7.38 22.01 -15.65
N LEU A 531 7.12 20.70 -15.74
CA LEU A 531 7.47 19.72 -14.69
C LEU A 531 8.92 19.82 -14.24
N PHE A 532 9.84 19.86 -15.20
CA PHE A 532 11.28 19.93 -14.96
C PHE A 532 11.81 21.35 -14.73
N ARG A 533 10.94 22.35 -14.55
CA ARG A 533 11.36 23.73 -14.28
C ARG A 533 11.31 24.01 -12.79
N ASN A 534 12.36 24.62 -12.25
CA ASN A 534 12.36 25.18 -10.90
C ASN A 534 11.73 26.59 -10.88
N SER A 535 11.70 27.24 -9.71
CA SER A 535 11.16 28.60 -9.55
C SER A 535 11.86 29.67 -10.39
N GLN A 536 13.08 29.42 -10.85
CA GLN A 536 13.89 30.28 -11.72
C GLN A 536 13.81 29.86 -13.19
N ASN A 537 12.90 28.95 -13.53
CA ASN A 537 12.69 28.41 -14.88
C ASN A 537 13.90 27.63 -15.46
N VAL A 538 14.77 27.10 -14.60
CA VAL A 538 15.91 26.26 -14.96
C VAL A 538 15.51 24.79 -14.90
N PHE A 539 16.07 23.97 -15.80
CA PHE A 539 15.86 22.53 -15.80
C PHE A 539 16.38 21.89 -14.49
N GLN A 540 15.60 21.00 -13.90
CA GLN A 540 15.95 20.23 -12.71
C GLN A 540 15.26 18.86 -12.75
N ASP A 541 16.04 17.78 -12.61
CA ASP A 541 15.53 16.41 -12.50
C ASP A 541 14.71 16.21 -11.23
N ILE A 542 13.71 15.33 -11.29
CA ILE A 542 12.75 15.09 -10.21
C ILE A 542 13.10 13.77 -9.52
N ASP A 543 13.37 13.80 -8.21
CA ASP A 543 13.70 12.60 -7.45
C ASP A 543 12.44 11.90 -6.91
N TYR A 544 11.41 12.68 -6.58
CA TYR A 544 10.20 12.22 -5.89
C TYR A 544 8.96 12.93 -6.43
N VAL A 545 7.96 12.15 -6.86
CA VAL A 545 6.65 12.64 -7.26
C VAL A 545 5.59 12.25 -6.23
N ILE A 546 4.74 13.20 -5.86
CA ILE A 546 3.53 12.95 -5.06
C ILE A 546 2.32 13.23 -5.95
N VAL A 547 1.48 12.22 -6.18
CA VAL A 547 0.24 12.32 -6.96
C VAL A 547 -0.95 12.36 -6.00
N THR A 548 -1.83 13.35 -6.17
CA THR A 548 -2.94 13.61 -5.24
C THR A 548 -4.06 14.41 -5.91
N PRO A 549 -5.32 14.40 -5.45
CA PRO A 549 -6.32 15.36 -5.94
C PRO A 549 -6.04 16.79 -5.44
N LYS A 550 -6.58 17.81 -6.12
CA LYS A 550 -6.45 19.22 -5.69
C LYS A 550 -6.93 19.46 -4.26
N SER A 551 -7.92 18.71 -3.80
CA SER A 551 -8.47 18.81 -2.44
C SER A 551 -7.44 18.49 -1.36
N LEU A 552 -6.45 17.62 -1.61
CA LEU A 552 -5.45 17.18 -0.63
C LEU A 552 -4.04 17.78 -0.87
N ALA A 553 -3.88 18.56 -1.95
CA ALA A 553 -2.60 19.12 -2.38
C ALA A 553 -1.89 19.93 -1.28
N SER A 554 -2.63 20.56 -0.36
CA SER A 554 -2.03 21.33 0.75
C SER A 554 -1.19 20.46 1.70
N GLN A 555 -1.68 19.27 2.08
CA GLN A 555 -0.97 18.34 2.96
C GLN A 555 0.11 17.58 2.20
N ALA A 556 -0.13 17.24 0.93
CA ALA A 556 0.89 16.67 0.05
C ALA A 556 2.10 17.61 -0.11
N GLU A 557 1.86 18.92 -0.25
CA GLU A 557 2.92 19.93 -0.33
C GLU A 557 3.66 20.11 1.01
N ARG A 558 2.97 19.91 2.14
CA ARG A 558 3.61 19.88 3.46
C ARG A 558 4.58 18.70 3.59
N LEU A 559 4.20 17.51 3.13
CA LEU A 559 5.10 16.35 3.03
C LEU A 559 6.26 16.61 2.06
N ALA A 560 5.98 17.20 0.89
CA ALA A 560 7.00 17.56 -0.09
C ALA A 560 8.05 18.51 0.51
N ASN A 561 7.61 19.54 1.24
CA ASN A 561 8.50 20.50 1.90
C ASN A 561 9.36 19.86 2.98
N PHE A 562 8.82 18.89 3.72
CA PHE A 562 9.60 18.08 4.66
C PHE A 562 10.76 17.39 3.93
N HIS A 563 10.54 16.68 2.82
CA HIS A 563 11.62 16.00 2.10
C HIS A 563 12.59 16.93 1.36
N ARG A 564 12.11 18.06 0.83
CA ARG A 564 13.01 19.08 0.24
C ARG A 564 14.02 19.59 1.27
N THR A 565 13.61 19.73 2.52
CA THR A 565 14.44 20.27 3.61
C THR A 565 15.25 19.18 4.32
N ASN A 566 14.62 18.07 4.68
CA ASN A 566 15.21 17.01 5.52
C ASN A 566 15.97 15.96 4.70
N SER A 567 15.50 15.65 3.49
CA SER A 567 16.08 14.60 2.63
C SER A 567 16.86 15.17 1.45
N GLY A 568 16.76 16.47 1.17
CA GLY A 568 17.42 17.13 0.03
C GLY A 568 16.88 16.68 -1.35
N LEU A 569 15.68 16.09 -1.40
CA LEU A 569 15.07 15.58 -2.64
C LEU A 569 14.39 16.71 -3.42
N ASN A 570 14.46 16.68 -4.76
CA ASN A 570 13.59 17.51 -5.59
C ASN A 570 12.21 16.87 -5.72
N VAL A 571 11.25 17.37 -4.93
CA VAL A 571 9.89 16.82 -4.86
C VAL A 571 8.90 17.64 -5.68
N LYS A 572 8.10 16.98 -6.51
CA LYS A 572 6.97 17.58 -7.25
C LYS A 572 5.64 17.01 -6.80
N VAL A 573 4.72 17.88 -6.38
CA VAL A 573 3.30 17.53 -6.16
C VAL A 573 2.53 17.78 -7.44
N ILE A 574 1.84 16.76 -7.94
CA ILE A 574 1.11 16.81 -9.20
C ILE A 574 -0.34 16.42 -8.93
N SER A 575 -1.28 17.25 -9.38
CA SER A 575 -2.69 16.97 -9.18
C SER A 575 -3.26 16.04 -10.26
N LEU A 576 -4.16 15.14 -9.87
CA LEU A 576 -4.84 14.20 -10.79
C LEU A 576 -5.55 14.91 -11.93
N GLU A 577 -6.24 16.01 -11.63
CA GLU A 577 -6.99 16.79 -12.62
C GLU A 577 -6.08 17.34 -13.72
N ASN A 578 -4.87 17.78 -13.34
CA ASN A 578 -3.88 18.26 -14.31
C ASN A 578 -3.30 17.10 -15.15
N ILE A 579 -3.08 15.93 -14.53
CA ILE A 579 -2.64 14.72 -15.23
C ILE A 579 -3.67 14.31 -16.28
N TYR A 580 -4.94 14.14 -15.89
CA TYR A 580 -5.98 13.68 -16.78
C TYR A 580 -6.16 14.60 -17.97
N GLN A 581 -6.15 15.91 -17.73
CA GLN A 581 -6.32 16.91 -18.78
C GLN A 581 -5.29 16.78 -19.91
N GLU A 582 -4.02 16.49 -19.60
CA GLU A 582 -2.95 16.39 -20.59
C GLU A 582 -2.66 14.97 -21.06
N PHE A 583 -2.88 13.94 -20.24
CA PHE A 583 -2.47 12.57 -20.55
C PHE A 583 -3.62 11.63 -20.95
N SER A 584 -4.88 12.01 -20.72
CA SER A 584 -6.05 11.19 -21.12
C SER A 584 -7.15 11.96 -21.84
N SER A 585 -6.90 13.21 -22.22
CA SER A 585 -7.91 14.12 -22.79
C SER A 585 -8.92 14.63 -21.76
N GLY A 586 -8.66 14.50 -20.47
CA GLY A 586 -9.50 15.01 -19.37
C GLY A 586 -10.37 13.96 -18.68
N LYS A 587 -10.37 12.71 -19.16
CA LYS A 587 -11.08 11.59 -18.51
C LYS A 587 -10.24 10.98 -17.39
N GLN A 588 -10.88 10.52 -16.32
CA GLN A 588 -10.18 9.68 -15.35
C GLN A 588 -9.69 8.41 -16.04
N ASP A 589 -8.42 8.04 -15.85
CA ASP A 589 -7.86 6.77 -16.34
C ASP A 589 -6.55 6.48 -15.60
N ILE A 590 -6.38 5.26 -15.09
CA ILE A 590 -5.17 4.86 -14.35
C ILE A 590 -3.91 4.98 -15.23
N ALA A 591 -4.00 4.65 -16.52
CA ALA A 591 -2.86 4.70 -17.41
C ALA A 591 -2.42 6.15 -17.70
N ALA A 592 -3.26 7.16 -17.45
CA ALA A 592 -2.87 8.56 -17.52
C ALA A 592 -1.83 8.92 -16.44
N ILE A 593 -2.02 8.42 -15.21
CA ILE A 593 -1.09 8.59 -14.09
C ILE A 593 0.23 7.90 -14.42
N ARG A 594 0.19 6.63 -14.86
CA ARG A 594 1.38 5.92 -15.31
C ARG A 594 2.09 6.66 -16.45
N ASN A 595 1.37 7.13 -17.47
CA ASN A 595 1.96 7.84 -18.60
C ASN A 595 2.63 9.16 -18.17
N CYS A 596 2.08 9.87 -17.18
CA CYS A 596 2.74 11.04 -16.60
C CYS A 596 4.03 10.67 -15.86
N VAL A 597 4.01 9.59 -15.06
CA VAL A 597 5.20 9.09 -14.35
C VAL A 597 6.27 8.62 -15.35
N LYS A 598 5.87 7.88 -16.39
CA LYS A 598 6.74 7.47 -17.48
C LYS A 598 7.31 8.65 -18.26
N TYR A 599 6.51 9.69 -18.50
CA TYR A 599 7.01 10.93 -19.08
C TYR A 599 8.13 11.53 -18.22
N ILE A 600 7.97 11.55 -16.89
CA ILE A 600 9.03 12.04 -15.98
C ILE A 600 10.26 11.13 -16.03
N TYR A 601 10.07 9.81 -16.02
CA TYR A 601 11.17 8.84 -16.09
C TYR A 601 11.98 8.94 -17.39
N ASP A 602 11.32 9.05 -18.54
CA ASP A 602 11.95 9.10 -19.87
C ASP A 602 12.64 10.44 -20.17
N ASN A 603 12.31 11.51 -19.42
CA ASN A 603 12.82 12.88 -19.62
C ASN A 603 13.90 13.31 -18.64
N ALA A 604 14.34 12.43 -17.73
CA ALA A 604 15.47 12.70 -16.86
C ALA A 604 16.75 12.97 -17.68
N SER A 605 17.63 13.82 -17.16
CA SER A 605 18.87 14.22 -17.87
C SER A 605 19.85 13.06 -18.10
N SER A 606 19.80 12.05 -17.24
CA SER A 606 20.53 10.79 -17.33
C SER A 606 19.81 9.69 -16.56
N SER A 607 20.19 8.42 -16.77
CA SER A 607 19.47 7.29 -16.17
C SER A 607 19.62 7.21 -14.64
N ASP A 608 20.73 7.69 -14.08
CA ASP A 608 20.95 7.80 -12.63
C ASP A 608 20.16 8.95 -11.97
N LYS A 609 19.58 9.85 -12.78
CA LYS A 609 18.73 10.98 -12.34
C LYS A 609 17.25 10.75 -12.54
N ARG A 610 16.85 9.53 -12.92
CA ARG A 610 15.45 9.13 -13.03
C ARG A 610 14.77 9.21 -11.67
N VAL A 611 13.47 9.54 -11.71
CA VAL A 611 12.60 9.56 -10.53
C VAL A 611 12.71 8.26 -9.75
N ARG A 612 12.87 8.37 -8.42
CA ARG A 612 13.14 7.24 -7.52
C ARG A 612 11.91 6.83 -6.73
N TYR A 613 11.08 7.81 -6.36
CA TYR A 613 9.94 7.63 -5.48
C TYR A 613 8.64 8.15 -6.11
N LEU A 614 7.56 7.38 -5.96
CA LEU A 614 6.21 7.81 -6.28
C LEU A 614 5.28 7.57 -5.08
N ASN A 615 4.69 8.64 -4.56
CA ASN A 615 3.68 8.58 -3.52
C ASN A 615 2.29 8.78 -4.11
N LEU A 616 1.43 7.79 -3.90
CA LEU A 616 0.01 7.85 -4.19
C LEU A 616 -0.66 8.36 -2.92
N PHE A 617 -0.83 9.68 -2.86
CA PHE A 617 -1.31 10.39 -1.68
C PHE A 617 -2.84 10.46 -1.74
N GLY A 618 -3.45 9.35 -1.36
CA GLY A 618 -4.89 9.14 -1.35
C GLY A 618 -5.24 7.66 -1.23
N ASP A 619 -6.40 7.41 -0.64
CA ASP A 619 -7.00 6.08 -0.60
C ASP A 619 -7.46 5.59 -1.99
N ALA A 620 -7.85 4.32 -2.11
CA ALA A 620 -8.27 3.70 -3.36
C ALA A 620 -9.56 2.88 -3.21
N SER A 621 -10.13 2.48 -4.35
CA SER A 621 -11.31 1.63 -4.39
C SER A 621 -11.33 0.77 -5.65
N TYR A 622 -12.02 -0.37 -5.60
CA TYR A 622 -12.38 -1.16 -6.79
C TYR A 622 -13.38 -0.43 -7.71
N ASP A 623 -14.05 0.62 -7.22
CA ASP A 623 -15.05 1.38 -7.95
C ASP A 623 -14.55 2.75 -8.43
N TYR A 624 -14.16 2.81 -9.71
CA TYR A 624 -13.68 4.05 -10.32
C TYR A 624 -14.77 5.10 -10.58
N LYS A 625 -16.04 4.71 -10.74
CA LYS A 625 -17.12 5.61 -11.22
C LYS A 625 -18.07 6.07 -10.12
N ASP A 626 -17.76 5.82 -8.86
CA ASP A 626 -18.58 6.26 -7.73
C ASP A 626 -20.02 5.71 -7.78
N ARG A 627 -20.13 4.41 -8.06
CA ARG A 627 -21.38 3.63 -8.08
C ARG A 627 -21.83 3.21 -6.67
N ILE A 628 -20.90 3.05 -5.74
CA ILE A 628 -21.18 2.67 -4.34
C ILE A 628 -21.21 3.87 -3.40
N SER A 629 -21.90 3.73 -2.27
CA SER A 629 -21.91 4.76 -1.22
C SER A 629 -20.59 4.84 -0.47
N ASN A 630 -20.19 6.04 -0.05
CA ASN A 630 -18.97 6.29 0.74
C ASN A 630 -17.69 5.78 0.06
N ASN A 631 -17.64 5.86 -1.28
CA ASN A 631 -16.48 5.42 -2.03
C ASN A 631 -15.22 6.22 -1.66
N THR A 632 -14.07 5.56 -1.60
CA THR A 632 -12.76 6.17 -1.28
C THR A 632 -11.79 6.13 -2.47
N ASN A 633 -12.31 6.22 -3.70
CA ASN A 633 -11.49 6.34 -4.92
C ASN A 633 -10.82 7.73 -5.02
N ILE A 634 -9.83 8.01 -4.17
CA ILE A 634 -9.14 9.32 -4.09
C ILE A 634 -7.98 9.38 -5.08
N VAL A 635 -7.12 8.36 -5.08
CA VAL A 635 -6.08 8.12 -6.08
C VAL A 635 -6.29 6.70 -6.63
N PRO A 636 -6.84 6.57 -7.85
CA PRO A 636 -7.17 5.27 -8.44
C PRO A 636 -6.01 4.27 -8.41
N ILE A 637 -6.33 2.99 -8.23
CA ILE A 637 -5.38 1.87 -8.22
C ILE A 637 -5.61 0.97 -9.43
N TYR A 638 -4.62 0.21 -9.89
CA TYR A 638 -4.86 -0.86 -10.85
C TYR A 638 -5.68 -1.98 -10.19
N GLN A 639 -6.62 -2.58 -10.92
CA GLN A 639 -7.36 -3.77 -10.53
C GLN A 639 -7.19 -4.87 -11.58
N SER A 640 -6.94 -6.11 -11.17
CA SER A 640 -6.82 -7.25 -12.09
C SER A 640 -8.14 -7.57 -12.79
N LEU A 641 -8.06 -8.21 -13.96
CA LEU A 641 -9.24 -8.69 -14.70
C LEU A 641 -9.99 -9.79 -13.93
N ILE A 642 -9.25 -10.75 -13.36
CA ILE A 642 -9.82 -11.77 -12.48
C ILE A 642 -10.44 -11.06 -11.28
N SER A 643 -11.73 -11.29 -11.05
CA SER A 643 -12.54 -10.59 -10.02
C SER A 643 -13.38 -11.56 -9.18
N ASN A 644 -13.10 -12.87 -9.27
CA ASN A 644 -13.96 -13.91 -8.71
C ASN A 644 -13.39 -14.66 -7.50
N THR A 645 -12.19 -14.30 -7.05
CA THR A 645 -11.51 -14.89 -5.90
C THR A 645 -10.91 -13.81 -5.00
N VAL A 646 -10.81 -14.06 -3.70
CA VAL A 646 -10.05 -13.22 -2.74
C VAL A 646 -8.56 -13.61 -2.65
N GLY A 647 -8.13 -14.62 -3.41
CA GLY A 647 -6.75 -15.09 -3.48
C GLY A 647 -5.82 -14.24 -4.35
N GLU A 648 -4.54 -14.65 -4.41
CA GLU A 648 -3.45 -13.93 -5.10
C GLU A 648 -3.68 -13.67 -6.60
N ALA A 649 -4.67 -14.30 -7.23
CA ALA A 649 -5.00 -14.12 -8.65
C ALA A 649 -5.88 -12.89 -8.92
N SER A 650 -6.60 -12.38 -7.92
CA SER A 650 -7.38 -11.15 -8.02
C SER A 650 -6.82 -10.09 -7.10
N PHE A 651 -6.03 -9.18 -7.64
CA PHE A 651 -5.23 -8.25 -6.84
C PHE A 651 -5.35 -6.82 -7.39
N PRO A 652 -5.36 -5.82 -6.50
CA PRO A 652 -5.01 -4.47 -6.87
C PRO A 652 -3.48 -4.35 -6.95
N SER A 653 -2.94 -3.31 -7.59
CA SER A 653 -1.48 -3.09 -7.60
C SER A 653 -1.08 -1.64 -7.83
N ASP A 654 -0.21 -1.11 -6.96
CA ASP A 654 0.48 0.15 -7.22
C ASP A 654 1.71 -0.04 -8.12
N ASP A 655 2.23 -1.27 -8.25
CA ASP A 655 3.39 -1.60 -9.08
C ASP A 655 3.18 -1.18 -10.55
N PHE A 656 1.92 -1.14 -11.02
CA PHE A 656 1.53 -0.63 -12.34
C PHE A 656 2.15 0.74 -12.66
N TYR A 657 2.24 1.63 -11.67
CA TYR A 657 2.77 2.98 -11.82
C TYR A 657 4.31 3.04 -11.79
N GLY A 658 4.99 1.93 -11.48
CA GLY A 658 6.44 1.79 -11.45
C GLY A 658 7.03 1.01 -12.61
N LEU A 659 6.22 0.56 -13.58
CA LEU A 659 6.64 -0.21 -14.77
C LEU A 659 6.90 0.72 -15.96
N MET A 660 8.16 1.07 -16.22
CA MET A 660 8.51 2.12 -17.18
C MET A 660 9.01 1.58 -18.52
N ASP A 661 9.38 0.31 -18.63
CA ASP A 661 9.91 -0.24 -19.88
C ASP A 661 8.83 -0.48 -20.94
N SER A 662 9.21 -0.44 -22.22
CA SER A 662 8.26 -0.58 -23.34
C SER A 662 7.49 -1.91 -23.33
N ASN A 663 8.06 -2.96 -22.73
CA ASN A 663 7.53 -4.30 -22.78
C ASN A 663 6.59 -4.61 -21.59
N GLU A 664 6.34 -3.62 -20.75
CA GLU A 664 5.64 -3.76 -19.48
C GLU A 664 4.23 -3.14 -19.50
N GLY A 665 3.61 -3.07 -18.32
CA GLY A 665 2.33 -2.41 -18.07
C GLY A 665 1.13 -3.36 -17.94
N VAL A 666 1.23 -4.59 -18.44
CA VAL A 666 0.28 -5.67 -18.12
C VAL A 666 0.85 -6.51 -16.98
N ILE A 667 0.21 -6.46 -15.81
CA ILE A 667 0.67 -7.20 -14.63
C ILE A 667 0.29 -8.68 -14.75
N ILE A 668 1.29 -9.54 -14.54
CA ILE A 668 1.14 -11.00 -14.50
C ILE A 668 1.58 -11.53 -13.12
N PRO A 669 1.21 -12.77 -12.72
CA PRO A 669 1.51 -13.29 -11.39
C PRO A 669 2.99 -13.22 -10.99
N SER A 670 3.94 -13.48 -11.89
CA SER A 670 5.39 -13.42 -11.59
C SER A 670 6.04 -12.19 -12.23
N LEU A 671 5.45 -11.01 -12.02
CA LEU A 671 5.96 -9.75 -12.56
C LEU A 671 7.26 -9.32 -11.86
N ALA A 672 8.26 -8.96 -12.67
CA ALA A 672 9.44 -8.20 -12.27
C ALA A 672 9.61 -7.02 -13.25
N GLY A 673 10.50 -6.09 -12.93
CA GLY A 673 10.79 -4.90 -13.75
C GLY A 673 10.37 -3.57 -13.11
N ILE A 674 10.04 -3.56 -11.81
CA ILE A 674 9.60 -2.34 -11.14
C ILE A 674 10.79 -1.37 -11.01
N ASP A 675 10.71 -0.21 -11.67
CA ASP A 675 11.76 0.82 -11.72
C ASP A 675 11.73 1.80 -10.54
N ILE A 676 10.53 2.13 -10.08
CA ILE A 676 10.26 3.21 -9.12
C ILE A 676 9.77 2.60 -7.80
N ALA A 677 10.26 3.11 -6.66
CA ALA A 677 9.77 2.71 -5.35
C ALA A 677 8.46 3.43 -5.05
N LEU A 678 7.43 2.65 -4.72
CA LEU A 678 6.06 3.11 -4.57
C LEU A 678 5.65 3.09 -3.10
N GLY A 679 4.81 4.06 -2.71
CA GLY A 679 4.14 4.07 -1.42
C GLY A 679 2.81 4.75 -1.52
N ARG A 680 1.83 4.23 -0.77
CA ARG A 680 0.48 4.79 -0.72
C ARG A 680 0.18 5.29 0.68
N MET A 681 -0.26 6.54 0.77
CA MET A 681 -0.81 7.07 2.01
C MET A 681 -2.34 6.98 1.93
N LEU A 682 -2.93 6.13 2.77
CA LEU A 682 -4.38 5.90 2.82
C LEU A 682 -5.06 7.09 3.51
N VAL A 683 -5.41 8.11 2.72
CA VAL A 683 -6.01 9.36 3.21
C VAL A 683 -7.19 9.76 2.34
N SER A 684 -8.33 10.08 2.95
CA SER A 684 -9.57 10.41 2.24
C SER A 684 -9.97 11.88 2.33
N ASP A 685 -9.47 12.59 3.34
CA ASP A 685 -9.73 14.02 3.54
C ASP A 685 -8.49 14.78 4.09
N ASN A 686 -8.61 16.11 4.19
CA ASN A 686 -7.49 16.95 4.64
C ASN A 686 -7.10 16.72 6.11
N ALA A 687 -8.04 16.33 6.99
CA ALA A 687 -7.75 16.12 8.40
C ALA A 687 -6.94 14.83 8.58
N GLN A 688 -7.40 13.73 7.99
CA GLN A 688 -6.67 12.47 7.99
C GLN A 688 -5.32 12.59 7.29
N ALA A 689 -5.26 13.33 6.17
CA ALA A 689 -3.99 13.63 5.50
C ALA A 689 -3.01 14.40 6.40
N GLN A 690 -3.50 15.40 7.14
CA GLN A 690 -2.68 16.15 8.09
C GLN A 690 -2.14 15.25 9.21
N GLU A 691 -2.97 14.35 9.73
CA GLU A 691 -2.59 13.40 10.78
C GLU A 691 -1.49 12.44 10.33
N MET A 692 -1.61 11.87 9.13
CA MET A 692 -0.59 10.94 8.60
C MET A 692 0.72 11.67 8.28
N VAL A 693 0.66 12.91 7.77
CA VAL A 693 1.86 13.75 7.58
C VAL A 693 2.49 14.16 8.92
N ASN A 694 1.69 14.41 9.97
CA ASN A 694 2.22 14.67 11.30
C ASN A 694 3.05 13.50 11.82
N LYS A 695 2.60 12.25 11.62
CA LYS A 695 3.37 11.07 12.04
C LYS A 695 4.75 11.01 11.40
N VAL A 696 4.87 11.35 10.11
CA VAL A 696 6.16 11.42 9.41
C VAL A 696 7.08 12.48 10.04
N ILE A 697 6.53 13.64 10.38
CA ILE A 697 7.27 14.73 11.03
C ILE A 697 7.68 14.33 12.46
N ASP A 698 6.75 13.81 13.26
CA ASP A 698 6.99 13.34 14.63
C ASP A 698 8.05 12.22 14.67
N TYR A 699 8.05 11.32 13.68
CA TYR A 699 9.06 10.27 13.55
C TYR A 699 10.50 10.82 13.40
N HIS A 700 10.65 12.06 12.93
CA HIS A 700 11.94 12.76 12.82
C HIS A 700 12.16 13.84 13.89
N ASP A 701 11.25 13.97 14.86
CA ASP A 701 11.39 14.90 15.98
C ASP A 701 12.49 14.43 16.95
N THR A 702 13.09 15.36 17.71
CA THR A 702 14.09 15.02 18.74
C THR A 702 13.55 14.04 19.78
N LYS A 703 12.25 14.08 20.09
CA LYS A 703 11.58 13.15 21.02
C LYS A 703 11.55 11.70 20.52
N SER A 704 11.69 11.45 19.22
CA SER A 704 11.72 10.10 18.66
C SER A 704 13.09 9.41 18.81
N TYR A 705 14.11 10.10 19.29
CA TYR A 705 15.45 9.55 19.49
C TYR A 705 15.56 8.82 20.82
N GLY A 706 15.42 7.49 20.78
CA GLY A 706 15.63 6.62 21.94
C GLY A 706 16.04 5.20 21.59
N ASN A 707 16.37 4.43 22.62
CA ASN A 707 16.83 3.04 22.55
C ASN A 707 15.81 2.07 21.91
N TRP A 708 14.53 2.45 21.81
CA TRP A 708 13.50 1.70 21.08
C TRP A 708 13.91 1.39 19.62
N ARG A 709 14.77 2.25 19.03
CA ARG A 709 15.33 2.04 17.69
C ARG A 709 16.30 0.87 17.59
N ASN A 710 16.77 0.32 18.71
CA ASN A 710 17.59 -0.90 18.75
C ASN A 710 16.74 -2.18 18.86
N ASN A 711 15.41 -2.11 18.98
CA ASN A 711 14.59 -3.30 19.25
C ASN A 711 13.83 -3.75 18.00
N ILE A 712 13.74 -5.07 17.79
CA ILE A 712 12.92 -5.71 16.77
C ILE A 712 12.11 -6.83 17.44
N VAL A 713 10.81 -6.88 17.15
CA VAL A 713 9.91 -7.89 17.70
C VAL A 713 9.44 -8.82 16.58
N LEU A 714 9.72 -10.11 16.72
CA LEU A 714 9.22 -11.15 15.83
C LEU A 714 8.09 -11.90 16.52
N ILE A 715 6.93 -11.91 15.88
CA ILE A 715 5.72 -12.58 16.34
C ILE A 715 5.42 -13.74 15.39
N SER A 716 5.08 -14.90 15.95
CA SER A 716 4.58 -16.04 15.18
C SER A 716 3.31 -16.56 15.81
N ASP A 717 2.34 -16.81 14.95
CA ASP A 717 1.15 -17.61 15.25
C ASP A 717 1.53 -19.04 15.67
N ASP A 718 0.66 -19.71 16.43
CA ASP A 718 0.85 -21.08 16.86
C ASP A 718 0.48 -22.08 15.76
N SER A 719 0.59 -23.38 16.07
CA SER A 719 0.20 -24.45 15.15
C SER A 719 -1.16 -24.99 15.57
N ASP A 720 -2.22 -24.33 15.13
CA ASP A 720 -3.62 -24.74 15.40
C ASP A 720 -4.12 -25.83 14.41
N ARG A 721 -3.37 -26.03 13.32
CA ARG A 721 -3.64 -27.06 12.29
C ARG A 721 -2.34 -27.69 11.74
N PRO A 722 -2.41 -28.85 11.06
CA PRO A 722 -1.23 -29.56 10.56
C PRO A 722 -0.30 -28.77 9.62
N GLY A 723 -0.82 -27.81 8.86
CA GLY A 723 -0.02 -27.01 7.93
C GLY A 723 0.86 -25.94 8.58
N ASP A 724 0.62 -25.61 9.84
CA ASP A 724 1.22 -24.45 10.52
C ASP A 724 2.56 -24.75 11.19
N GLN A 725 2.97 -26.02 11.18
CA GLN A 725 4.18 -26.53 11.83
C GLN A 725 5.45 -25.73 11.52
N THR A 726 5.48 -25.05 10.37
CA THR A 726 6.65 -24.29 9.91
C THR A 726 6.67 -22.83 10.36
N LEU A 727 5.55 -22.24 10.80
CA LEU A 727 5.42 -20.80 11.09
C LEU A 727 6.45 -20.36 12.14
N GLN A 728 6.41 -20.98 13.32
CA GLN A 728 7.29 -20.63 14.44
C GLN A 728 8.75 -20.93 14.14
N ALA A 729 9.04 -22.04 13.46
CA ALA A 729 10.40 -22.42 13.10
C ALA A 729 11.02 -21.45 12.08
N ASN A 730 10.27 -21.05 11.06
CA ASN A 730 10.73 -20.09 10.06
C ASN A 730 10.90 -18.69 10.67
N GLN A 731 9.97 -18.25 11.53
CA GLN A 731 10.10 -16.97 12.22
C GLN A 731 11.29 -16.94 13.17
N ASN A 732 11.56 -18.04 13.88
CA ASN A 732 12.76 -18.18 14.70
C ASN A 732 14.05 -18.14 13.85
N ALA A 733 14.09 -18.87 12.73
CA ALA A 733 15.24 -18.86 11.84
C ALA A 733 15.52 -17.45 11.27
N LEU A 734 14.47 -16.70 10.93
CA LEU A 734 14.60 -15.31 10.50
C LEU A 734 15.17 -14.43 11.62
N ALA A 735 14.64 -14.56 12.85
CA ALA A 735 15.13 -13.82 14.00
C ALA A 735 16.61 -14.08 14.29
N ASP A 736 17.05 -15.35 14.22
CA ASP A 736 18.45 -15.74 14.41
C ASP A 736 19.36 -15.21 13.28
N GLN A 737 18.85 -15.18 12.05
CA GLN A 737 19.55 -14.58 10.92
C GLN A 737 19.71 -13.06 11.09
N ILE A 738 18.66 -12.35 11.51
CA ILE A 738 18.74 -10.90 11.81
C ILE A 738 19.77 -10.64 12.92
N ALA A 739 19.75 -11.42 14.00
CA ALA A 739 20.71 -11.29 15.10
C ALA A 739 22.16 -11.53 14.65
N THR A 740 22.37 -12.37 13.62
CA THR A 740 23.70 -12.64 13.06
C THR A 740 24.17 -11.51 12.14
N GLU A 741 23.30 -11.03 11.24
CA GLU A 741 23.62 -10.02 10.22
C GLU A 741 23.68 -8.60 10.80
N LYS A 742 22.83 -8.31 11.80
CA LYS A 742 22.70 -7.00 12.46
C LYS A 742 22.72 -7.17 13.99
N PRO A 743 23.86 -7.60 14.55
CA PRO A 743 23.97 -8.00 15.95
C PRO A 743 23.78 -6.88 16.98
N PHE A 744 23.72 -5.61 16.56
CA PHE A 744 23.39 -4.49 17.45
C PHE A 744 21.90 -4.40 17.80
N PHE A 745 21.00 -5.03 17.02
CA PHE A 745 19.58 -5.10 17.36
C PHE A 745 19.34 -6.09 18.49
N ASN A 746 18.46 -5.72 19.42
CA ASN A 746 17.90 -6.59 20.43
C ASN A 746 16.64 -7.23 19.85
N ILE A 747 16.62 -8.55 19.84
CA ILE A 747 15.59 -9.34 19.17
C ILE A 747 14.68 -9.98 20.21
N ASP A 748 13.43 -9.55 20.24
CA ASP A 748 12.37 -10.09 21.08
C ASP A 748 11.52 -11.07 20.25
N LYS A 749 11.16 -12.21 20.85
CA LYS A 749 10.41 -13.28 20.18
C LYS A 749 9.12 -13.55 20.96
N ILE A 750 7.97 -13.34 20.32
CA ILE A 750 6.64 -13.66 20.85
C ILE A 750 6.07 -14.78 19.98
N PHE A 751 6.33 -16.03 20.36
CA PHE A 751 5.78 -17.20 19.68
C PHE A 751 4.60 -17.70 20.50
N LEU A 752 3.39 -17.71 19.93
CA LEU A 752 2.16 -17.95 20.68
C LEU A 752 2.19 -19.27 21.44
N ASP A 753 2.68 -20.33 20.81
CA ASP A 753 2.75 -21.66 21.42
C ASP A 753 3.77 -21.76 22.56
N ALA A 754 4.61 -20.74 22.80
CA ALA A 754 5.45 -20.65 24.00
C ALA A 754 4.70 -20.17 25.25
N TYR A 755 3.45 -19.72 25.10
CA TYR A 755 2.57 -19.30 26.17
C TYR A 755 1.51 -20.36 26.44
N THR A 756 0.94 -20.36 27.65
CA THR A 756 -0.18 -21.23 28.00
C THR A 756 -1.45 -20.74 27.33
N GLN A 757 -2.12 -21.63 26.59
CA GLN A 757 -3.41 -21.36 25.98
C GLN A 757 -4.53 -21.43 27.03
N GLU A 758 -5.44 -20.47 27.00
CA GLU A 758 -6.59 -20.38 27.91
C GLU A 758 -7.91 -20.50 27.16
N ALA A 759 -8.83 -21.30 27.68
CA ALA A 759 -10.17 -21.43 27.11
C ALA A 759 -11.06 -20.25 27.52
N SER A 760 -11.73 -19.63 26.54
CA SER A 760 -12.74 -18.59 26.78
C SER A 760 -14.07 -18.94 26.11
N ALA A 761 -15.17 -18.26 26.48
CA ALA A 761 -16.47 -18.42 25.83
C ALA A 761 -16.42 -18.11 24.31
N GLY A 762 -15.43 -17.35 23.85
CA GLY A 762 -15.19 -17.03 22.44
C GLY A 762 -14.07 -17.85 21.80
N GLY A 763 -13.71 -19.02 22.32
CA GLY A 763 -12.60 -19.85 21.83
C GLY A 763 -11.28 -19.62 22.56
N SER A 764 -10.22 -20.31 22.13
CA SER A 764 -8.89 -20.26 22.74
C SER A 764 -8.26 -18.86 22.68
N ARG A 765 -7.47 -18.52 23.69
CA ARG A 765 -6.74 -17.25 23.82
C ARG A 765 -5.34 -17.46 24.36
N TYR A 766 -4.45 -16.53 24.04
CA TYR A 766 -3.16 -16.37 24.71
C TYR A 766 -3.07 -15.01 25.42
N PRO A 767 -3.71 -14.82 26.58
CA PRO A 767 -3.78 -13.50 27.24
C PRO A 767 -2.40 -12.92 27.57
N LYS A 768 -1.46 -13.76 27.98
CA LYS A 768 -0.09 -13.33 28.27
C LYS A 768 0.68 -12.92 27.02
N ALA A 769 0.60 -13.69 25.93
CA ALA A 769 1.23 -13.32 24.66
C ALA A 769 0.68 -11.99 24.12
N ARG A 770 -0.64 -11.82 24.18
CA ARG A 770 -1.32 -10.57 23.83
C ARG A 770 -0.82 -9.40 24.68
N THR A 771 -0.74 -9.58 25.99
CA THR A 771 -0.21 -8.56 26.92
C THR A 771 1.23 -8.17 26.57
N ASP A 772 2.10 -9.15 26.31
CA ASP A 772 3.50 -8.89 25.96
C ASP A 772 3.64 -8.21 24.59
N PHE A 773 2.74 -8.51 23.65
CA PHE A 773 2.66 -7.82 22.37
C PHE A 773 2.33 -6.32 22.54
N PHE A 774 1.30 -5.97 23.32
CA PHE A 774 0.97 -4.57 23.60
C PHE A 774 2.06 -3.85 24.38
N ASN A 775 2.63 -4.52 25.39
CA ASN A 775 3.75 -3.97 26.16
C ASN A 775 4.95 -3.64 25.24
N ALA A 776 5.25 -4.49 24.26
CA ALA A 776 6.32 -4.23 23.30
C ALA A 776 6.03 -3.01 22.43
N PHE A 777 4.78 -2.83 21.98
CA PHE A 777 4.34 -1.64 21.24
C PHE A 777 4.51 -0.35 22.07
N GLU A 778 4.14 -0.38 23.35
CA GLU A 778 4.25 0.78 24.24
C GLU A 778 5.70 1.15 24.58
N LYS A 779 6.53 0.14 24.86
CA LYS A 779 7.99 0.31 25.03
C LYS A 779 8.60 0.96 23.79
N GLY A 780 8.13 0.51 22.62
CA GLY A 780 8.57 0.90 21.30
C GLY A 780 9.61 -0.08 20.76
N ALA A 781 9.44 -0.44 19.49
CA ALA A 781 10.41 -1.17 18.69
C ALA A 781 10.46 -0.58 17.29
N LEU A 782 11.58 -0.79 16.59
CA LEU A 782 11.74 -0.27 15.23
C LEU A 782 10.90 -1.05 14.22
N ILE A 783 10.82 -2.37 14.40
CA ILE A 783 10.09 -3.30 13.53
C ILE A 783 9.25 -4.24 14.39
N PHE A 784 7.99 -4.42 14.01
CA PHE A 784 7.17 -5.57 14.36
C PHE A 784 7.00 -6.41 13.12
N ASN A 785 7.30 -7.70 13.20
CA ASN A 785 7.14 -8.62 12.07
C ASN A 785 6.32 -9.82 12.54
N TYR A 786 5.12 -9.93 11.98
CA TYR A 786 4.17 -10.98 12.26
C TYR A 786 4.12 -11.98 11.10
N LEU A 787 4.21 -13.26 11.43
CA LEU A 787 4.03 -14.38 10.51
C LEU A 787 2.96 -15.33 11.06
N GLY A 788 1.88 -15.53 10.29
CA GLY A 788 0.76 -16.37 10.69
C GLY A 788 -0.55 -15.98 10.02
N HIS A 789 -1.68 -16.44 10.58
CA HIS A 789 -3.02 -16.14 10.06
C HIS A 789 -3.46 -14.71 10.37
N GLY A 790 -4.34 -14.17 9.54
CA GLY A 790 -4.85 -12.83 9.66
C GLY A 790 -6.07 -12.62 8.77
N GLY A 791 -6.70 -11.47 8.93
CA GLY A 791 -7.81 -11.06 8.09
C GLY A 791 -8.18 -9.61 8.34
N GLU A 792 -9.27 -9.17 7.72
CA GLU A 792 -9.75 -7.79 7.78
C GLU A 792 -10.02 -7.30 9.22
N ASP A 793 -10.28 -8.18 10.19
CA ASP A 793 -10.62 -7.83 11.57
C ASP A 793 -9.49 -8.04 12.60
N GLY A 794 -8.36 -8.67 12.23
CA GLY A 794 -7.32 -8.97 13.22
C GLY A 794 -6.25 -9.99 12.80
N LEU A 795 -5.48 -10.45 13.80
CA LEU A 795 -4.40 -11.44 13.67
C LEU A 795 -4.66 -12.65 14.58
N ALA A 796 -4.35 -13.84 14.08
CA ALA A 796 -4.56 -15.17 14.69
C ALA A 796 -6.02 -15.52 15.02
N SER A 797 -6.35 -16.82 15.04
CA SER A 797 -7.66 -17.33 15.46
C SER A 797 -7.98 -16.95 16.93
N GLU A 798 -6.92 -16.84 17.73
CA GLU A 798 -6.89 -16.55 19.17
C GLU A 798 -6.95 -15.04 19.46
N ARG A 799 -7.10 -14.20 18.42
CA ARG A 799 -7.30 -12.74 18.53
C ARG A 799 -6.18 -12.05 19.31
N ILE A 800 -4.95 -12.34 18.93
CA ILE A 800 -3.77 -11.66 19.50
C ILE A 800 -3.71 -10.19 19.07
N TRP A 801 -4.44 -9.83 18.01
CA TRP A 801 -4.74 -8.47 17.61
C TRP A 801 -6.16 -8.36 17.06
N GLU A 802 -6.90 -7.35 17.49
CA GLU A 802 -8.24 -7.01 17.00
C GLU A 802 -8.25 -5.59 16.42
N LYS A 803 -9.20 -5.33 15.52
CA LYS A 803 -9.35 -4.05 14.84
C LYS A 803 -9.35 -2.81 15.75
N SER A 804 -10.05 -2.88 16.90
CA SER A 804 -10.13 -1.79 17.88
C SER A 804 -8.79 -1.48 18.54
N ASP A 805 -7.88 -2.44 18.59
CA ASP A 805 -6.59 -2.29 19.26
C ASP A 805 -5.74 -1.22 18.57
N GLY A 806 -5.74 -1.22 17.23
CA GLY A 806 -5.00 -0.23 16.42
C GLY A 806 -5.39 1.21 16.73
N GLN A 807 -6.66 1.45 17.08
CA GLN A 807 -7.19 2.79 17.38
C GLN A 807 -6.79 3.29 18.78
N ASN A 808 -6.45 2.38 19.69
CA ASN A 808 -6.22 2.68 21.11
C ASN A 808 -4.74 2.79 21.50
N LEU A 809 -3.82 2.54 20.56
CA LEU A 809 -2.38 2.70 20.78
C LEU A 809 -2.01 4.17 21.03
N ALA A 810 -1.02 4.38 21.91
CA ALA A 810 -0.55 5.70 22.32
C ALA A 810 0.99 5.84 22.29
N ASN A 811 1.64 5.22 21.30
CA ASN A 811 3.10 5.21 21.11
C ASN A 811 3.61 6.39 20.24
N GLN A 812 3.09 7.60 20.45
CA GLN A 812 3.54 8.81 19.74
C GLN A 812 5.08 8.95 19.80
N TYR A 813 5.68 9.39 18.68
CA TYR A 813 7.13 9.45 18.44
C TYR A 813 7.87 8.11 18.32
N LYS A 814 7.22 6.97 18.64
CA LYS A 814 7.80 5.63 18.59
C LYS A 814 7.00 4.72 17.65
N TYR A 815 6.72 5.21 16.46
CA TYR A 815 5.90 4.52 15.47
C TYR A 815 6.73 3.44 14.75
N PRO A 816 6.43 2.14 14.90
CA PRO A 816 7.20 1.09 14.22
C PRO A 816 6.84 0.96 12.74
N LEU A 817 7.73 0.33 11.98
CA LEU A 817 7.32 -0.39 10.77
C LEU A 817 6.61 -1.69 11.20
N PHE A 818 5.38 -1.91 10.74
CA PHE A 818 4.65 -3.14 10.99
C PHE A 818 4.58 -4.00 9.73
N ILE A 819 5.18 -5.19 9.78
CA ILE A 819 5.23 -6.17 8.70
C ILE A 819 4.20 -7.26 9.00
N THR A 820 3.16 -7.33 8.18
CA THR A 820 2.02 -8.26 8.28
C THR A 820 1.81 -8.94 6.94
N ILE A 821 2.74 -9.81 6.56
CA ILE A 821 2.64 -10.63 5.34
C ILE A 821 1.71 -11.82 5.65
N THR A 822 0.42 -11.52 5.79
CA THR A 822 -0.65 -12.45 6.16
C THR A 822 -1.85 -12.27 5.21
N CYS A 823 -3.02 -12.85 5.46
CA CYS A 823 -4.20 -12.64 4.60
C CYS A 823 -4.91 -11.32 4.93
N GLU A 824 -5.24 -10.51 3.92
CA GLU A 824 -6.26 -9.42 3.93
C GLU A 824 -6.21 -8.41 5.09
N PHE A 825 -5.07 -8.24 5.76
CA PHE A 825 -4.98 -7.37 6.95
C PHE A 825 -5.20 -5.88 6.62
N SER A 826 -5.01 -5.49 5.36
CA SER A 826 -5.15 -4.10 4.90
C SER A 826 -5.83 -4.03 3.54
N ARG A 827 -7.00 -4.67 3.39
CA ARG A 827 -7.84 -4.62 2.18
C ARG A 827 -8.47 -3.23 1.95
N PHE A 828 -7.63 -2.22 1.78
CA PHE A 828 -8.01 -0.81 1.66
C PHE A 828 -8.77 -0.49 0.36
N ASP A 829 -8.76 -1.39 -0.63
CA ASP A 829 -9.45 -1.17 -1.89
C ASP A 829 -10.95 -1.51 -1.83
N ASP A 830 -11.47 -1.96 -0.68
CA ASP A 830 -12.91 -2.06 -0.39
C ASP A 830 -13.35 -0.99 0.63
N PRO A 831 -13.90 0.15 0.17
CA PRO A 831 -14.35 1.23 1.06
C PRO A 831 -15.52 0.84 1.98
N THR A 832 -16.20 -0.28 1.69
CA THR A 832 -17.36 -0.69 2.48
C THR A 832 -16.98 -1.35 3.79
N ARG A 833 -15.70 -1.76 3.95
CA ARG A 833 -15.20 -2.45 5.13
C ARG A 833 -13.76 -2.02 5.44
N PRO A 834 -13.58 -0.96 6.25
CA PRO A 834 -12.26 -0.65 6.82
C PRO A 834 -11.68 -1.86 7.53
N THR A 835 -10.36 -1.98 7.59
CA THR A 835 -9.65 -3.16 8.12
C THR A 835 -8.86 -2.84 9.40
N ALA A 836 -8.38 -3.87 10.08
CA ALA A 836 -7.50 -3.74 11.23
C ALA A 836 -6.20 -2.99 10.89
N GLY A 837 -5.57 -3.30 9.75
CA GLY A 837 -4.36 -2.62 9.33
C GLY A 837 -4.57 -1.14 8.99
N GLU A 838 -5.70 -0.79 8.37
CA GLU A 838 -6.05 0.61 8.14
C GLU A 838 -6.17 1.41 9.45
N TYR A 839 -6.83 0.86 10.48
CA TYR A 839 -6.90 1.55 11.77
C TYR A 839 -5.57 1.63 12.52
N VAL A 840 -4.67 0.66 12.33
CA VAL A 840 -3.30 0.76 12.86
C VAL A 840 -2.53 1.90 12.17
N TYR A 841 -2.71 2.06 10.86
CA TYR A 841 -2.09 3.15 10.11
C TYR A 841 -2.69 4.51 10.48
N TRP A 842 -4.02 4.61 10.49
CA TRP A 842 -4.79 5.85 10.71
C TRP A 842 -4.75 6.39 12.13
N ASN A 843 -4.24 5.65 13.12
CA ASN A 843 -4.16 6.18 14.48
C ASN A 843 -3.23 7.41 14.54
N PRO A 844 -3.73 8.61 14.89
CA PRO A 844 -2.94 9.84 14.89
C PRO A 844 -1.98 9.95 16.09
N LYS A 845 -2.25 9.22 17.18
CA LYS A 845 -1.50 9.27 18.45
C LYS A 845 -0.64 8.02 18.70
N GLY A 846 -0.66 7.06 17.78
CA GLY A 846 0.03 5.78 17.92
C GLY A 846 0.04 4.98 16.62
N GLY A 847 0.07 3.66 16.75
CA GLY A 847 0.09 2.75 15.61
C GLY A 847 1.42 2.74 14.87
N ALA A 848 1.39 2.35 13.59
CA ALA A 848 2.59 2.19 12.76
C ALA A 848 2.95 3.48 12.01
N ILE A 849 4.24 3.70 11.71
CA ILE A 849 4.68 4.78 10.80
C ILE A 849 4.35 4.43 9.36
N SER A 850 4.47 3.15 9.05
CA SER A 850 4.24 2.56 7.74
C SER A 850 4.03 1.05 7.91
N MET A 851 3.45 0.40 6.90
CA MET A 851 3.20 -1.04 6.92
C MET A 851 3.71 -1.72 5.65
N LEU A 852 4.22 -2.94 5.82
CA LEU A 852 4.41 -3.91 4.73
C LEU A 852 3.36 -5.00 4.94
N THR A 853 2.27 -4.91 4.18
CA THR A 853 1.02 -5.62 4.47
C THR A 853 0.40 -6.19 3.19
N THR A 854 -0.73 -6.87 3.30
CA THR A 854 -1.43 -7.49 2.19
C THR A 854 -2.88 -7.03 2.07
N VAL A 855 -3.38 -7.11 0.84
CA VAL A 855 -4.76 -6.75 0.45
C VAL A 855 -5.62 -7.97 0.11
N ARG A 856 -5.00 -9.16 -0.01
CA ARG A 856 -5.63 -10.41 -0.46
C ARG A 856 -5.10 -11.57 0.38
N GLU A 857 -5.70 -12.75 0.22
CA GLU A 857 -5.13 -13.97 0.77
C GLU A 857 -3.76 -14.27 0.12
N ILE A 858 -2.84 -14.80 0.92
CA ILE A 858 -1.48 -15.14 0.51
C ILE A 858 -1.16 -16.58 0.91
N GLY A 859 -0.42 -17.31 0.07
CA GLY A 859 0.01 -18.66 0.41
C GLY A 859 1.04 -18.67 1.53
N GLN A 860 0.92 -19.57 2.51
CA GLN A 860 1.82 -19.62 3.67
C GLN A 860 3.31 -19.74 3.27
N THR A 861 3.65 -20.66 2.36
CA THR A 861 5.04 -20.82 1.89
C THR A 861 5.53 -19.58 1.13
N ASN A 862 4.65 -18.91 0.38
CA ASN A 862 5.00 -17.68 -0.32
C ASN A 862 5.26 -16.53 0.68
N ALA A 863 4.46 -16.43 1.74
CA ALA A 863 4.62 -15.46 2.81
C ALA A 863 5.94 -15.67 3.57
N GLU A 864 6.26 -16.91 3.96
CA GLU A 864 7.50 -17.30 4.64
C GLU A 864 8.75 -16.90 3.83
N GLU A 865 8.77 -17.20 2.53
CA GLU A 865 9.92 -16.91 1.66
C GLU A 865 10.03 -15.42 1.32
N PHE A 866 8.89 -14.74 1.11
CA PHE A 866 8.90 -13.29 0.89
C PHE A 866 9.38 -12.54 2.12
N ASN A 867 8.99 -12.98 3.34
CA ASN A 867 9.42 -12.38 4.60
C ASN A 867 10.95 -12.42 4.79
N LYS A 868 11.59 -13.53 4.40
CA LYS A 868 13.06 -13.66 4.38
C LYS A 868 13.69 -12.70 3.37
N THR A 869 13.14 -12.65 2.15
CA THR A 869 13.65 -11.81 1.06
C THR A 869 13.58 -10.33 1.41
N ILE A 870 12.44 -9.86 1.93
CA ILE A 870 12.28 -8.45 2.31
C ILE A 870 13.15 -8.06 3.49
N SER A 871 13.31 -8.92 4.49
CA SER A 871 14.15 -8.64 5.66
C SER A 871 15.62 -8.43 5.28
N LYS A 872 16.14 -9.23 4.34
CA LYS A 872 17.48 -9.08 3.78
C LYS A 872 17.68 -7.71 3.13
N SER A 873 16.73 -7.26 2.30
CA SER A 873 16.80 -5.99 1.59
C SER A 873 16.52 -4.77 2.49
N LEU A 874 15.64 -4.92 3.48
CA LEU A 874 15.26 -3.88 4.43
C LEU A 874 16.41 -3.57 5.40
N LEU A 875 17.05 -4.60 5.92
CA LEU A 875 18.12 -4.49 6.89
C LEU A 875 19.52 -4.50 6.24
N SER A 876 19.62 -4.47 4.90
CA SER A 876 20.89 -4.43 4.16
C SER A 876 21.93 -5.43 4.69
N TYR A 877 21.65 -6.73 4.61
CA TYR A 877 22.59 -7.76 5.07
C TYR A 877 23.98 -7.59 4.43
N GLY A 878 25.04 -7.73 5.24
CA GLY A 878 26.42 -7.47 4.83
C GLY A 878 26.82 -6.00 4.54
N SER A 879 25.93 -5.01 4.72
CA SER A 879 26.22 -3.59 4.43
C SER A 879 25.56 -2.62 5.42
N ASN A 880 26.14 -1.46 5.70
CA ASN A 880 25.49 -0.41 6.52
C ASN A 880 24.80 0.68 5.67
N GLN A 881 24.69 0.46 4.36
CA GLN A 881 23.96 1.35 3.46
C GLN A 881 22.51 0.87 3.36
N TYR A 882 21.61 1.58 4.04
CA TYR A 882 20.19 1.24 4.12
C TYR A 882 19.38 1.91 3.00
N ASN A 883 18.43 1.16 2.47
CA ASN A 883 17.43 1.68 1.53
C ASN A 883 16.22 2.25 2.28
N THR A 884 15.37 3.02 1.59
CA THR A 884 14.03 3.32 2.12
C THR A 884 13.20 2.03 2.13
N ILE A 885 12.16 2.01 2.96
CA ILE A 885 11.33 0.80 3.14
C ILE A 885 10.69 0.38 1.80
N ALA A 886 10.16 1.34 1.05
CA ALA A 886 9.59 1.11 -0.29
C ALA A 886 10.62 0.61 -1.31
N GLU A 887 11.86 1.13 -1.26
CA GLU A 887 12.93 0.67 -2.16
C GLU A 887 13.33 -0.77 -1.84
N SER A 888 13.38 -1.16 -0.56
CA SER A 888 13.59 -2.55 -0.15
C SER A 888 12.48 -3.47 -0.64
N LEU A 889 11.21 -3.02 -0.65
CA LEU A 889 10.10 -3.76 -1.23
C LEU A 889 10.29 -3.95 -2.73
N ARG A 890 10.58 -2.87 -3.47
CA ARG A 890 10.83 -2.91 -4.92
C ARG A 890 11.94 -3.90 -5.29
N ILE A 891 13.07 -3.85 -4.59
CA ILE A 891 14.20 -4.77 -4.81
C ILE A 891 13.74 -6.21 -4.57
N SER A 892 13.02 -6.48 -3.48
CA SER A 892 12.61 -7.82 -3.10
C SER A 892 11.62 -8.44 -4.10
N LYS A 893 10.65 -7.65 -4.60
CA LYS A 893 9.72 -8.08 -5.66
C LYS A 893 10.45 -8.43 -6.96
N ASN A 894 11.46 -7.63 -7.34
CA ASN A 894 12.25 -7.88 -8.54
C ASN A 894 13.22 -9.07 -8.40
N GLU A 895 13.78 -9.32 -7.21
CA GLU A 895 14.73 -10.43 -6.99
C GLU A 895 14.05 -11.81 -7.07
N ASN A 896 12.83 -11.92 -6.55
CA ASN A 896 12.10 -13.18 -6.41
C ASN A 896 10.59 -13.04 -6.76
N PRO A 897 10.24 -12.74 -8.02
CA PRO A 897 8.86 -12.43 -8.40
C PRO A 897 7.95 -13.66 -8.28
N SER A 898 6.77 -13.45 -7.73
CA SER A 898 5.74 -14.47 -7.44
C SER A 898 4.36 -13.82 -7.35
N SER A 899 3.29 -14.63 -7.40
CA SER A 899 1.92 -14.16 -7.20
C SER A 899 1.75 -13.41 -5.89
N SER A 900 2.43 -13.85 -4.82
CA SER A 900 2.45 -13.14 -3.54
C SER A 900 3.05 -11.73 -3.62
N SER A 901 4.01 -11.50 -4.52
CA SER A 901 4.63 -10.18 -4.69
C SER A 901 3.61 -9.12 -5.14
N ASN A 902 2.58 -9.52 -5.89
CA ASN A 902 1.54 -8.62 -6.39
C ASN A 902 0.55 -8.18 -5.30
N VAL A 903 0.42 -8.95 -4.21
CA VAL A 903 -0.52 -8.66 -3.12
C VAL A 903 0.14 -8.04 -1.89
N VAL A 904 1.47 -7.87 -1.89
CA VAL A 904 2.21 -7.18 -0.82
C VAL A 904 2.39 -5.70 -1.16
N PHE A 905 1.98 -4.84 -0.23
CA PHE A 905 1.95 -3.39 -0.37
C PHE A 905 2.83 -2.70 0.66
N TYR A 906 3.35 -1.54 0.28
CA TYR A 906 3.92 -0.58 1.21
C TYR A 906 2.93 0.57 1.42
N ILE A 907 2.39 0.66 2.65
CA ILE A 907 1.50 1.73 3.08
C ILE A 907 2.33 2.74 3.88
N GLY A 908 2.43 3.96 3.38
CA GLY A 908 3.25 5.03 3.95
C GLY A 908 3.98 5.87 2.90
N ASP A 909 4.85 6.77 3.37
CA ASP A 909 5.68 7.61 2.52
C ASP A 909 6.86 6.82 1.91
N PRO A 910 7.00 6.72 0.57
CA PRO A 910 8.04 5.90 -0.07
C PRO A 910 9.48 6.40 0.13
N ALA A 911 9.64 7.69 0.45
CA ALA A 911 10.93 8.28 0.75
C ALA A 911 11.37 8.07 2.21
N LEU A 912 10.53 7.45 3.05
CA LEU A 912 10.80 7.20 4.46
C LEU A 912 11.92 6.17 4.64
N MET A 913 12.94 6.55 5.41
CA MET A 913 13.96 5.64 5.89
C MET A 913 13.57 5.07 7.24
N LEU A 914 13.84 3.78 7.45
CA LEU A 914 13.74 3.20 8.78
C LEU A 914 14.81 3.87 9.68
N ALA A 915 14.46 4.21 10.93
CA ALA A 915 15.31 4.99 11.82
C ALA A 915 16.43 4.14 12.47
N ILE A 916 17.13 3.34 11.66
CA ILE A 916 18.25 2.50 12.10
C ILE A 916 19.40 3.42 12.55
N PRO A 917 19.87 3.33 13.80
CA PRO A 917 20.98 4.15 14.27
C PRO A 917 22.30 3.77 13.57
N LYS A 918 23.22 4.73 13.43
CA LYS A 918 24.52 4.47 12.79
C LYS A 918 25.44 3.65 13.72
N PRO A 919 26.25 2.72 13.21
CA PRO A 919 27.39 2.23 13.97
C PRO A 919 28.49 3.32 14.07
N ARG A 920 29.39 3.33 15.08
CA ARG A 920 29.66 2.26 16.07
C ARG A 920 29.90 2.83 17.48
N ILE A 921 29.31 2.18 18.50
CA ILE A 921 29.68 2.35 19.91
C ILE A 921 30.52 1.13 20.34
N ASN A 922 31.70 1.38 20.92
CA ASN A 922 32.67 0.37 21.32
C ASN A 922 32.86 0.34 22.84
N LEU A 923 32.81 -0.86 23.43
CA LEU A 923 33.32 -1.10 24.76
C LEU A 923 34.86 -1.12 24.69
N THR A 924 35.55 -0.33 25.52
CA THR A 924 37.03 -0.28 25.52
C THR A 924 37.62 -0.90 26.78
N LYS A 925 36.98 -0.71 27.94
CA LYS A 925 37.46 -1.23 29.23
C LYS A 925 36.34 -1.74 30.12
N VAL A 926 36.66 -2.75 30.92
CA VAL A 926 35.85 -3.23 32.06
C VAL A 926 36.75 -3.25 33.29
N ASN A 927 36.38 -2.54 34.35
CA ASN A 927 37.19 -2.38 35.57
C ASN A 927 38.63 -1.91 35.26
N ASP A 928 38.74 -0.91 34.38
CA ASP A 928 40.01 -0.34 33.89
C ASP A 928 40.93 -1.32 33.12
N ILE A 929 40.49 -2.56 32.90
CA ILE A 929 41.17 -3.57 32.07
C ILE A 929 40.65 -3.45 30.64
N VAL A 930 41.57 -3.34 29.67
CA VAL A 930 41.22 -3.25 28.25
C VAL A 930 40.61 -4.57 27.77
N ILE A 931 39.54 -4.50 26.97
CA ILE A 931 38.79 -5.69 26.50
C ILE A 931 39.61 -6.70 25.69
N SER A 932 40.80 -6.32 25.19
CA SER A 932 41.74 -7.23 24.52
C SER A 932 42.48 -8.15 25.50
N GLN A 933 42.40 -7.88 26.81
CA GLN A 933 42.96 -8.69 27.88
C GLN A 933 41.86 -9.54 28.52
N THR A 934 42.24 -10.56 29.30
CA THR A 934 41.28 -11.36 30.06
C THR A 934 40.63 -10.50 31.14
N ILE A 935 39.34 -10.19 30.95
CA ILE A 935 38.52 -9.49 31.93
C ILE A 935 37.92 -10.48 32.93
N PRO A 936 37.79 -10.14 34.22
CA PRO A 936 37.08 -10.95 35.19
C PRO A 936 35.60 -11.12 34.81
N ASP A 937 35.03 -12.28 35.17
CA ASP A 937 33.60 -12.51 35.05
C ASP A 937 32.81 -11.50 35.91
N LEU A 938 31.70 -11.01 35.38
CA LEU A 938 30.74 -10.18 36.11
C LEU A 938 29.95 -11.09 37.07
N LYS A 939 30.48 -11.22 38.29
CA LYS A 939 29.87 -11.99 39.38
C LYS A 939 28.81 -11.18 40.10
N SER A 940 27.82 -11.86 40.67
CA SER A 940 26.78 -11.22 41.48
C SER A 940 27.39 -10.40 42.61
N LEU A 941 26.78 -9.24 42.92
CA LEU A 941 27.22 -8.28 43.94
C LEU A 941 28.60 -7.65 43.70
N SER A 942 29.15 -7.77 42.48
CA SER A 942 30.38 -7.07 42.11
C SER A 942 30.06 -5.68 41.58
N LYS A 943 30.79 -4.66 42.03
CA LYS A 943 30.77 -3.35 41.39
C LYS A 943 31.59 -3.39 40.11
N ILE A 944 30.97 -2.99 39.00
CA ILE A 944 31.54 -3.04 37.66
C ILE A 944 31.58 -1.63 37.10
N LYS A 945 32.73 -1.29 36.53
CA LYS A 945 32.99 -0.04 35.81
C LYS A 945 33.12 -0.33 34.32
N ILE A 946 32.30 0.33 33.52
CA ILE A 946 32.25 0.21 32.06
C ILE A 946 32.74 1.50 31.43
N SER A 947 33.71 1.40 30.52
CA SER A 947 34.18 2.54 29.72
C SER A 947 34.17 2.19 28.24
N GLY A 948 33.85 3.17 27.40
CA GLY A 948 33.77 2.98 25.96
C GLY A 948 33.86 4.29 25.18
N GLU A 949 33.73 4.15 23.87
CA GLU A 949 33.85 5.27 22.95
C GLU A 949 32.88 5.14 21.75
N ILE A 950 32.58 6.28 21.14
CA ILE A 950 31.79 6.39 19.93
C ILE A 950 32.73 6.71 18.77
N THR A 951 32.68 5.86 17.74
CA THR A 951 33.53 5.98 16.56
C THR A 951 32.69 6.07 15.30
N ASP A 952 33.31 6.55 14.23
CA ASP A 952 32.79 6.31 12.88
C ASP A 952 32.93 4.83 12.46
N GLU A 953 32.48 4.51 11.25
CA GLU A 953 32.55 3.16 10.69
C GLU A 953 33.99 2.67 10.46
N ASN A 954 34.98 3.57 10.43
CA ASN A 954 36.40 3.26 10.27
C ASN A 954 37.13 3.09 11.62
N ASN A 955 36.39 3.09 12.74
CA ASN A 955 36.92 3.08 14.11
C ASN A 955 37.72 4.35 14.48
N THR A 956 37.41 5.49 13.86
CA THR A 956 37.96 6.79 14.26
C THR A 956 37.08 7.41 15.33
N LEU A 957 37.66 7.79 16.48
CA LEU A 957 36.95 8.44 17.58
C LEU A 957 36.24 9.72 17.13
N LEU A 958 34.95 9.84 17.42
CA LEU A 958 34.16 11.05 17.21
C LEU A 958 34.38 12.04 18.37
N SER A 959 35.55 12.68 18.39
CA SER A 959 35.97 13.58 19.47
C SER A 959 35.09 14.82 19.70
N ASN A 960 34.19 15.15 18.77
CA ASN A 960 33.22 16.24 18.89
C ASN A 960 31.81 15.75 19.28
N TYR A 961 31.68 14.49 19.68
CA TYR A 961 30.40 13.92 20.06
C TYR A 961 30.13 14.13 21.56
N ASN A 962 29.12 14.95 21.86
CA ASN A 962 28.62 15.14 23.22
C ASN A 962 27.13 14.78 23.25
N GLY A 963 26.72 13.95 24.20
CA GLY A 963 25.39 13.35 24.17
C GLY A 963 25.07 12.51 25.38
N GLU A 964 24.03 11.70 25.25
CA GLU A 964 23.57 10.75 26.27
C GLU A 964 23.61 9.33 25.71
N LEU A 965 24.18 8.41 26.48
CA LEU A 965 24.21 6.98 26.23
C LEU A 965 23.15 6.29 27.09
N ALA A 966 22.25 5.54 26.48
CA ALA A 966 21.41 4.54 27.12
C ALA A 966 22.05 3.15 26.95
N THR A 967 22.23 2.45 28.07
CA THR A 967 22.80 1.09 28.10
C THR A 967 21.82 0.09 28.70
N ALA A 968 21.68 -1.05 28.04
CA ALA A 968 21.02 -2.23 28.60
C ALA A 968 22.02 -3.40 28.66
N ILE A 969 22.20 -4.00 29.83
CA ILE A 969 23.03 -5.20 30.01
C ILE A 969 22.09 -6.37 30.28
N PHE A 970 22.09 -7.34 29.38
CA PHE A 970 21.31 -8.56 29.47
C PHE A 970 22.18 -9.69 30.05
N ASP A 971 21.59 -10.51 30.91
CA ASP A 971 22.16 -11.81 31.29
C ASP A 971 22.27 -12.72 30.04
N LYS A 972 22.84 -13.89 30.23
CA LYS A 972 22.99 -14.93 29.21
C LYS A 972 21.66 -15.32 28.56
N LEU A 973 21.74 -15.78 27.32
CA LEU A 973 20.59 -16.23 26.54
C LEU A 973 19.79 -17.30 27.29
N ILE A 974 18.47 -17.21 27.18
CA ILE A 974 17.54 -18.17 27.77
C ILE A 974 17.04 -19.09 26.66
N THR A 975 17.14 -20.39 26.89
CA THR A 975 16.48 -21.40 26.04
C THR A 975 15.04 -21.57 26.50
N ASN A 976 14.09 -21.14 25.68
CA ASN A 976 12.66 -21.37 25.85
C ASN A 976 12.22 -22.56 24.99
N THR A 977 11.04 -23.11 25.28
CA THR A 977 10.46 -24.25 24.54
C THR A 977 8.98 -23.97 24.30
N THR A 978 8.50 -24.21 23.07
CA THR A 978 7.05 -24.16 22.79
C THR A 978 6.33 -25.33 23.45
N LEU A 979 5.05 -25.15 23.79
CA LEU A 979 4.28 -26.07 24.62
C LEU A 979 3.49 -27.10 23.81
N ASN A 980 3.36 -26.92 22.48
CA ASN A 980 2.52 -27.74 21.62
C ASN A 980 1.08 -27.84 22.17
N ASN A 981 0.47 -26.67 22.45
CA ASN A 981 -0.83 -26.57 23.12
C ASN A 981 -1.92 -27.38 22.38
N ASP A 982 -1.93 -27.32 21.04
CA ASP A 982 -2.95 -27.97 20.19
C ASP A 982 -2.54 -29.34 19.62
N GLY A 983 -1.29 -29.77 19.83
CA GLY A 983 -0.83 -31.10 19.40
C GLY A 983 -0.40 -31.21 17.95
N PHE A 984 -0.40 -30.13 17.16
CA PHE A 984 -0.10 -30.18 15.73
C PHE A 984 1.36 -29.95 15.36
N SER A 985 2.23 -29.49 16.28
CA SER A 985 3.66 -29.28 15.98
C SER A 985 4.57 -29.79 17.11
N PRO A 986 5.73 -30.39 16.82
CA PRO A 986 6.63 -30.82 17.88
C PRO A 986 7.16 -29.61 18.67
N PRO A 987 7.32 -29.72 20.01
CA PRO A 987 7.96 -28.68 20.82
C PRO A 987 9.30 -28.23 20.24
N MET A 988 9.46 -26.94 20.04
CA MET A 988 10.67 -26.33 19.47
C MET A 988 11.40 -25.53 20.54
N GLN A 989 12.73 -25.73 20.62
CA GLN A 989 13.59 -24.88 21.45
C GLN A 989 14.05 -23.65 20.68
N PHE A 990 14.03 -22.50 21.34
CA PHE A 990 14.54 -21.24 20.79
C PHE A 990 15.23 -20.42 21.86
N LYS A 991 16.11 -19.50 21.45
CA LYS A 991 16.85 -18.63 22.36
C LYS A 991 16.30 -17.21 22.34
N THR A 992 16.18 -16.60 23.52
CA THR A 992 15.88 -15.16 23.71
C THR A 992 16.97 -14.50 24.55
N LEU A 993 17.01 -13.17 24.55
CA LEU A 993 17.83 -12.42 25.49
C LEU A 993 17.45 -12.79 26.93
N GLY A 994 18.45 -12.79 27.82
CA GLY A 994 18.21 -12.95 29.25
C GLY A 994 17.63 -11.70 29.89
N GLU A 995 17.29 -11.81 31.17
CA GLU A 995 16.80 -10.68 31.96
C GLU A 995 17.79 -9.51 31.92
N THR A 996 17.26 -8.29 31.97
CA THR A 996 18.11 -7.10 31.95
C THR A 996 18.65 -6.83 33.34
N ILE A 997 19.94 -7.05 33.55
CA ILE A 997 20.60 -6.90 34.85
C ILE A 997 21.01 -5.46 35.17
N PHE A 998 20.98 -4.57 34.16
CA PHE A 998 21.20 -3.15 34.32
C PHE A 998 20.58 -2.35 33.16
N ARG A 999 19.84 -1.28 33.48
CA ARG A 999 19.35 -0.26 32.54
C ARG A 999 19.77 1.11 33.02
N GLY A 1000 20.75 1.73 32.38
CA GLY A 1000 21.27 3.02 32.85
C GLY A 1000 21.71 3.98 31.78
N ASN A 1001 21.77 5.25 32.19
CA ASN A 1001 22.09 6.38 31.33
C ASN A 1001 23.42 7.01 31.76
N ALA A 1002 24.26 7.36 30.79
CA ALA A 1002 25.57 7.99 31.01
C ALA A 1002 25.80 9.15 30.05
N SER A 1003 26.53 10.16 30.49
CA SER A 1003 26.98 11.27 29.66
C SER A 1003 28.09 10.80 28.72
N VAL A 1004 28.01 11.22 27.46
CA VAL A 1004 29.09 11.09 26.48
C VAL A 1004 29.77 12.43 26.34
N THR A 1005 31.08 12.47 26.57
CA THR A 1005 31.92 13.68 26.43
C THR A 1005 33.05 13.39 25.46
N ASN A 1006 33.17 14.20 24.41
CA ASN A 1006 34.19 14.04 23.34
C ASN A 1006 34.27 12.61 22.78
N GLY A 1007 33.10 11.99 22.58
CA GLY A 1007 32.97 10.62 22.09
C GLY A 1007 33.34 9.54 23.10
N GLN A 1008 33.56 9.86 24.37
CA GLN A 1008 33.91 8.89 25.42
C GLN A 1008 32.85 8.86 26.51
N PHE A 1009 32.65 7.70 27.11
CA PHE A 1009 31.71 7.51 28.20
C PHE A 1009 32.24 6.54 29.25
N GLU A 1010 31.74 6.69 30.47
CA GLU A 1010 32.04 5.83 31.59
C GLU A 1010 30.84 5.79 32.54
N PHE A 1011 30.51 4.61 33.07
CA PHE A 1011 29.53 4.46 34.15
C PHE A 1011 29.88 3.25 35.01
N SER A 1012 29.26 3.18 36.19
CA SER A 1012 29.40 2.03 37.10
C SER A 1012 28.02 1.50 37.49
N PHE A 1013 27.97 0.24 37.88
CA PHE A 1013 26.79 -0.40 38.47
C PHE A 1013 27.21 -1.57 39.35
N VAL A 1014 26.30 -2.08 40.17
CA VAL A 1014 26.50 -3.32 40.93
C VAL A 1014 25.69 -4.42 40.25
N VAL A 1015 26.32 -5.57 39.99
CA VAL A 1015 25.65 -6.72 39.37
C VAL A 1015 24.61 -7.28 40.35
N PRO A 1016 23.33 -7.40 39.96
CA PRO A 1016 22.29 -7.95 40.83
C PRO A 1016 22.61 -9.32 41.40
N ARG A 1017 22.13 -9.60 42.61
CA ARG A 1017 22.22 -10.92 43.23
C ARG A 1017 21.54 -12.01 42.41
N ASP A 1018 20.48 -11.65 41.70
CA ASP A 1018 19.58 -12.54 40.98
C ASP A 1018 20.05 -12.94 39.57
N ILE A 1019 21.28 -12.57 39.18
CA ILE A 1019 21.85 -13.14 37.95
C ILE A 1019 21.89 -14.67 38.05
N ARG A 1020 21.75 -15.34 36.91
CA ARG A 1020 21.85 -16.80 36.89
C ARG A 1020 23.29 -17.24 37.20
N ILE A 1021 23.45 -18.22 38.09
CA ILE A 1021 24.77 -18.66 38.61
C ILE A 1021 25.74 -19.19 37.54
N PRO A 1022 25.34 -20.04 36.57
CA PRO A 1022 26.28 -20.55 35.57
C PRO A 1022 26.93 -19.42 34.77
N VAL A 1023 28.25 -19.48 34.60
CA VAL A 1023 29.01 -18.49 33.83
C VAL A 1023 28.82 -18.75 32.34
N ASP A 1024 28.31 -17.76 31.62
CA ASP A 1024 28.24 -17.74 30.16
C ASP A 1024 28.29 -16.30 29.64
N ASN A 1025 28.31 -16.13 28.32
CA ASN A 1025 28.34 -14.82 27.69
C ASN A 1025 27.01 -14.07 27.88
N GLY A 1026 27.08 -12.87 28.43
CA GLY A 1026 26.00 -11.88 28.44
C GLY A 1026 26.09 -10.92 27.27
N ARG A 1027 25.18 -9.95 27.22
CA ARG A 1027 25.13 -8.94 26.16
C ARG A 1027 25.03 -7.54 26.74
N ILE A 1028 25.83 -6.63 26.21
CA ILE A 1028 25.65 -5.19 26.40
C ILE A 1028 25.08 -4.61 25.10
N SER A 1029 24.00 -3.85 25.18
CA SER A 1029 23.43 -3.06 24.09
C SER A 1029 23.57 -1.58 24.41
N PHE A 1030 24.11 -0.83 23.44
CA PHE A 1030 24.35 0.60 23.54
C PHE A 1030 23.49 1.36 22.54
N TYR A 1031 22.91 2.47 22.99
CA TYR A 1031 22.28 3.47 22.14
C TYR A 1031 22.73 4.86 22.60
N SER A 1032 23.20 5.71 21.71
CA SER A 1032 23.57 7.09 22.05
C SER A 1032 22.82 8.07 21.17
N LYS A 1033 22.40 9.19 21.76
CA LYS A 1033 21.90 10.36 21.03
C LYS A 1033 22.81 11.56 21.29
N LYS A 1034 23.08 12.35 20.26
CA LYS A 1034 23.90 13.55 20.36
C LYS A 1034 23.06 14.74 20.83
N ASN A 1035 23.68 15.66 21.56
CA ASN A 1035 23.04 16.90 21.94
C ASN A 1035 22.90 17.83 20.73
N GLU A 1036 21.83 18.64 20.72
CA GLU A 1036 21.60 19.74 19.77
C GLU A 1036 21.56 19.37 18.27
N SER A 1037 21.63 18.07 17.94
CA SER A 1037 21.63 17.56 16.57
C SER A 1037 20.95 16.20 16.48
N LEU A 1038 20.27 15.96 15.36
CA LEU A 1038 19.50 14.74 15.08
C LEU A 1038 20.41 13.56 14.67
N GLU A 1039 21.37 13.21 15.52
CA GLU A 1039 22.38 12.18 15.28
C GLU A 1039 22.36 11.13 16.40
N ASN A 1040 22.42 9.85 16.03
CA ASN A 1040 22.44 8.74 16.99
C ASN A 1040 23.33 7.58 16.55
N GLN A 1041 23.78 6.81 17.53
CA GLN A 1041 24.69 5.69 17.34
C GLN A 1041 24.23 4.46 18.12
N THR A 1042 24.65 3.29 17.63
CA THR A 1042 24.39 2.00 18.27
C THR A 1042 25.66 1.17 18.37
N GLY A 1043 25.66 0.22 19.29
CA GLY A 1043 26.72 -0.74 19.46
C GLY A 1043 26.30 -1.88 20.38
N TYR A 1044 27.13 -2.92 20.42
CA TYR A 1044 26.89 -4.07 21.28
C TYR A 1044 28.21 -4.73 21.69
N ASN A 1045 28.15 -5.57 22.73
CA ASN A 1045 29.22 -6.48 23.10
C ASN A 1045 28.63 -7.79 23.62
N ASN A 1046 29.10 -8.93 23.09
CA ASN A 1046 28.69 -10.28 23.52
C ASN A 1046 29.85 -11.08 24.13
N THR A 1047 30.96 -10.44 24.49
CA THR A 1047 32.18 -11.12 24.98
C THR A 1047 32.29 -11.11 26.51
N ILE A 1048 31.49 -10.29 27.18
CA ILE A 1048 31.46 -10.26 28.65
C ILE A 1048 30.85 -11.55 29.20
N LYS A 1049 31.47 -12.10 30.23
CA LYS A 1049 30.94 -13.27 30.95
C LYS A 1049 30.19 -12.84 32.18
N ILE A 1050 28.98 -13.35 32.37
CA ILE A 1050 28.12 -13.08 33.53
C ILE A 1050 27.83 -14.41 34.24
N GLY A 1051 28.07 -14.45 35.55
CA GLY A 1051 27.80 -15.61 36.39
C GLY A 1051 28.76 -15.71 37.58
N GLY A 1052 28.49 -16.64 38.48
CA GLY A 1052 29.21 -16.81 39.73
C GLY A 1052 28.83 -15.78 40.81
N ILE A 1053 29.38 -15.98 42.00
CA ILE A 1053 29.08 -15.19 43.21
C ILE A 1053 30.35 -14.49 43.68
N ASN A 1054 30.26 -13.21 44.04
CA ASN A 1054 31.32 -12.54 44.78
C ASN A 1054 31.25 -12.91 46.26
N GLU A 1055 32.05 -13.87 46.69
CA GLU A 1055 32.11 -14.32 48.10
C GLU A 1055 32.61 -13.24 49.07
N ASN A 1056 33.22 -12.16 48.57
CA ASN A 1056 33.75 -11.06 49.36
C ASN A 1056 32.89 -9.78 49.27
N ALA A 1057 31.64 -9.87 48.82
CA ALA A 1057 30.76 -8.70 48.73
C ALA A 1057 30.42 -8.17 50.14
N PRO A 1058 30.45 -6.85 50.39
CA PRO A 1058 29.97 -6.25 51.64
C PRO A 1058 28.51 -6.63 51.89
N GLN A 1059 28.11 -6.77 53.15
CA GLN A 1059 26.71 -7.02 53.51
C GLN A 1059 25.90 -5.72 53.40
N ASP A 1060 24.73 -5.81 52.76
CA ASP A 1060 23.72 -4.75 52.74
C ASP A 1060 22.39 -5.29 53.30
N ASN A 1061 21.78 -4.54 54.22
CA ASN A 1061 20.46 -4.85 54.77
C ASN A 1061 19.57 -3.60 54.80
N ILE A 1062 19.87 -2.58 53.99
CA ILE A 1062 19.11 -1.33 53.91
C ILE A 1062 18.15 -1.44 52.73
N SER A 1063 16.85 -1.32 52.99
CA SER A 1063 15.86 -1.31 51.90
C SER A 1063 15.96 -0.04 51.05
N PRO A 1064 15.64 -0.13 49.75
CA PRO A 1064 15.59 1.03 48.87
C PRO A 1064 14.52 2.03 49.33
N LYS A 1065 14.71 3.31 49.01
CA LYS A 1065 13.68 4.34 49.23
C LYS A 1065 12.82 4.48 47.98
N VAL A 1066 11.51 4.61 48.14
CA VAL A 1066 10.59 4.83 47.02
C VAL A 1066 9.64 6.01 47.28
N LYS A 1067 9.40 6.81 46.23
CA LYS A 1067 8.34 7.82 46.17
C LYS A 1067 7.44 7.53 44.98
N LEU A 1068 6.13 7.46 45.23
CA LEU A 1068 5.12 7.15 44.22
C LEU A 1068 4.27 8.39 43.93
N TYR A 1069 3.94 8.58 42.66
CA TYR A 1069 3.02 9.62 42.21
C TYR A 1069 2.16 9.12 41.04
N MET A 1070 1.03 9.78 40.80
CA MET A 1070 0.21 9.56 39.60
C MET A 1070 0.34 10.76 38.66
N ASN A 1071 0.69 10.51 37.39
CA ASN A 1071 0.94 11.48 36.32
C ASN A 1071 2.11 12.45 36.51
N ASP A 1072 2.19 13.13 37.66
CA ASP A 1072 3.25 14.09 37.97
C ASP A 1072 3.58 14.10 39.47
N GLU A 1073 4.71 14.72 39.85
CA GLU A 1073 5.18 14.80 41.24
C GLU A 1073 4.32 15.70 42.17
N THR A 1074 3.30 16.37 41.63
CA THR A 1074 2.36 17.19 42.42
C THR A 1074 1.17 16.40 42.94
N PHE A 1075 0.98 15.16 42.46
CA PHE A 1075 -0.08 14.28 42.91
C PHE A 1075 0.05 13.93 44.40
N VAL A 1076 -1.09 13.93 45.10
CA VAL A 1076 -1.18 13.53 46.51
C VAL A 1076 -2.09 12.30 46.58
N SER A 1077 -1.66 11.29 47.33
CA SER A 1077 -2.43 10.06 47.56
C SER A 1077 -3.86 10.37 48.01
N GLY A 1078 -4.84 9.72 47.36
CA GLY A 1078 -6.28 9.99 47.46
C GLY A 1078 -6.82 10.98 46.42
N GLY A 1079 -5.95 11.63 45.64
CA GLY A 1079 -6.31 12.57 44.58
C GLY A 1079 -7.07 11.92 43.42
N ILE A 1080 -7.67 12.74 42.56
CA ILE A 1080 -8.41 12.26 41.39
C ILE A 1080 -7.49 11.97 40.20
N THR A 1081 -7.85 10.98 39.39
CA THR A 1081 -7.24 10.70 38.09
C THR A 1081 -8.30 10.47 37.01
N ASN A 1082 -7.87 10.34 35.75
CA ASN A 1082 -8.69 9.79 34.67
C ASN A 1082 -8.56 8.25 34.63
N GLU A 1083 -9.19 7.61 33.65
CA GLU A 1083 -9.20 6.14 33.47
C GLU A 1083 -7.88 5.58 32.90
N SER A 1084 -6.95 6.44 32.48
CA SER A 1084 -5.64 6.04 31.91
C SER A 1084 -4.47 6.88 32.46
N PRO A 1085 -4.20 6.84 33.77
CA PRO A 1085 -3.10 7.61 34.37
C PRO A 1085 -1.74 6.90 34.20
N PHE A 1086 -0.66 7.61 34.48
CA PHE A 1086 0.69 7.06 34.61
C PHE A 1086 1.05 6.89 36.09
N LEU A 1087 1.66 5.76 36.46
CA LEU A 1087 2.38 5.60 37.71
C LEU A 1087 3.82 6.07 37.53
N LEU A 1088 4.26 6.95 38.42
CA LEU A 1088 5.65 7.38 38.54
C LEU A 1088 6.23 6.82 39.84
N ALA A 1089 7.35 6.11 39.75
CA ALA A 1089 8.09 5.63 40.91
C ALA A 1089 9.53 6.15 40.85
N PHE A 1090 9.98 6.83 41.89
CA PHE A 1090 11.35 7.29 42.05
C PHE A 1090 12.03 6.47 43.13
N LEU A 1091 13.15 5.85 42.79
CA LEU A 1091 13.84 4.87 43.61
C LEU A 1091 15.28 5.30 43.88
N GLU A 1092 15.74 5.10 45.11
CA GLU A 1092 17.09 5.44 45.58
C GLU A 1092 17.66 4.32 46.45
N ASP A 1093 18.86 3.85 46.12
CA ASP A 1093 19.63 2.84 46.88
C ASP A 1093 21.14 2.95 46.61
N GLU A 1094 22.00 2.73 47.61
CA GLU A 1094 23.46 2.87 47.48
C GLU A 1094 24.08 1.87 46.49
N ASN A 1095 23.52 0.67 46.40
CA ASN A 1095 23.97 -0.39 45.50
C ASN A 1095 23.11 -0.45 44.22
N GLY A 1096 22.02 0.30 44.17
CA GLY A 1096 21.13 0.43 43.02
C GLY A 1096 19.94 -0.53 43.11
N ILE A 1097 19.05 -0.40 42.13
CA ILE A 1097 17.80 -1.16 42.08
C ILE A 1097 17.98 -2.42 41.25
N ASN A 1098 17.42 -3.53 41.73
CA ASN A 1098 17.41 -4.78 41.01
C ASN A 1098 16.45 -4.70 39.82
N THR A 1099 17.00 -4.81 38.61
CA THR A 1099 16.22 -4.94 37.37
C THR A 1099 16.20 -6.36 36.84
N ALA A 1100 16.95 -7.27 37.45
CA ALA A 1100 16.97 -8.68 37.07
C ALA A 1100 15.75 -9.40 37.66
N SER A 1101 15.03 -10.12 36.82
CA SER A 1101 13.84 -10.88 37.23
C SER A 1101 14.25 -12.17 37.95
N GLY A 1102 14.55 -12.06 39.24
CA GLY A 1102 14.75 -13.20 40.15
C GLY A 1102 13.41 -13.78 40.63
N ILE A 1103 13.41 -15.02 41.13
CA ILE A 1103 12.18 -15.64 41.67
C ILE A 1103 11.65 -14.79 42.83
N GLY A 1104 10.57 -14.04 42.59
CA GLY A 1104 9.90 -13.20 43.59
C GLY A 1104 10.50 -11.82 43.80
N HIS A 1105 11.48 -11.39 42.99
CA HIS A 1105 12.17 -10.09 43.16
C HIS A 1105 11.93 -9.10 42.01
N ASP A 1106 10.83 -9.28 41.26
CA ASP A 1106 10.41 -8.31 40.25
C ASP A 1106 9.99 -6.98 40.87
N ILE A 1107 10.16 -5.90 40.10
CA ILE A 1107 9.46 -4.64 40.38
C ILE A 1107 8.01 -4.87 39.98
N VAL A 1108 7.09 -4.82 40.94
CA VAL A 1108 5.67 -5.11 40.69
C VAL A 1108 4.74 -4.02 41.21
N ALA A 1109 3.66 -3.79 40.47
CA ALA A 1109 2.51 -3.04 40.94
C ALA A 1109 1.28 -3.95 41.00
N ILE A 1110 0.59 -3.94 42.14
CA ILE A 1110 -0.62 -4.72 42.39
C ILE A 1110 -1.77 -3.73 42.51
N LEU A 1111 -2.72 -3.79 41.58
CA LEU A 1111 -3.90 -2.95 41.56
C LEU A 1111 -5.02 -3.62 42.36
N ASP A 1112 -5.58 -2.90 43.33
CA ASP A 1112 -6.74 -3.31 44.15
C ASP A 1112 -6.62 -4.69 44.82
N GLY A 1113 -5.39 -5.10 45.13
CA GLY A 1113 -5.12 -6.38 45.77
C GLY A 1113 -5.17 -7.60 44.84
N ASP A 1114 -5.23 -7.41 43.51
CA ASP A 1114 -5.12 -8.51 42.55
C ASP A 1114 -3.69 -9.05 42.45
N VAL A 1115 -3.31 -9.85 43.45
CA VAL A 1115 -2.00 -10.51 43.52
C VAL A 1115 -1.83 -11.59 42.45
N SER A 1116 -2.90 -12.02 41.78
CA SER A 1116 -2.85 -13.05 40.75
C SER A 1116 -2.41 -12.49 39.39
N ASN A 1117 -2.61 -11.19 39.15
CA ASN A 1117 -2.23 -10.52 37.92
C ASN A 1117 -1.38 -9.25 38.19
N PRO A 1118 -0.17 -9.38 38.77
CA PRO A 1118 0.68 -8.22 39.02
C PRO A 1118 1.20 -7.62 37.71
N TYR A 1119 1.32 -6.30 37.68
CA TYR A 1119 2.04 -5.60 36.61
C TYR A 1119 3.55 -5.74 36.86
N ILE A 1120 4.27 -6.37 35.94
CA ILE A 1120 5.74 -6.50 36.00
C ILE A 1120 6.38 -5.27 35.33
N LEU A 1121 7.23 -4.59 36.09
CA LEU A 1121 7.64 -3.22 35.84
C LEU A 1121 9.15 -3.04 35.58
N ASN A 1122 9.94 -4.12 35.65
CA ASN A 1122 11.41 -4.09 35.56
C ASN A 1122 11.92 -3.32 34.33
N ASP A 1123 11.26 -3.49 33.18
CA ASP A 1123 11.65 -2.88 31.91
C ASP A 1123 11.35 -1.38 31.79
N TYR A 1124 10.53 -0.83 32.69
CA TYR A 1124 10.20 0.59 32.72
C TYR A 1124 11.13 1.39 33.64
N TYR A 1125 11.98 0.73 34.42
CA TYR A 1125 12.98 1.38 35.27
C TYR A 1125 14.23 1.77 34.47
N GLN A 1126 14.75 2.96 34.75
CA GLN A 1126 16.04 3.43 34.26
C GLN A 1126 16.74 4.27 35.32
N THR A 1127 18.08 4.23 35.32
CA THR A 1127 18.87 5.12 36.18
C THR A 1127 18.79 6.58 35.72
N LYS A 1128 19.04 7.49 36.67
CA LYS A 1128 19.35 8.87 36.38
C LYS A 1128 20.68 8.96 35.63
N LEU A 1129 20.86 10.04 34.86
CA LEU A 1129 22.09 10.31 34.13
C LEU A 1129 23.30 10.31 35.09
N ASP A 1130 24.32 9.52 34.75
CA ASP A 1130 25.59 9.36 35.50
C ASP A 1130 25.46 8.82 36.93
N ASP A 1131 24.29 8.30 37.31
CA ASP A 1131 24.02 7.91 38.69
C ASP A 1131 23.20 6.61 38.75
N TYR A 1132 23.87 5.49 39.05
CA TYR A 1132 23.23 4.18 39.20
C TYR A 1132 22.49 4.00 40.53
N THR A 1133 22.69 4.90 41.49
CA THR A 1133 22.08 4.84 42.84
C THR A 1133 20.68 5.46 42.86
N ASN A 1134 20.32 6.22 41.82
CA ASN A 1134 19.03 6.86 41.68
C ASN A 1134 18.39 6.49 40.34
N GLY A 1135 17.08 6.24 40.33
CA GLY A 1135 16.36 5.95 39.11
C GLY A 1135 14.88 6.27 39.19
N ASN A 1136 14.22 6.15 38.04
CA ASN A 1136 12.79 6.35 37.93
C ASN A 1136 12.17 5.33 36.99
N LEU A 1137 10.87 5.13 37.21
CA LEU A 1137 9.99 4.31 36.40
C LEU A 1137 8.73 5.10 36.07
N ARG A 1138 8.27 4.98 34.82
CA ARG A 1138 7.02 5.55 34.32
C ARG A 1138 6.18 4.49 33.62
N PHE A 1139 5.07 4.09 34.23
CA PHE A 1139 4.19 3.03 33.74
C PHE A 1139 2.78 3.53 33.41
N PRO A 1140 2.26 3.31 32.18
CA PRO A 1140 0.88 3.68 31.83
C PRO A 1140 -0.16 2.65 32.31
N PHE A 1141 -1.21 3.10 32.97
CA PHE A 1141 -2.45 2.33 33.14
C PHE A 1141 -3.47 2.63 32.04
N ARG A 1142 -4.43 1.71 31.85
CA ARG A 1142 -5.52 1.80 30.88
C ARG A 1142 -6.82 1.27 31.46
N ASN A 1143 -7.93 1.86 31.04
CA ASN A 1143 -9.29 1.39 31.30
C ASN A 1143 -9.54 1.07 32.77
N LEU A 1144 -8.98 1.89 33.67
CA LEU A 1144 -9.26 1.76 35.09
C LEU A 1144 -10.74 2.11 35.33
N ALA A 1145 -11.44 1.28 36.09
CA ALA A 1145 -12.84 1.50 36.40
C ALA A 1145 -13.00 2.84 37.16
N PRO A 1146 -14.13 3.56 37.04
CA PRO A 1146 -14.40 4.68 37.94
C PRO A 1146 -14.53 4.21 39.39
N GLY A 1147 -13.83 4.87 40.32
CA GLY A 1147 -13.84 4.48 41.73
C GLY A 1147 -12.53 4.78 42.47
N LEU A 1148 -12.48 4.37 43.74
CA LEU A 1148 -11.24 4.41 44.53
C LEU A 1148 -10.39 3.19 44.20
N HIS A 1149 -9.12 3.43 43.88
CA HIS A 1149 -8.14 2.41 43.59
C HIS A 1149 -6.94 2.52 44.53
N THR A 1150 -6.29 1.38 44.77
CA THR A 1150 -5.03 1.30 45.51
C THR A 1150 -3.99 0.54 44.68
N ILE A 1151 -2.81 1.12 44.50
CA ILE A 1151 -1.64 0.42 43.97
C ILE A 1151 -0.70 0.10 45.12
N SER A 1152 -0.42 -1.18 45.33
CA SER A 1152 0.72 -1.64 46.14
C SER A 1152 1.91 -1.86 45.22
N PHE A 1153 2.97 -1.09 45.41
CA PHE A 1153 4.19 -1.14 44.62
C PHE A 1153 5.33 -1.75 45.43
N THR A 1154 5.98 -2.80 44.89
CA THR A 1154 7.11 -3.47 45.51
C THR A 1154 8.33 -3.40 44.60
N ALA A 1155 9.49 -3.07 45.15
CA ALA A 1155 10.78 -3.08 44.46
C ALA A 1155 11.88 -3.59 45.38
N TRP A 1156 13.01 -3.99 44.79
CA TRP A 1156 14.14 -4.60 45.49
C TRP A 1156 15.44 -3.89 45.12
N ASP A 1157 16.36 -3.75 46.07
CA ASP A 1157 17.74 -3.39 45.74
C ASP A 1157 18.48 -4.59 45.12
N VAL A 1158 19.69 -4.36 44.59
CA VAL A 1158 20.53 -5.42 44.00
C VAL A 1158 20.96 -6.52 44.99
N TYR A 1159 20.82 -6.32 46.30
CA TYR A 1159 21.12 -7.28 47.38
C TYR A 1159 19.91 -8.12 47.82
N ASN A 1160 18.74 -7.82 47.26
CA ASN A 1160 17.42 -8.39 47.54
C ASN A 1160 16.82 -7.92 48.87
N ASN A 1161 17.01 -6.66 49.26
CA ASN A 1161 16.23 -5.99 50.30
C ASN A 1161 14.96 -5.34 49.67
N PRO A 1162 13.75 -5.67 50.15
CA PRO A 1162 12.51 -5.15 49.56
C PRO A 1162 12.10 -3.80 50.14
N VAL A 1163 11.37 -3.02 49.35
CA VAL A 1163 10.51 -1.92 49.80
C VAL A 1163 9.10 -2.12 49.24
N THR A 1164 8.07 -1.82 50.02
CA THR A 1164 6.68 -1.80 49.55
C THR A 1164 5.99 -0.53 50.02
N ASN A 1165 5.45 0.23 49.07
CA ASN A 1165 4.69 1.44 49.33
C ASN A 1165 3.34 1.37 48.61
N GLU A 1166 2.33 2.01 49.19
CA GLU A 1166 1.01 2.12 48.60
C GLU A 1166 0.71 3.54 48.15
N ILE A 1167 -0.06 3.66 47.07
CA ILE A 1167 -0.66 4.93 46.63
C ILE A 1167 -2.13 4.72 46.31
N GLN A 1168 -2.97 5.59 46.85
CA GLN A 1168 -4.41 5.60 46.58
C GLN A 1168 -4.75 6.70 45.58
N PHE A 1169 -5.77 6.47 44.76
CA PHE A 1169 -6.26 7.47 43.83
C PHE A 1169 -7.71 7.18 43.46
N THR A 1170 -8.46 8.21 43.07
CA THR A 1170 -9.86 8.07 42.64
C THR A 1170 -9.98 8.32 41.16
N VAL A 1171 -10.31 7.29 40.38
CA VAL A 1171 -10.60 7.42 38.96
C VAL A 1171 -11.97 8.06 38.78
N VAL A 1172 -12.00 9.19 38.08
CA VAL A 1172 -13.24 9.88 37.72
C VAL A 1172 -13.44 9.74 36.21
N GLY A 1173 -14.53 9.08 35.81
CA GLY A 1173 -14.81 8.79 34.41
C GLY A 1173 -14.91 10.02 33.52
N ASP A 1174 -14.74 9.81 32.22
CA ASP A 1174 -14.62 10.87 31.23
C ASP A 1174 -15.96 11.50 30.78
N ASP A 1175 -17.08 11.18 31.43
CA ASP A 1175 -18.40 11.70 31.05
C ASP A 1175 -18.72 13.10 31.60
N SER A 1176 -17.96 13.56 32.61
CA SER A 1176 -18.17 14.87 33.25
C SER A 1176 -16.85 15.55 33.60
N LEU A 1177 -16.85 16.88 33.68
CA LEU A 1177 -15.73 17.65 34.24
C LEU A 1177 -15.93 17.73 35.76
N THR A 1178 -14.94 17.33 36.53
CA THR A 1178 -15.00 17.33 38.00
C THR A 1178 -13.92 18.22 38.59
N LEU A 1179 -14.27 19.00 39.62
CA LEU A 1179 -13.34 19.83 40.40
C LEU A 1179 -13.21 19.29 41.82
N SER A 1180 -11.98 19.09 42.28
CA SER A 1180 -11.66 18.73 43.67
C SER A 1180 -10.55 19.63 44.21
N HIS A 1181 -10.34 19.61 45.53
CA HIS A 1181 -9.28 20.38 46.20
C HIS A 1181 -9.22 21.87 45.79
N VAL A 1182 -10.40 22.48 45.59
CA VAL A 1182 -10.51 23.90 45.26
C VAL A 1182 -10.19 24.70 46.51
N LEU A 1183 -9.13 25.51 46.45
CA LEU A 1183 -8.69 26.37 47.55
C LEU A 1183 -7.97 27.60 47.02
N ASN A 1184 -7.70 28.54 47.91
CA ASN A 1184 -6.77 29.63 47.62
C ASN A 1184 -5.61 29.61 48.63
N TYR A 1185 -4.39 29.89 48.18
CA TYR A 1185 -3.20 29.88 49.03
C TYR A 1185 -2.25 31.05 48.67
N PRO A 1186 -1.73 31.80 49.65
CA PRO A 1186 -2.08 31.75 51.08
C PRO A 1186 -3.54 32.18 51.37
N ASN A 1187 -4.13 31.64 52.44
CA ASN A 1187 -5.43 32.04 52.97
C ASN A 1187 -5.42 31.88 54.50
N PRO A 1188 -5.51 32.98 55.29
CA PRO A 1188 -5.73 34.36 54.87
C PRO A 1188 -4.47 34.98 54.20
N PHE A 1189 -4.64 35.98 53.34
CA PHE A 1189 -3.51 36.66 52.64
C PHE A 1189 -3.49 38.18 52.83
N SER A 1190 -2.32 38.79 52.65
CA SER A 1190 -2.10 40.24 52.77
C SER A 1190 -1.53 40.91 51.51
N THR A 1191 -0.85 40.14 50.64
CA THR A 1191 -0.22 40.63 49.41
C THR A 1191 -0.80 40.01 48.15
N TYR A 1192 -0.91 38.68 48.10
CA TYR A 1192 -1.52 37.96 46.99
C TYR A 1192 -2.03 36.58 47.46
N THR A 1193 -2.93 35.99 46.69
CA THR A 1193 -3.33 34.58 46.78
C THR A 1193 -3.33 33.97 45.38
N GLN A 1194 -3.10 32.67 45.30
CA GLN A 1194 -3.35 31.87 44.11
C GLN A 1194 -4.58 31.02 44.31
N PHE A 1195 -5.34 30.75 43.25
CA PHE A 1195 -6.46 29.82 43.25
C PHE A 1195 -5.99 28.48 42.70
N TRP A 1196 -6.03 27.47 43.56
CA TRP A 1196 -5.60 26.11 43.25
C TRP A 1196 -6.83 25.22 43.12
N PHE A 1197 -6.81 24.32 42.15
CA PHE A 1197 -7.88 23.33 41.98
C PHE A 1197 -7.38 22.11 41.22
N SER A 1198 -7.93 20.94 41.54
CA SER A 1198 -7.69 19.72 40.79
C SER A 1198 -8.85 19.42 39.83
N HIS A 1199 -8.57 18.90 38.64
CA HIS A 1199 -9.56 18.51 37.63
C HIS A 1199 -9.19 17.19 36.95
N ASN A 1200 -10.15 16.50 36.31
CA ASN A 1200 -9.94 15.22 35.61
C ASN A 1200 -9.62 15.37 34.11
N ARG A 1201 -9.09 16.52 33.66
CA ARG A 1201 -8.85 16.83 32.23
C ARG A 1201 -7.41 17.29 31.95
N PRO A 1202 -6.39 16.44 32.20
CA PRO A 1202 -5.02 16.79 31.88
C PRO A 1202 -4.84 16.89 30.36
N TYR A 1203 -3.92 17.73 29.91
CA TYR A 1203 -3.63 18.01 28.50
C TYR A 1203 -4.78 18.62 27.68
N GLU A 1204 -5.89 19.01 28.32
CA GLU A 1204 -6.97 19.75 27.68
C GLU A 1204 -6.86 21.26 28.00
N PRO A 1205 -7.14 22.16 27.03
CA PRO A 1205 -7.32 23.57 27.33
C PRO A 1205 -8.64 23.81 28.05
N LEU A 1206 -8.56 24.37 29.26
CA LEU A 1206 -9.69 24.67 30.13
C LEU A 1206 -9.88 26.19 30.27
N ASP A 1207 -11.05 26.68 29.94
CA ASP A 1207 -11.45 28.06 30.23
C ASP A 1207 -11.86 28.17 31.70
N VAL A 1208 -11.04 28.88 32.48
CA VAL A 1208 -11.22 29.05 33.91
C VAL A 1208 -11.65 30.48 34.23
N GLN A 1209 -12.72 30.61 35.00
CA GLN A 1209 -13.21 31.86 35.54
C GLN A 1209 -13.20 31.83 37.06
N VAL A 1210 -12.57 32.83 37.69
CA VAL A 1210 -12.68 33.09 39.13
C VAL A 1210 -13.41 34.40 39.35
N GLN A 1211 -14.49 34.37 40.14
CA GLN A 1211 -15.23 35.56 40.57
C GLN A 1211 -15.15 35.67 42.09
N VAL A 1212 -14.56 36.73 42.62
CA VAL A 1212 -14.55 37.02 44.07
C VAL A 1212 -15.71 37.96 44.40
N MET A 1213 -16.45 37.64 45.45
CA MET A 1213 -17.67 38.31 45.88
C MET A 1213 -17.65 38.61 47.38
N THR A 1214 -18.25 39.74 47.75
CA THR A 1214 -18.61 40.01 49.16
C THR A 1214 -19.61 38.97 49.69
N ILE A 1215 -19.77 38.88 51.01
CA ILE A 1215 -20.79 38.02 51.64
C ILE A 1215 -22.24 38.34 51.22
N THR A 1216 -22.49 39.53 50.68
CA THR A 1216 -23.80 39.93 50.13
C THR A 1216 -23.96 39.61 48.64
N GLY A 1217 -22.99 38.91 48.02
CA GLY A 1217 -23.04 38.49 46.62
C GLY A 1217 -22.58 39.53 45.59
N LYS A 1218 -22.10 40.71 46.02
CA LYS A 1218 -21.52 41.70 45.09
C LYS A 1218 -20.16 41.22 44.61
N VAL A 1219 -20.00 40.99 43.30
CA VAL A 1219 -18.72 40.69 42.65
C VAL A 1219 -17.80 41.90 42.76
N VAL A 1220 -16.55 41.64 43.16
CA VAL A 1220 -15.53 42.67 43.33
C VAL A 1220 -14.30 42.43 42.47
N TRP A 1221 -14.09 41.20 42.00
CA TRP A 1221 -13.02 40.89 41.06
C TRP A 1221 -13.39 39.69 40.20
N THR A 1222 -13.07 39.74 38.90
CA THR A 1222 -13.24 38.62 37.97
C THR A 1222 -12.00 38.40 37.11
N LYS A 1223 -11.57 37.14 37.00
CA LYS A 1223 -10.50 36.73 36.09
C LYS A 1223 -10.97 35.59 35.20
N ASN A 1224 -10.72 35.74 33.89
CA ASN A 1224 -10.83 34.66 32.91
C ASN A 1224 -9.42 34.33 32.40
N GLN A 1225 -9.09 33.05 32.34
CA GLN A 1225 -7.81 32.55 31.82
C GLN A 1225 -8.00 31.13 31.28
N THR A 1226 -7.43 30.85 30.12
CA THR A 1226 -7.31 29.48 29.62
C THR A 1226 -6.08 28.84 30.27
N VAL A 1227 -6.26 27.66 30.84
CA VAL A 1227 -5.20 26.90 31.52
C VAL A 1227 -5.11 25.50 30.89
N THR A 1228 -3.89 25.02 30.66
CA THR A 1228 -3.61 23.65 30.20
C THR A 1228 -2.58 23.05 31.14
N THR A 1229 -2.96 22.02 31.89
CA THR A 1229 -2.07 21.34 32.85
C THR A 1229 -1.62 19.99 32.31
N GLU A 1230 -0.36 19.61 32.53
CA GLU A 1230 0.15 18.27 32.20
C GLU A 1230 -0.42 17.19 33.14
N GLY A 1231 -0.74 17.55 34.37
CA GLY A 1231 -1.48 16.69 35.28
C GLY A 1231 -2.75 17.34 35.81
N PHE A 1232 -3.16 16.97 37.01
CA PHE A 1232 -4.51 17.26 37.49
C PHE A 1232 -4.64 18.55 38.27
N LEU A 1233 -3.55 19.19 38.70
CA LEU A 1233 -3.55 20.35 39.58
C LEU A 1233 -3.21 21.64 38.82
N SER A 1234 -4.10 22.64 38.90
CA SER A 1234 -3.85 24.00 38.42
C SER A 1234 -3.46 24.93 39.56
N ARG A 1235 -2.47 25.81 39.32
CA ARG A 1235 -2.00 26.85 40.27
C ARG A 1235 -1.82 28.23 39.62
N GLU A 1236 -2.28 28.40 38.39
CA GLU A 1236 -1.87 29.53 37.52
C GLU A 1236 -2.59 30.85 37.80
N ILE A 1237 -3.74 30.81 38.48
CA ILE A 1237 -4.58 31.99 38.66
C ILE A 1237 -4.16 32.72 39.94
N THR A 1238 -3.57 33.91 39.79
CA THR A 1238 -3.11 34.74 40.89
C THR A 1238 -3.96 36.00 41.03
N TRP A 1239 -4.19 36.42 42.27
CA TRP A 1239 -4.87 37.67 42.61
C TRP A 1239 -4.14 38.44 43.69
N ASP A 1240 -4.03 39.76 43.55
CA ASP A 1240 -3.28 40.67 44.43
C ASP A 1240 -4.18 41.42 45.43
N GLY A 1241 -5.45 41.03 45.55
CA GLY A 1241 -6.41 41.65 46.47
C GLY A 1241 -6.97 43.00 46.01
N ARG A 1242 -6.86 43.33 44.72
CA ARG A 1242 -7.47 44.53 44.11
C ARG A 1242 -8.75 44.20 43.36
N ASP A 1243 -9.69 45.14 43.30
CA ASP A 1243 -10.88 45.01 42.46
C ASP A 1243 -10.55 45.18 40.96
N ASP A 1244 -11.57 45.00 40.11
CA ASP A 1244 -11.44 45.15 38.66
C ASP A 1244 -11.03 46.58 38.20
N PHE A 1245 -11.08 47.57 39.09
CA PHE A 1245 -10.65 48.96 38.84
C PHE A 1245 -9.24 49.27 39.40
N GLY A 1246 -8.60 48.30 40.07
CA GLY A 1246 -7.26 48.42 40.62
C GLY A 1246 -7.20 48.95 42.06
N ASP A 1247 -8.34 49.13 42.72
CA ASP A 1247 -8.41 49.57 44.11
C ASP A 1247 -8.27 48.40 45.09
N ARG A 1248 -7.58 48.61 46.21
CA ARG A 1248 -7.44 47.56 47.25
C ARG A 1248 -8.78 47.32 47.94
N ILE A 1249 -9.18 46.06 48.01
CA ILE A 1249 -10.43 45.67 48.66
C ILE A 1249 -10.21 45.57 50.17
N GLY A 1250 -11.24 45.93 50.95
CA GLY A 1250 -11.19 45.94 52.41
C GLY A 1250 -10.93 44.55 53.02
N LYS A 1251 -10.26 44.55 54.18
CA LYS A 1251 -10.00 43.35 54.99
C LYS A 1251 -11.31 42.66 55.36
N GLY A 1252 -11.35 41.33 55.31
CA GLY A 1252 -12.56 40.57 55.63
C GLY A 1252 -12.69 39.25 54.89
N VAL A 1253 -13.85 38.62 55.07
CA VAL A 1253 -14.20 37.33 54.44
C VAL A 1253 -14.94 37.59 53.13
N TYR A 1254 -14.49 36.92 52.07
CA TYR A 1254 -15.12 36.91 50.74
C TYR A 1254 -15.44 35.47 50.32
N ILE A 1255 -16.35 35.34 49.36
CA ILE A 1255 -16.68 34.07 48.72
C ILE A 1255 -16.18 34.17 47.30
N TYR A 1256 -15.46 33.18 46.80
CA TYR A 1256 -15.13 33.10 45.38
C TYR A 1256 -15.84 31.92 44.71
N LYS A 1257 -16.22 32.13 43.45
CA LYS A 1257 -16.74 31.12 42.54
C LYS A 1257 -15.68 30.79 41.51
N LEU A 1258 -15.28 29.52 41.44
CA LEU A 1258 -14.46 28.96 40.37
C LEU A 1258 -15.38 28.26 39.37
N THR A 1259 -15.29 28.61 38.10
CA THR A 1259 -15.96 27.93 36.98
C THR A 1259 -14.90 27.45 36.01
N VAL A 1260 -14.93 26.18 35.63
CA VAL A 1260 -13.99 25.58 34.67
C VAL A 1260 -14.80 24.96 33.54
N LYS A 1261 -14.38 25.17 32.29
CA LYS A 1261 -15.04 24.62 31.11
C LYS A 1261 -14.00 24.02 30.15
N SER A 1262 -14.21 22.80 29.67
CA SER A 1262 -13.38 22.21 28.61
C SER A 1262 -13.80 22.73 27.23
N ASN A 1263 -12.82 23.19 26.45
CA ASN A 1263 -13.05 23.70 25.08
C ASN A 1263 -13.27 22.58 24.06
N LEU A 1264 -12.86 21.35 24.38
CA LEU A 1264 -13.04 20.17 23.53
C LEU A 1264 -14.43 19.56 23.71
N THR A 1265 -14.87 19.41 24.97
CA THR A 1265 -16.11 18.66 25.29
C THR A 1265 -17.30 19.56 25.62
N ASN A 1266 -17.09 20.88 25.73
CA ASN A 1266 -18.07 21.86 26.21
C ASN A 1266 -18.65 21.57 27.62
N LYS A 1267 -18.08 20.62 28.37
CA LYS A 1267 -18.50 20.30 29.75
C LYS A 1267 -17.98 21.36 30.71
N LYS A 1268 -18.77 21.65 31.77
CA LYS A 1268 -18.45 22.68 32.78
C LYS A 1268 -18.62 22.15 34.20
N ALA A 1269 -17.85 22.71 35.13
CA ALA A 1269 -17.95 22.47 36.56
C ALA A 1269 -17.77 23.77 37.34
N GLU A 1270 -18.42 23.90 38.49
CA GLU A 1270 -18.28 25.07 39.35
C GLU A 1270 -18.16 24.70 40.83
N LYS A 1271 -17.40 25.52 41.58
CA LYS A 1271 -17.18 25.39 43.02
C LYS A 1271 -17.16 26.75 43.69
N TYR A 1272 -17.66 26.82 44.92
CA TYR A 1272 -17.66 28.03 45.75
C TYR A 1272 -16.84 27.77 47.01
N GLU A 1273 -15.96 28.70 47.36
CA GLU A 1273 -15.07 28.60 48.52
C GLU A 1273 -14.90 29.96 49.20
N LYS A 1274 -14.35 29.96 50.41
CA LYS A 1274 -14.15 31.16 51.23
C LYS A 1274 -12.69 31.59 51.24
N LEU A 1275 -12.46 32.90 51.08
CA LEU A 1275 -11.14 33.51 51.23
C LEU A 1275 -11.17 34.66 52.24
N VAL A 1276 -10.03 34.95 52.85
CA VAL A 1276 -9.89 35.98 53.88
C VAL A 1276 -8.70 36.89 53.56
N ILE A 1277 -8.96 38.20 53.59
CA ILE A 1277 -7.96 39.27 53.36
C ILE A 1277 -7.60 39.92 54.70
N LEU A 1278 -6.30 39.98 55.02
CA LEU A 1278 -5.74 40.47 56.31
C LEU A 1278 -5.51 41.96 56.41
#